data_AF-A0AAP8KFV8-F1
#
_entry.id   AF-A0AAP8KFV8-F1
#
_cell.length_a   1.000
_cell.length_b   1.000
_cell.length_c   1.000
_cell.angle_alpha   90.00
_cell.angle_beta   90.00
_cell.angle_gamma   90.00
#
_symmetry.space_group_name_H-M   'P 1'
#
loop_
_entity.id
_entity.type
_entity.pdbx_description
1 polymer ?
#
loop_
_entity_poly.entity_id
_entity_poly.type
_entity_poly.pdbx_seq_one_letter_code
_entity_poly.pdbx_strand_id
1 'polypeptide(L)'
;MGDAQHPPAATGQFGTGLSQHARLISLATAQQSGQPESLMAEQFEGREAVNELFRFEVDALSTAASLDLASFIGEEMTLCLLQPDGSQRAWHGICTDCAWLGADGGVARYRLRLEPALALLQLRRDSYIFQDKNARDIVTELLADYPQLRFAFDVSQALATRAICTQYRESDFDFFARLLAAEGLSWRFEHDQPGGAQDSGDGQAQARHKLVIFDSKATAPQTPGGADMRFHGVRATDTDDAIDRFGARRQVQSNAVSISSWDPAQVTAPAAEQVSSLEAGQLPQLAVYDGAGERLHADRAAAGPHSERMLQALELDNKQFDGAGAVRRLAAGHAMRLLQHEQHADGANAFTVLWAEHQARNNTGPAGASLGDMLSRLARTAGLGGVADWIAGQIEPGTYRNRFGCVRTSVAIVPRATAARAPAVALGPQTALVVGLADSVATTGRDHQVRIQFAWQRGSAANPGGLAHNTDQQGNAPGNEASGAWVRVAEALAGPNWGSQFTPRLGTEVLVDFIEGDMDRPLVVAQLYTGSDTPPYAAGEDSGVNHAGVLSGMHSHNFDGAGYNQWVLDDTQGQLRTRLASSSAATELNLGYLVQQGASSAQRGNYRGSGFELRTDAWAMLRAGEGVLLSTTARARQGAGVASSQLDTREALALLRGACELSKTVATSASQQKALVSKDANQAQLDMAKQIDPQQDGKYQASVGGQETSKAGSGTRAPDTAQPVERYAQPLVLMESPSSINWATPASTVLFAGQQLHWTAQADLHMTAGQTVASVAANAATLFSQEGGIKAVAGNGPVSLEAHTDQLEILADQAVTVISVSDSIDIKANQKIVLQAGQSSITLEGGDITFRCPGHFTVKGGQHLFNGGASAAAGLPPLPDSRLKLFDEGFVLKDRDTGELMARQPYRVKRADGSIETGMTDARGLTHIVAAAAVEALVIELLKSPGQLPETENGPDQAPAPSSDTRAKAPAPGTTAKAPPNPEPKFKATGTSSTSPVDNKQRKEVLIKRPACWIADYEKEISVSSVPRYNNTFGATGAPHNYFDTVRYKIYVPVKSNTGIIAELRVKVITVLEPADQALEEREKGTPQAATRAKQRAAVIKYVKGIATTGLESHWNNKFQMKISDPECGTRTLPIIYRVVYVESNEHYVMQIHKRYDRESVTGTIIDVSASTDGQTHAHEFGHCYGLPDEYSYVEGDDETVKYKKPDGSWDAPVPSLSDDEEPEPAAANIMNSAGSIVIRDRHAWQIAIEVQDLLRTKIGRQIKCDIILNGS
;
A
#
# COMPACT_ATOMS: atom_id res chain seq x y z
N MET A 1 -28.14 -47.88 68.63
CA MET A 1 -27.85 -48.65 69.87
C MET A 1 -26.90 -47.81 70.71
N GLY A 2 -27.13 -47.71 72.01
CA GLY A 2 -26.25 -46.97 72.92
C GLY A 2 -26.90 -45.76 73.59
N ASP A 3 -28.03 -45.95 74.27
CA ASP A 3 -28.55 -44.95 75.21
C ASP A 3 -27.60 -44.82 76.41
N ALA A 4 -27.22 -43.58 76.74
CA ALA A 4 -26.46 -43.26 77.95
C ALA A 4 -27.13 -42.08 78.66
N GLN A 5 -28.01 -42.40 79.63
CA GLN A 5 -28.69 -41.39 80.44
C GLN A 5 -27.72 -40.77 81.45
N HIS A 6 -27.59 -39.45 81.43
CA HIS A 6 -27.06 -38.68 82.57
C HIS A 6 -28.21 -37.97 83.32
N PRO A 7 -28.08 -37.79 84.66
CA PRO A 7 -29.22 -37.46 85.52
C PRO A 7 -29.56 -35.95 85.53
N PRO A 8 -30.82 -35.59 85.82
CA PRO A 8 -31.20 -34.20 86.04
C PRO A 8 -30.64 -33.65 87.36
N ALA A 9 -29.81 -32.62 87.28
CA ALA A 9 -29.29 -31.92 88.47
C ALA A 9 -30.35 -30.95 89.03
N ALA A 10 -30.84 -31.20 90.25
CA ALA A 10 -31.93 -30.45 90.86
C ALA A 10 -31.48 -29.63 92.10
N THR A 11 -31.00 -28.41 91.87
CA THR A 11 -30.76 -27.35 92.87
C THR A 11 -30.80 -25.99 92.16
N GLY A 12 -31.33 -24.89 92.69
CA GLY A 12 -32.01 -24.63 93.96
C GLY A 12 -32.54 -23.18 94.00
N GLN A 13 -33.22 -22.75 95.07
CA GLN A 13 -34.02 -21.50 95.11
C GLN A 13 -33.24 -20.15 95.08
N PHE A 14 -31.96 -20.14 94.70
CA PHE A 14 -31.16 -18.92 94.48
C PHE A 14 -30.26 -19.03 93.23
N GLY A 15 -30.81 -19.57 92.13
CA GLY A 15 -30.09 -19.68 90.86
C GLY A 15 -29.79 -18.31 90.23
N THR A 16 -28.57 -18.15 89.69
CA THR A 16 -28.10 -16.96 88.97
C THR A 16 -28.68 -16.88 87.56
N GLY A 17 -30.00 -16.68 87.47
CA GLY A 17 -30.69 -16.44 86.20
C GLY A 17 -30.25 -15.12 85.56
N LEU A 18 -29.33 -15.19 84.59
CA LEU A 18 -28.79 -14.04 83.84
C LEU A 18 -29.81 -13.48 82.83
N SER A 19 -30.97 -13.03 83.32
CA SER A 19 -32.02 -12.49 82.47
C SER A 19 -31.61 -11.16 81.83
N GLN A 20 -31.77 -11.10 80.51
CA GLN A 20 -31.63 -9.89 79.69
C GLN A 20 -32.87 -8.97 79.75
N HIS A 21 -33.95 -9.38 80.43
CA HIS A 21 -35.18 -8.59 80.52
C HIS A 21 -34.97 -7.30 81.32
N ALA A 22 -35.53 -6.18 80.83
CA ALA A 22 -35.44 -4.84 81.43
C ALA A 22 -34.00 -4.36 81.73
N ARG A 23 -33.02 -4.81 80.93
CA ARG A 23 -31.62 -4.37 81.01
C ARG A 23 -31.36 -3.11 80.18
N LEU A 24 -30.26 -2.41 80.48
CA LEU A 24 -29.79 -1.27 79.68
C LEU A 24 -29.23 -1.76 78.33
N ILE A 25 -28.49 -2.86 78.36
CA ILE A 25 -27.94 -3.53 77.18
C ILE A 25 -28.59 -4.91 77.07
N SER A 26 -28.93 -5.35 75.86
CA SER A 26 -29.30 -6.75 75.56
C SER A 26 -28.71 -7.20 74.22
N LEU A 27 -28.55 -8.51 74.03
CA LEU A 27 -27.94 -9.13 72.85
C LEU A 27 -28.85 -10.24 72.30
N ALA A 28 -29.08 -10.25 70.99
CA ALA A 28 -29.83 -11.27 70.26
C ALA A 28 -29.00 -11.85 69.09
N THR A 29 -29.42 -12.99 68.56
CA THR A 29 -28.76 -13.80 67.50
C THR A 29 -29.84 -14.39 66.57
N ALA A 30 -29.46 -14.75 65.34
CA ALA A 30 -30.35 -15.40 64.38
C ALA A 30 -30.75 -16.84 64.77
N GLN A 31 -29.92 -17.52 65.56
CA GLN A 31 -30.12 -18.92 65.94
C GLN A 31 -31.33 -19.12 66.86
N GLN A 32 -32.36 -19.81 66.34
CA GLN A 32 -33.54 -20.25 67.10
C GLN A 32 -33.23 -21.22 68.25
N SER A 33 -32.01 -21.76 68.31
CA SER A 33 -31.58 -22.81 69.24
C SER A 33 -30.97 -22.30 70.55
N GLY A 34 -31.72 -21.49 71.30
CA GLY A 34 -31.52 -21.24 72.75
C GLY A 34 -30.26 -20.49 73.20
N GLN A 35 -29.29 -20.23 72.31
CA GLN A 35 -28.04 -19.53 72.65
C GLN A 35 -28.21 -18.15 73.34
N PRO A 36 -29.17 -17.26 72.98
CA PRO A 36 -29.28 -15.94 73.61
C PRO A 36 -29.78 -15.96 75.08
N GLU A 37 -30.29 -17.10 75.58
CA GLU A 37 -30.55 -17.27 77.02
C GLU A 37 -29.28 -17.69 77.79
N SER A 38 -28.22 -18.08 77.09
CA SER A 38 -26.93 -18.46 77.69
C SER A 38 -25.91 -17.32 77.79
N LEU A 39 -26.15 -16.17 77.13
CA LEU A 39 -25.22 -15.03 77.08
C LEU A 39 -25.95 -13.70 77.37
N MET A 40 -25.65 -13.09 78.51
CA MET A 40 -26.13 -11.76 78.89
C MET A 40 -25.02 -10.72 78.74
N ALA A 41 -25.24 -9.65 77.97
CA ALA A 41 -24.27 -8.56 77.86
C ALA A 41 -23.96 -7.92 79.23
N GLU A 42 -22.67 -7.85 79.61
CA GLU A 42 -22.20 -7.08 80.77
C GLU A 42 -21.91 -5.63 80.37
N GLN A 43 -21.13 -5.43 79.32
CA GLN A 43 -20.73 -4.13 78.83
C GLN A 43 -20.46 -4.18 77.33
N PHE A 44 -20.50 -3.02 76.68
CA PHE A 44 -19.94 -2.88 75.34
C PHE A 44 -19.17 -1.57 75.20
N GLU A 45 -18.15 -1.62 74.35
CA GLU A 45 -17.47 -0.46 73.79
C GLU A 45 -17.52 -0.57 72.26
N GLY A 46 -17.83 0.51 71.55
CA GLY A 46 -17.85 0.46 70.09
C GLY A 46 -17.84 1.81 69.42
N ARG A 47 -17.49 1.81 68.14
CA ARG A 47 -17.34 3.00 67.30
C ARG A 47 -18.07 2.80 65.99
N GLU A 48 -18.76 3.83 65.53
CA GLU A 48 -19.38 3.94 64.21
C GLU A 48 -18.99 5.28 63.56
N ALA A 49 -18.74 5.29 62.26
CA ALA A 49 -18.42 6.53 61.53
C ALA A 49 -18.85 6.47 60.07
N VAL A 50 -18.91 7.65 59.44
CA VAL A 50 -18.92 7.78 57.99
C VAL A 50 -17.53 7.43 57.46
N ASN A 51 -17.45 6.57 56.45
CA ASN A 51 -16.22 6.08 55.83
C ASN A 51 -15.30 5.22 56.73
N GLU A 52 -15.77 4.72 57.88
CA GLU A 52 -15.08 3.70 58.68
C GLU A 52 -16.02 2.51 58.96
N LEU A 53 -15.47 1.30 59.07
CA LEU A 53 -16.24 0.13 59.49
C LEU A 53 -16.64 0.31 60.97
N PHE A 54 -17.92 0.12 61.31
CA PHE A 54 -18.29 0.10 62.72
C PHE A 54 -17.73 -1.16 63.40
N ARG A 55 -17.45 -1.07 64.69
CA ARG A 55 -16.97 -2.19 65.51
C ARG A 55 -17.49 -2.05 66.93
N PHE A 56 -18.11 -3.10 67.44
CA PHE A 56 -18.56 -3.19 68.84
C PHE A 56 -17.91 -4.41 69.50
N GLU A 57 -17.11 -4.17 70.54
CA GLU A 57 -16.62 -5.21 71.45
C GLU A 57 -17.65 -5.38 72.57
N VAL A 58 -18.36 -6.51 72.58
CA VAL A 58 -19.37 -6.84 73.59
C VAL A 58 -18.79 -7.88 74.55
N ASP A 59 -18.62 -7.52 75.82
CA ASP A 59 -18.34 -8.48 76.88
C ASP A 59 -19.68 -9.05 77.39
N ALA A 60 -19.83 -10.37 77.34
CA ALA A 60 -21.02 -11.10 77.76
C ALA A 60 -20.69 -12.14 78.85
N LEU A 61 -21.67 -12.41 79.71
CA LEU A 61 -21.57 -13.36 80.81
C LEU A 61 -22.48 -14.57 80.56
N SER A 62 -21.97 -15.76 80.86
CA SER A 62 -22.69 -17.03 80.78
C SER A 62 -22.59 -17.81 82.09
N THR A 63 -23.56 -18.68 82.35
CA THR A 63 -23.45 -19.76 83.35
C THR A 63 -22.68 -20.97 82.81
N ALA A 64 -22.47 -21.07 81.49
CA ALA A 64 -21.68 -22.12 80.87
C ALA A 64 -20.24 -21.65 80.63
N ALA A 65 -19.25 -22.36 81.18
CA ALA A 65 -17.82 -22.08 80.99
C ALA A 65 -17.20 -22.78 79.77
N SER A 66 -18.03 -23.39 78.92
CA SER A 66 -17.60 -24.22 77.78
C SER A 66 -18.54 -24.07 76.58
N LEU A 67 -19.00 -22.84 76.29
CA LEU A 67 -19.63 -22.52 75.01
C LEU A 67 -18.61 -22.70 73.87
N ASP A 68 -19.04 -23.26 72.74
CA ASP A 68 -18.20 -23.44 71.57
C ASP A 68 -18.01 -22.08 70.85
N LEU A 69 -16.77 -21.59 70.79
CA LEU A 69 -16.45 -20.33 70.12
C LEU A 69 -16.76 -20.41 68.61
N ALA A 70 -16.71 -21.61 68.02
CA ALA A 70 -17.00 -21.81 66.61
C ALA A 70 -18.49 -21.61 66.26
N SER A 71 -19.42 -21.68 67.23
CA SER A 71 -20.85 -21.41 66.95
C SER A 71 -21.23 -19.93 66.91
N PHE A 72 -20.29 -19.03 67.23
CA PHE A 72 -20.49 -17.57 67.15
C PHE A 72 -19.82 -16.94 65.93
N ILE A 73 -18.69 -17.47 65.45
CA ILE A 73 -17.98 -16.88 64.30
C ILE A 73 -18.85 -16.96 63.04
N GLY A 74 -19.14 -15.80 62.44
CA GLY A 74 -20.01 -15.65 61.27
C GLY A 74 -21.50 -15.47 61.58
N GLU A 75 -21.92 -15.51 62.85
CA GLU A 75 -23.31 -15.32 63.28
C GLU A 75 -23.77 -13.86 63.10
N GLU A 76 -24.97 -13.65 62.53
CA GLU A 76 -25.65 -12.34 62.55
C GLU A 76 -26.19 -12.08 63.97
N MET A 77 -25.79 -10.97 64.61
CA MET A 77 -26.18 -10.61 65.99
C MET A 77 -26.69 -9.16 66.09
N THR A 78 -27.61 -8.92 67.03
CA THR A 78 -28.18 -7.60 67.32
C THR A 78 -27.85 -7.16 68.75
N LEU A 79 -27.17 -6.02 68.88
CA LEU A 79 -26.90 -5.32 70.14
C LEU A 79 -27.97 -4.24 70.34
N CYS A 80 -28.76 -4.34 71.42
CA CYS A 80 -29.81 -3.38 71.76
C CYS A 80 -29.46 -2.55 73.01
N LEU A 81 -29.79 -1.26 72.97
CA LEU A 81 -29.60 -0.29 74.05
C LEU A 81 -30.91 0.43 74.37
N LEU A 82 -31.34 0.35 75.63
CA LEU A 82 -32.60 0.92 76.12
C LEU A 82 -32.54 2.46 76.16
N GLN A 83 -33.48 3.12 75.48
CA GLN A 83 -33.62 4.58 75.39
C GLN A 83 -34.49 5.15 76.53
N PRO A 84 -34.43 6.47 76.81
CA PRO A 84 -35.21 7.09 77.89
C PRO A 84 -36.74 6.97 77.75
N ASP A 85 -37.25 6.84 76.53
CA ASP A 85 -38.67 6.66 76.22
C ASP A 85 -39.16 5.20 76.33
N GLY A 86 -38.26 4.27 76.68
CA GLY A 86 -38.53 2.83 76.75
C GLY A 86 -38.40 2.09 75.42
N SER A 87 -38.11 2.77 74.31
CA SER A 87 -37.73 2.12 73.05
C SER A 87 -36.31 1.54 73.13
N GLN A 88 -35.90 0.77 72.12
CA GLN A 88 -34.53 0.28 71.98
C GLN A 88 -33.89 0.87 70.72
N ARG A 89 -32.63 1.33 70.84
CA ARG A 89 -31.75 1.46 69.69
C ARG A 89 -31.11 0.11 69.41
N ALA A 90 -31.16 -0.34 68.17
CA ALA A 90 -30.50 -1.56 67.72
C ALA A 90 -29.30 -1.26 66.81
N TRP A 91 -28.21 -2.00 67.03
CA TRP A 91 -27.10 -2.19 66.10
C TRP A 91 -27.05 -3.65 65.66
N HIS A 92 -26.69 -3.89 64.42
CA HIS A 92 -26.58 -5.23 63.84
C HIS A 92 -25.19 -5.44 63.26
N GLY A 93 -24.51 -6.53 63.61
CA GLY A 93 -23.21 -6.90 63.04
C GLY A 93 -23.06 -8.42 62.95
N ILE A 94 -22.10 -8.85 62.14
CA ILE A 94 -21.64 -10.24 62.10
C ILE A 94 -20.56 -10.38 63.18
N CYS A 95 -20.57 -11.48 63.93
CA CYS A 95 -19.50 -11.77 64.88
C CYS A 95 -18.23 -12.25 64.14
N THR A 96 -17.18 -11.41 64.15
CA THR A 96 -15.92 -11.63 63.41
C THR A 96 -14.80 -12.19 64.29
N ASP A 97 -14.88 -12.02 65.60
CA ASP A 97 -13.93 -12.53 66.59
C ASP A 97 -14.67 -12.87 67.89
N CYS A 98 -14.31 -14.00 68.50
CA CYS A 98 -14.96 -14.55 69.69
C CYS A 98 -13.91 -15.16 70.62
N ALA A 99 -13.85 -14.69 71.87
CA ALA A 99 -12.86 -15.10 72.84
C ALA A 99 -13.47 -15.43 74.21
N TRP A 100 -13.00 -16.51 74.85
CA TRP A 100 -13.28 -16.78 76.26
C TRP A 100 -12.27 -16.03 77.14
N LEU A 101 -12.79 -15.24 78.09
CA LEU A 101 -11.99 -14.39 78.99
C LEU A 101 -11.83 -14.97 80.41
N GLY A 102 -12.16 -16.24 80.60
CA GLY A 102 -12.09 -16.94 81.89
C GLY A 102 -13.43 -17.04 82.62
N ALA A 103 -13.41 -17.61 83.82
CA ALA A 103 -14.56 -17.77 84.70
C ALA A 103 -14.18 -17.54 86.17
N ASP A 104 -15.11 -17.04 86.98
CA ASP A 104 -14.90 -16.72 88.40
C ASP A 104 -15.43 -17.79 89.37
N GLY A 105 -16.04 -18.86 88.83
CA GLY A 105 -16.69 -19.93 89.59
C GLY A 105 -18.21 -19.78 89.75
N GLY A 106 -18.77 -18.61 89.42
CA GLY A 106 -20.22 -18.39 89.31
C GLY A 106 -20.67 -18.10 87.87
N VAL A 107 -19.84 -17.39 87.09
CA VAL A 107 -20.07 -17.09 85.67
C VAL A 107 -18.76 -17.18 84.87
N ALA A 108 -18.89 -17.39 83.56
CA ALA A 108 -17.83 -17.27 82.56
C ALA A 108 -18.03 -15.99 81.72
N ARG A 109 -16.95 -15.31 81.36
CA ARG A 109 -16.98 -14.13 80.48
C ARG A 109 -16.50 -14.50 79.09
N TYR A 110 -17.21 -14.00 78.09
CA TYR A 110 -16.90 -14.09 76.67
C TYR A 110 -16.82 -12.68 76.08
N ARG A 111 -16.05 -12.50 75.01
CA ARG A 111 -16.00 -11.28 74.20
C ARG A 111 -16.39 -11.59 72.77
N LEU A 112 -17.26 -10.75 72.21
CA LEU A 112 -17.76 -10.84 70.85
C LEU A 112 -17.46 -9.53 70.14
N ARG A 113 -16.73 -9.59 69.01
CA ARG A 113 -16.57 -8.45 68.10
C ARG A 113 -17.66 -8.49 67.05
N LEU A 114 -18.50 -7.46 67.02
CA LEU A 114 -19.55 -7.28 66.02
C LEU A 114 -19.15 -6.19 65.02
N GLU A 115 -19.07 -6.55 63.74
CA GLU A 115 -18.62 -5.69 62.63
C GLU A 115 -19.61 -5.78 61.45
N PRO A 116 -19.60 -4.84 60.48
CA PRO A 116 -20.45 -4.92 59.30
C PRO A 116 -20.06 -6.08 58.39
N ALA A 117 -20.99 -6.56 57.55
CA ALA A 117 -20.67 -7.53 56.51
C ALA A 117 -19.60 -7.01 55.52
N LEU A 118 -19.48 -5.68 55.40
CA LEU A 118 -18.42 -5.01 54.62
C LEU A 118 -17.00 -5.29 55.15
N ALA A 119 -16.83 -5.70 56.42
CA ALA A 119 -15.53 -6.06 56.97
C ALA A 119 -14.93 -7.33 56.31
N LEU A 120 -15.78 -8.22 55.79
CA LEU A 120 -15.34 -9.46 55.14
C LEU A 120 -14.51 -9.20 53.87
N LEU A 121 -14.71 -8.05 53.22
CA LEU A 121 -13.95 -7.61 52.05
C LEU A 121 -12.47 -7.32 52.38
N GLN A 122 -12.09 -7.21 53.65
CA GLN A 122 -10.67 -7.10 54.06
C GLN A 122 -9.94 -8.46 54.02
N LEU A 123 -10.69 -9.58 53.95
CA LEU A 123 -10.15 -10.93 54.03
C LEU A 123 -9.89 -11.53 52.63
N ARG A 124 -10.53 -11.01 51.58
CA ARG A 124 -10.26 -11.35 50.17
C ARG A 124 -9.32 -10.32 49.55
N ARG A 125 -8.47 -10.80 48.64
CA ARG A 125 -7.53 -10.01 47.83
C ARG A 125 -7.51 -10.58 46.43
N ASP A 126 -7.71 -9.75 45.42
CA ASP A 126 -7.87 -10.20 44.03
C ASP A 126 -7.06 -9.35 43.04
N SER A 127 -7.06 -9.78 41.77
CA SER A 127 -6.58 -9.01 40.62
C SER A 127 -7.61 -9.13 39.49
N TYR A 128 -8.49 -8.13 39.37
CA TYR A 128 -9.64 -8.13 38.47
C TYR A 128 -9.70 -6.84 37.63
N ILE A 129 -10.25 -6.93 36.41
CA ILE A 129 -10.43 -5.80 35.50
C ILE A 129 -11.92 -5.62 35.25
N PHE A 130 -12.44 -4.46 35.63
CA PHE A 130 -13.78 -4.00 35.28
C PHE A 130 -13.67 -3.12 34.04
N GLN A 131 -14.37 -3.48 32.96
CA GLN A 131 -14.31 -2.76 31.69
C GLN A 131 -15.63 -2.06 31.37
N ASP A 132 -15.57 -0.88 30.76
CA ASP A 132 -16.71 -0.08 30.26
C ASP A 132 -17.84 0.15 31.30
N LYS A 133 -17.47 0.29 32.58
CA LYS A 133 -18.37 0.38 33.75
C LYS A 133 -18.12 1.66 34.56
N ASN A 134 -19.16 2.17 35.23
CA ASN A 134 -19.03 3.27 36.19
C ASN A 134 -18.94 2.74 37.64
N ALA A 135 -18.57 3.61 38.60
CA ALA A 135 -18.33 3.20 39.99
C ALA A 135 -19.53 2.53 40.69
N ARG A 136 -20.79 2.87 40.33
CA ARG A 136 -21.99 2.18 40.84
C ARG A 136 -22.05 0.74 40.34
N ASP A 137 -21.76 0.52 39.06
CA ASP A 137 -21.83 -0.80 38.42
C ASP A 137 -20.76 -1.72 39.04
N ILE A 138 -19.52 -1.22 39.12
CA ILE A 138 -18.36 -1.92 39.70
C ILE A 138 -18.63 -2.31 41.16
N VAL A 139 -19.16 -1.41 41.97
CA VAL A 139 -19.52 -1.73 43.37
C VAL A 139 -20.68 -2.73 43.43
N THR A 140 -21.68 -2.63 42.54
CA THR A 140 -22.80 -3.59 42.51
C THR A 140 -22.33 -5.01 42.15
N GLU A 141 -21.35 -5.12 41.27
CA GLU A 141 -20.68 -6.38 40.88
C GLU A 141 -19.78 -6.92 41.99
N LEU A 142 -18.89 -6.09 42.56
CA LEU A 142 -18.00 -6.46 43.67
C LEU A 142 -18.77 -6.95 44.91
N LEU A 143 -19.89 -6.31 45.24
CA LEU A 143 -20.70 -6.68 46.41
C LEU A 143 -21.65 -7.87 46.15
N ALA A 144 -21.81 -8.33 44.90
CA ALA A 144 -22.62 -9.51 44.59
C ALA A 144 -22.00 -10.81 45.16
N ASP A 145 -20.68 -10.86 45.31
CA ASP A 145 -19.95 -11.97 45.95
C ASP A 145 -20.17 -12.03 47.49
N TYR A 146 -20.89 -11.05 48.07
CA TYR A 146 -21.13 -10.92 49.51
C TYR A 146 -22.64 -10.79 49.83
N PRO A 147 -23.47 -11.83 49.58
CA PRO A 147 -24.94 -11.76 49.65
C PRO A 147 -25.53 -11.37 51.03
N GLN A 148 -24.74 -11.49 52.11
CA GLN A 148 -25.07 -11.02 53.45
C GLN A 148 -25.07 -9.48 53.59
N LEU A 149 -24.39 -8.75 52.69
CA LEU A 149 -24.30 -7.29 52.71
C LEU A 149 -25.46 -6.63 51.97
N ARG A 150 -26.38 -5.99 52.72
CA ARG A 150 -27.38 -5.08 52.16
C ARG A 150 -26.74 -3.73 51.85
N PHE A 151 -26.96 -3.19 50.65
CA PHE A 151 -26.49 -1.84 50.28
C PHE A 151 -27.53 -1.04 49.47
N ALA A 152 -27.35 0.30 49.43
CA ALA A 152 -28.15 1.23 48.63
C ALA A 152 -27.32 2.46 48.20
N PHE A 153 -27.76 3.15 47.15
CA PHE A 153 -27.14 4.38 46.65
C PHE A 153 -28.06 5.60 46.81
N ASP A 154 -27.56 6.63 47.48
CA ASP A 154 -28.14 7.95 47.71
C ASP A 154 -27.27 8.97 46.95
N VAL A 155 -27.19 8.78 45.62
CA VAL A 155 -26.21 9.44 44.74
C VAL A 155 -26.93 10.10 43.56
N SER A 156 -26.84 11.43 43.53
CA SER A 156 -27.41 12.36 42.57
C SER A 156 -26.42 12.80 41.48
N GLN A 157 -25.12 12.78 41.75
CA GLN A 157 -24.08 13.12 40.79
C GLN A 157 -24.00 12.09 39.65
N ALA A 158 -23.64 12.55 38.46
CA ALA A 158 -23.23 11.66 37.36
C ALA A 158 -21.88 11.01 37.70
N LEU A 159 -21.75 9.71 37.44
CA LEU A 159 -20.54 8.92 37.67
C LEU A 159 -19.84 8.64 36.34
N ALA A 160 -18.51 8.71 36.32
CA ALA A 160 -17.75 8.48 35.10
C ALA A 160 -17.73 6.99 34.71
N THR A 161 -18.08 6.68 33.47
CA THR A 161 -17.81 5.35 32.89
C THR A 161 -16.33 5.25 32.56
N ARG A 162 -15.67 4.19 32.99
CA ARG A 162 -14.23 3.96 32.82
C ARG A 162 -14.02 2.87 31.77
N ALA A 163 -13.11 3.11 30.82
CA ALA A 163 -12.75 2.09 29.81
C ALA A 163 -12.19 0.83 30.48
N ILE A 164 -11.28 1.00 31.44
CA ILE A 164 -10.87 -0.01 32.42
C ILE A 164 -10.81 0.59 33.82
N CYS A 165 -11.06 -0.23 34.83
CA CYS A 165 -10.69 0.03 36.21
C CYS A 165 -10.24 -1.29 36.85
N THR A 166 -9.07 -1.26 37.49
CA THR A 166 -8.34 -2.45 37.89
C THR A 166 -8.26 -2.52 39.41
N GLN A 167 -8.75 -3.63 39.97
CA GLN A 167 -8.32 -4.13 41.27
C GLN A 167 -7.01 -4.88 41.02
N TYR A 168 -5.88 -4.50 41.63
CA TYR A 168 -4.62 -5.22 41.44
C TYR A 168 -3.90 -5.49 42.75
N ARG A 169 -3.96 -6.75 43.19
CA ARG A 169 -3.28 -7.23 44.41
C ARG A 169 -3.62 -6.38 45.64
N GLU A 170 -4.86 -5.91 45.75
CA GLU A 170 -5.40 -5.14 46.88
C GLU A 170 -6.65 -5.85 47.44
N SER A 171 -7.03 -5.58 48.69
CA SER A 171 -8.26 -6.20 49.22
C SER A 171 -9.50 -5.63 48.53
N ASP A 172 -10.59 -6.38 48.53
CA ASP A 172 -11.86 -5.91 47.98
C ASP A 172 -12.32 -4.62 48.70
N PHE A 173 -11.96 -4.48 49.99
CA PHE A 173 -12.27 -3.30 50.80
C PHE A 173 -11.40 -2.10 50.42
N ASP A 174 -10.10 -2.29 50.19
CA ASP A 174 -9.19 -1.24 49.73
C ASP A 174 -9.65 -0.72 48.36
N PHE A 175 -9.97 -1.63 47.44
CA PHE A 175 -10.50 -1.30 46.12
C PHE A 175 -11.81 -0.52 46.21
N PHE A 176 -12.77 -1.00 47.00
CA PHE A 176 -14.05 -0.33 47.27
C PHE A 176 -13.85 1.10 47.80
N ALA A 177 -13.02 1.27 48.82
CA ALA A 177 -12.75 2.57 49.43
C ALA A 177 -12.03 3.53 48.46
N ARG A 178 -11.03 3.03 47.72
CA ARG A 178 -10.26 3.78 46.70
C ARG A 178 -11.14 4.23 45.54
N LEU A 179 -12.04 3.37 45.06
CA LEU A 179 -12.98 3.65 43.98
C LEU A 179 -14.02 4.71 44.37
N LEU A 180 -14.64 4.58 45.56
CA LEU A 180 -15.60 5.58 46.05
C LEU A 180 -14.92 6.93 46.31
N ALA A 181 -13.71 6.94 46.88
CA ALA A 181 -12.93 8.17 47.06
C ALA A 181 -12.60 8.87 45.73
N ALA A 182 -12.29 8.13 44.66
CA ALA A 182 -12.05 8.73 43.35
C ALA A 182 -13.27 9.48 42.77
N GLU A 183 -14.49 9.09 43.15
CA GLU A 183 -15.74 9.79 42.80
C GLU A 183 -16.20 10.81 43.87
N GLY A 184 -15.48 10.94 44.99
CA GLY A 184 -15.91 11.75 46.14
C GLY A 184 -17.16 11.22 46.85
N LEU A 185 -17.44 9.92 46.76
CA LEU A 185 -18.59 9.26 47.39
C LEU A 185 -18.26 8.81 48.81
N SER A 186 -19.05 9.25 49.78
CA SER A 186 -18.99 8.78 51.18
C SER A 186 -19.93 7.59 51.40
N TRP A 187 -19.79 6.91 52.53
CA TRP A 187 -20.71 5.85 52.94
C TRP A 187 -20.93 5.78 54.45
N ARG A 188 -22.13 5.34 54.84
CA ARG A 188 -22.60 5.19 56.23
C ARG A 188 -23.32 3.84 56.40
N PHE A 189 -23.52 3.40 57.63
CA PHE A 189 -24.42 2.29 57.94
C PHE A 189 -25.74 2.81 58.53
N GLU A 190 -26.84 2.22 58.07
CA GLU A 190 -28.17 2.39 58.65
C GLU A 190 -28.60 1.03 59.23
N HIS A 191 -29.15 1.04 60.45
CA HIS A 191 -29.61 -0.17 61.14
C HIS A 191 -31.13 -0.15 61.26
N ASP A 192 -31.80 -1.23 60.90
CA ASP A 192 -33.25 -1.36 61.08
C ASP A 192 -33.57 -1.33 62.58
N GLN A 193 -34.54 -0.50 63.01
CA GLN A 193 -34.87 -0.31 64.43
C GLN A 193 -36.15 -1.08 64.81
N PRO A 194 -36.26 -1.66 66.03
CA PRO A 194 -37.44 -2.42 66.46
C PRO A 194 -38.71 -1.56 66.50
N GLY A 195 -39.86 -2.11 66.06
CA GLY A 195 -41.12 -1.37 66.00
C GLY A 195 -41.25 -0.47 64.75
N GLY A 196 -40.43 -0.72 63.72
CA GLY A 196 -40.45 0.03 62.46
C GLY A 196 -41.69 -0.27 61.60
N ALA A 197 -41.99 0.62 60.65
CA ALA A 197 -43.18 0.55 59.79
C ALA A 197 -43.22 -0.61 58.75
N GLN A 198 -42.40 -1.66 58.94
CA GLN A 198 -42.39 -2.89 58.14
C GLN A 198 -42.48 -4.18 58.97
N ASP A 199 -42.71 -4.10 60.30
CA ASP A 199 -42.90 -5.28 61.16
C ASP A 199 -44.11 -6.12 60.70
N SER A 200 -43.83 -7.24 60.04
CA SER A 200 -44.80 -8.05 59.30
C SER A 200 -45.07 -9.41 59.94
N GLY A 201 -45.40 -9.40 61.24
CA GLY A 201 -45.97 -10.56 61.96
C GLY A 201 -44.97 -11.59 62.50
N ASP A 202 -45.20 -11.97 63.77
CA ASP A 202 -44.64 -13.10 64.51
C ASP A 202 -43.10 -13.27 64.64
N GLY A 203 -42.62 -13.18 65.89
CA GLY A 203 -41.26 -13.58 66.29
C GLY A 203 -40.27 -12.41 66.37
N GLN A 204 -39.28 -12.52 67.27
CA GLN A 204 -38.29 -11.46 67.55
C GLN A 204 -37.61 -10.97 66.26
N ALA A 205 -38.00 -9.79 65.79
CA ALA A 205 -37.44 -9.19 64.58
C ALA A 205 -35.97 -8.82 64.80
N GLN A 206 -35.08 -9.59 64.21
CA GLN A 206 -33.65 -9.31 64.18
C GLN A 206 -33.40 -8.04 63.36
N ALA A 207 -32.82 -7.01 63.98
CA ALA A 207 -32.36 -5.83 63.26
C ALA A 207 -31.29 -6.24 62.25
N ARG A 208 -31.30 -5.66 61.05
CA ARG A 208 -30.23 -5.85 60.05
C ARG A 208 -29.60 -4.50 59.68
N HIS A 209 -28.34 -4.51 59.27
CA HIS A 209 -27.67 -3.30 58.79
C HIS A 209 -27.77 -3.17 57.27
N LYS A 210 -27.55 -1.95 56.78
CA LYS A 210 -27.55 -1.60 55.35
C LYS A 210 -26.49 -0.52 55.12
N LEU A 211 -25.57 -0.77 54.20
CA LEU A 211 -24.59 0.21 53.72
C LEU A 211 -25.29 1.23 52.81
N VAL A 212 -25.14 2.52 53.07
CA VAL A 212 -25.64 3.58 52.17
C VAL A 212 -24.47 4.39 51.65
N ILE A 213 -24.27 4.34 50.34
CA ILE A 213 -23.24 5.10 49.60
C ILE A 213 -23.90 6.37 49.08
N PHE A 214 -23.30 7.53 49.34
CA PHE A 214 -23.90 8.84 49.09
C PHE A 214 -22.89 9.87 48.59
N ASP A 215 -23.37 10.92 47.91
CA ASP A 215 -22.52 12.00 47.38
C ASP A 215 -22.49 13.26 48.26
N SER A 216 -21.72 14.27 47.86
CA SER A 216 -21.55 15.54 48.60
C SER A 216 -22.82 16.40 48.71
N LYS A 217 -23.91 16.03 48.03
CA LYS A 217 -25.19 16.75 47.95
C LYS A 217 -26.35 15.98 48.59
N ALA A 218 -26.13 14.73 48.98
CA ALA A 218 -27.11 13.91 49.69
C ALA A 218 -27.53 14.57 51.02
N THR A 219 -28.83 14.49 51.34
CA THR A 219 -29.36 15.08 52.58
C THR A 219 -29.25 14.10 53.73
N ALA A 220 -28.50 14.46 54.78
CA ALA A 220 -28.31 13.60 55.95
C ALA A 220 -29.67 13.23 56.61
N PRO A 221 -29.98 11.93 56.78
CA PRO A 221 -31.22 11.47 57.41
C PRO A 221 -31.27 11.92 58.88
N GLN A 222 -32.48 12.14 59.42
CA GLN A 222 -32.64 12.54 60.83
C GLN A 222 -32.22 11.39 61.76
N THR A 223 -31.54 11.72 62.86
CA THR A 223 -31.11 10.72 63.86
C THR A 223 -32.30 9.86 64.35
N PRO A 224 -32.17 8.52 64.40
CA PRO A 224 -33.22 7.62 64.92
C PRO A 224 -33.70 8.04 66.31
N GLY A 225 -34.98 7.90 66.62
CA GLY A 225 -35.51 8.35 67.92
C GLY A 225 -35.50 9.88 68.16
N GLY A 226 -35.14 10.69 67.15
CA GLY A 226 -35.29 12.15 67.16
C GLY A 226 -33.98 12.92 67.04
N ALA A 227 -33.97 13.92 66.15
CA ALA A 227 -32.79 14.75 65.88
C ALA A 227 -32.48 15.81 66.96
N ASP A 228 -33.48 16.28 67.71
CA ASP A 228 -33.27 17.28 68.77
C ASP A 228 -32.54 16.66 69.97
N MET A 229 -31.49 17.34 70.44
CA MET A 229 -30.61 16.91 71.54
C MET A 229 -30.29 18.09 72.44
N ARG A 230 -30.66 18.01 73.73
CA ARG A 230 -30.41 19.09 74.70
C ARG A 230 -28.97 19.12 75.20
N PHE A 231 -28.43 20.32 75.36
CA PHE A 231 -27.20 20.58 76.07
C PHE A 231 -27.47 20.78 77.56
N HIS A 232 -27.11 19.80 78.40
CA HIS A 232 -27.37 19.80 79.84
C HIS A 232 -26.44 18.81 80.56
N GLY A 233 -26.16 19.03 81.85
CA GLY A 233 -25.41 18.07 82.66
C GLY A 233 -26.19 16.78 82.90
N VAL A 234 -25.60 15.62 82.63
CA VAL A 234 -26.23 14.31 82.81
C VAL A 234 -26.47 14.03 84.31
N ARG A 235 -27.70 13.62 84.67
CA ARG A 235 -28.10 13.22 86.03
C ARG A 235 -29.04 12.02 85.98
N ALA A 236 -28.97 11.14 86.98
CA ALA A 236 -29.82 9.95 87.08
C ALA A 236 -31.33 10.22 87.33
N THR A 237 -31.71 11.49 87.50
CA THR A 237 -33.11 11.93 87.69
C THR A 237 -33.70 12.63 86.45
N ASP A 238 -32.92 12.80 85.38
CA ASP A 238 -33.37 13.46 84.15
C ASP A 238 -34.18 12.48 83.28
N THR A 239 -35.21 12.97 82.58
CA THR A 239 -36.19 12.16 81.82
C THR A 239 -35.87 11.95 80.33
N ASP A 240 -34.84 12.59 79.81
CA ASP A 240 -34.25 12.35 78.47
C ASP A 240 -32.73 12.45 78.60
N ASP A 241 -31.99 11.94 77.63
CA ASP A 241 -30.53 12.05 77.62
C ASP A 241 -30.07 13.50 77.40
N ALA A 242 -28.76 13.76 77.53
CA ALA A 242 -28.17 15.07 77.26
C ALA A 242 -26.73 14.99 76.74
N ILE A 243 -26.32 16.05 76.06
CA ILE A 243 -24.93 16.37 75.73
C ILE A 243 -24.41 17.26 76.86
N ASP A 244 -23.38 16.83 77.60
CA ASP A 244 -22.79 17.60 78.71
C ASP A 244 -21.44 18.24 78.37
N ARG A 245 -20.90 17.96 77.18
CA ARG A 245 -19.76 18.68 76.59
C ARG A 245 -19.99 18.88 75.10
N PHE A 246 -19.75 20.10 74.62
CA PHE A 246 -19.75 20.43 73.20
C PHE A 246 -18.73 21.55 72.97
N GLY A 247 -17.92 21.46 71.92
CA GLY A 247 -16.89 22.45 71.62
C GLY A 247 -16.51 22.47 70.15
N ALA A 248 -16.19 23.66 69.63
CA ALA A 248 -15.76 23.81 68.24
C ALA A 248 -14.23 23.70 68.12
N ARG A 249 -13.76 22.80 67.26
CA ARG A 249 -12.36 22.67 66.83
C ARG A 249 -12.20 23.33 65.45
N ARG A 250 -11.13 24.11 65.29
CA ARG A 250 -10.65 24.57 63.98
C ARG A 250 -9.23 24.08 63.75
N GLN A 251 -8.88 23.82 62.50
CA GLN A 251 -7.52 23.47 62.08
C GLN A 251 -7.22 24.14 60.74
N VAL A 252 -5.97 24.58 60.55
CA VAL A 252 -5.53 25.09 59.24
C VAL A 252 -5.40 23.89 58.29
N GLN A 253 -6.04 24.00 57.13
CA GLN A 253 -5.98 23.05 56.03
C GLN A 253 -5.58 23.79 54.75
N SER A 254 -5.23 23.03 53.71
CA SER A 254 -5.11 23.58 52.35
C SER A 254 -6.43 24.24 51.93
N ASN A 255 -6.35 25.45 51.38
CA ASN A 255 -7.51 26.30 51.07
C ASN A 255 -7.68 26.55 49.57
N ALA A 256 -6.95 25.82 48.72
CA ALA A 256 -7.14 25.78 47.29
C ALA A 256 -6.72 24.42 46.71
N VAL A 257 -7.25 24.09 45.54
CA VAL A 257 -6.90 22.90 44.76
C VAL A 257 -6.74 23.30 43.30
N SER A 258 -5.62 22.93 42.68
CA SER A 258 -5.37 23.10 41.24
C SER A 258 -4.99 21.74 40.65
N ILE A 259 -5.78 21.24 39.70
CA ILE A 259 -5.53 19.95 39.05
C ILE A 259 -5.29 20.07 37.55
N SER A 260 -4.51 19.13 36.99
CA SER A 260 -4.23 19.00 35.57
C SER A 260 -3.97 17.54 35.21
N SER A 261 -4.60 17.02 34.16
CA SER A 261 -4.32 15.67 33.62
C SER A 261 -4.03 15.77 32.13
N TRP A 262 -3.09 14.97 31.62
CA TRP A 262 -2.72 14.96 30.20
C TRP A 262 -3.63 14.03 29.39
N ASP A 263 -4.19 14.47 28.27
CA ASP A 263 -4.81 13.57 27.29
C ASP A 263 -4.04 13.57 25.95
N PRO A 264 -3.28 12.50 25.64
CA PRO A 264 -2.56 12.38 24.37
C PRO A 264 -3.49 12.13 23.17
N ALA A 265 -4.77 11.79 23.35
CA ALA A 265 -5.72 11.71 22.24
C ALA A 265 -6.12 13.10 21.71
N GLN A 266 -6.11 14.11 22.58
CA GLN A 266 -6.39 15.51 22.23
C GLN A 266 -5.11 16.37 22.13
N VAL A 267 -4.00 15.91 22.70
CA VAL A 267 -2.76 16.70 22.89
C VAL A 267 -3.03 17.95 23.73
N THR A 268 -3.82 17.79 24.80
CA THR A 268 -4.20 18.87 25.73
C THR A 268 -4.05 18.44 27.18
N ALA A 269 -4.04 19.41 28.09
CA ALA A 269 -4.08 19.19 29.52
C ALA A 269 -5.36 19.81 30.13
N PRO A 270 -6.47 19.06 30.20
CA PRO A 270 -7.64 19.43 30.99
C PRO A 270 -7.29 19.78 32.45
N ALA A 271 -7.53 21.03 32.84
CA ALA A 271 -7.12 21.57 34.13
C ALA A 271 -8.18 22.49 34.79
N ALA A 272 -8.34 22.37 36.11
CA ALA A 272 -9.33 23.12 36.89
C ALA A 272 -8.74 23.59 38.23
N GLU A 273 -9.16 24.75 38.69
CA GLU A 273 -8.69 25.37 39.94
C GLU A 273 -9.88 25.80 40.80
N GLN A 274 -9.75 25.66 42.11
CA GLN A 274 -10.76 26.00 43.11
C GLN A 274 -10.09 26.66 44.33
N VAL A 275 -10.78 27.59 44.98
CA VAL A 275 -10.32 28.28 46.20
C VAL A 275 -11.46 28.30 47.23
N SER A 276 -11.15 27.94 48.47
CA SER A 276 -12.08 27.91 49.60
C SER A 276 -12.72 29.28 49.81
N SER A 277 -14.05 29.34 49.79
CA SER A 277 -14.82 30.51 50.24
C SER A 277 -15.01 30.55 51.76
N LEU A 278 -14.51 29.57 52.51
CA LEU A 278 -14.67 29.48 53.96
C LEU A 278 -13.73 30.43 54.71
N GLU A 279 -14.25 31.09 55.76
CA GLU A 279 -13.44 31.93 56.64
C GLU A 279 -12.44 31.11 57.47
N ALA A 280 -11.21 31.04 56.98
CA ALA A 280 -10.05 30.42 57.65
C ALA A 280 -9.11 31.44 58.34
N GLY A 281 -9.43 32.75 58.28
CA GLY A 281 -8.59 33.85 58.78
C GLY A 281 -7.71 34.47 57.70
N GLN A 282 -6.75 35.31 58.10
CA GLN A 282 -5.78 35.95 57.19
C GLN A 282 -4.65 34.97 56.81
N LEU A 283 -4.99 33.96 56.01
CA LEU A 283 -4.04 33.01 55.46
C LEU A 283 -3.73 33.33 53.99
N PRO A 284 -2.52 33.04 53.49
CA PRO A 284 -2.24 33.02 52.05
C PRO A 284 -2.98 31.85 51.37
N GLN A 285 -2.93 31.78 50.04
CA GLN A 285 -3.39 30.62 49.30
C GLN A 285 -2.41 29.45 49.53
N LEU A 286 -2.90 28.39 50.16
CA LEU A 286 -2.23 27.12 50.45
C LEU A 286 -2.85 26.07 49.52
N ALA A 287 -2.38 26.04 48.27
CA ALA A 287 -2.91 25.17 47.24
C ALA A 287 -2.32 23.76 47.30
N VAL A 288 -3.16 22.72 47.16
CA VAL A 288 -2.73 21.41 46.67
C VAL A 288 -2.68 21.49 45.15
N TYR A 289 -1.52 21.19 44.56
CA TYR A 289 -1.39 21.03 43.11
C TYR A 289 -1.25 19.55 42.77
N ASP A 290 -2.15 19.03 41.93
CA ASP A 290 -2.06 17.67 41.38
C ASP A 290 -2.07 17.74 39.84
N GLY A 291 -0.86 17.70 39.27
CA GLY A 291 -0.66 17.61 37.82
C GLY A 291 -0.50 16.18 37.31
N ALA A 292 -0.84 15.16 38.08
CA ALA A 292 -0.40 13.79 37.83
C ALA A 292 -1.29 13.01 36.85
N GLY A 293 -0.62 12.41 35.88
CA GLY A 293 -1.13 11.27 35.13
C GLY A 293 -2.11 11.57 33.99
N GLU A 294 -2.35 10.52 33.21
CA GLU A 294 -3.06 10.58 31.93
C GLU A 294 -4.58 10.38 32.06
N ARG A 295 -5.35 11.01 31.16
CA ARG A 295 -6.76 10.71 30.83
C ARG A 295 -7.77 10.68 31.98
N LEU A 296 -7.54 11.41 33.08
CA LEU A 296 -8.50 11.45 34.20
C LEU A 296 -9.77 12.26 33.88
N HIS A 297 -9.65 13.26 33.02
CA HIS A 297 -10.74 14.16 32.66
C HIS A 297 -10.73 14.35 31.14
N ALA A 298 -11.89 14.13 30.50
CA ALA A 298 -12.02 14.30 29.05
C ALA A 298 -11.89 15.78 28.63
N ASP A 299 -12.33 16.71 29.47
CA ASP A 299 -12.23 18.15 29.24
C ASP A 299 -12.21 18.94 30.57
N ARG A 300 -12.19 20.27 30.45
CA ARG A 300 -12.19 21.19 31.59
C ARG A 300 -13.51 21.18 32.40
N ALA A 301 -14.63 20.82 31.79
CA ALA A 301 -15.92 20.71 32.46
C ALA A 301 -16.01 19.42 33.31
N ALA A 302 -15.34 18.34 32.89
CA ALA A 302 -15.18 17.12 33.68
C ALA A 302 -14.21 17.31 34.87
N ALA A 303 -13.16 18.12 34.70
CA ALA A 303 -12.19 18.40 35.77
C ALA A 303 -12.78 19.23 36.93
N GLY A 304 -13.61 20.25 36.64
CA GLY A 304 -14.15 21.18 37.63
C GLY A 304 -14.85 20.54 38.84
N PRO A 305 -15.79 19.59 38.64
CA PRO A 305 -16.44 18.88 39.74
C PRO A 305 -15.51 17.95 40.52
N HIS A 306 -14.38 17.50 39.94
CA HIS A 306 -13.40 16.70 40.70
C HIS A 306 -12.60 17.59 41.65
N SER A 307 -12.06 18.72 41.18
CA SER A 307 -11.36 19.67 42.07
C SER A 307 -12.27 20.30 43.12
N GLU A 308 -13.58 20.48 42.84
CA GLU A 308 -14.58 20.88 43.83
C GLU A 308 -14.70 19.86 44.98
N ARG A 309 -14.79 18.57 44.65
CA ARG A 309 -14.87 17.47 45.64
C ARG A 309 -13.55 17.29 46.41
N MET A 310 -12.39 17.48 45.77
CA MET A 310 -11.09 17.52 46.45
C MET A 310 -11.01 18.66 47.46
N LEU A 311 -11.49 19.86 47.10
CA LEU A 311 -11.55 21.00 48.02
C LEU A 311 -12.50 20.71 49.19
N GLN A 312 -13.70 20.19 48.93
CA GLN A 312 -14.67 19.79 49.97
C GLN A 312 -14.10 18.75 50.96
N ALA A 313 -13.29 17.80 50.47
CA ALA A 313 -12.60 16.80 51.31
C ALA A 313 -11.55 17.42 52.26
N LEU A 314 -10.88 18.50 51.83
CA LEU A 314 -9.92 19.25 52.65
C LEU A 314 -10.64 20.21 53.62
N GLU A 315 -11.73 20.84 53.17
CA GLU A 315 -12.56 21.73 53.98
C GLU A 315 -13.26 21.02 55.15
N LEU A 316 -13.53 19.70 55.04
CA LEU A 316 -14.15 18.89 56.08
C LEU A 316 -13.41 18.96 57.43
N ASP A 317 -12.08 19.11 57.42
CA ASP A 317 -11.24 19.24 58.63
C ASP A 317 -10.90 20.70 59.01
N ASN A 318 -11.45 21.71 58.32
CA ASN A 318 -11.27 23.13 58.66
C ASN A 318 -11.98 23.49 59.97
N LYS A 319 -13.23 23.03 60.13
CA LYS A 319 -14.05 23.27 61.33
C LYS A 319 -14.98 22.11 61.67
N GLN A 320 -14.66 21.42 62.78
CA GLN A 320 -15.46 20.34 63.36
C GLN A 320 -15.92 20.71 64.76
N PHE A 321 -16.80 19.89 65.33
CA PHE A 321 -17.31 20.06 66.68
C PHE A 321 -17.22 18.72 67.42
N ASP A 322 -16.52 18.73 68.55
CA ASP A 322 -16.31 17.57 69.41
C ASP A 322 -17.33 17.62 70.56
N GLY A 323 -18.04 16.51 70.78
CA GLY A 323 -19.10 16.40 71.77
C GLY A 323 -18.97 15.16 72.66
N ALA A 324 -19.58 15.21 73.84
CA ALA A 324 -19.75 14.07 74.74
C ALA A 324 -21.01 14.23 75.60
N GLY A 325 -21.55 13.10 76.05
CA GLY A 325 -22.79 13.09 76.83
C GLY A 325 -23.26 11.67 77.13
N ALA A 326 -24.57 11.52 77.25
CA ALA A 326 -25.27 10.26 77.46
C ALA A 326 -26.34 9.99 76.39
N VAL A 327 -26.40 10.75 75.29
CA VAL A 327 -27.38 10.55 74.20
C VAL A 327 -27.22 9.19 73.52
N ARG A 328 -28.16 8.28 73.76
CA ARG A 328 -28.15 6.90 73.23
C ARG A 328 -28.44 6.84 71.72
N ARG A 329 -29.17 7.82 71.19
CA ARG A 329 -29.62 7.87 69.80
C ARG A 329 -28.61 8.32 68.73
N LEU A 330 -27.51 8.99 69.09
CA LEU A 330 -26.52 9.57 68.14
C LEU A 330 -26.03 8.58 67.07
N ALA A 331 -26.42 8.78 65.82
CA ALA A 331 -26.08 7.89 64.70
C ALA A 331 -25.11 8.53 63.70
N ALA A 332 -24.03 7.83 63.34
CA ALA A 332 -23.07 8.29 62.34
C ALA A 332 -23.74 8.54 60.96
N GLY A 333 -23.36 9.62 60.28
CA GLY A 333 -23.95 10.07 59.03
C GLY A 333 -25.34 10.70 59.14
N HIS A 334 -25.91 10.82 60.34
CA HIS A 334 -27.25 11.38 60.57
C HIS A 334 -27.21 12.82 61.09
N ALA A 335 -28.28 13.55 60.81
CA ALA A 335 -28.51 14.93 61.24
C ALA A 335 -29.06 15.00 62.68
N MET A 336 -28.56 15.98 63.43
CA MET A 336 -28.96 16.32 64.79
C MET A 336 -29.13 17.84 64.95
N ARG A 337 -29.87 18.27 65.97
CA ARG A 337 -30.14 19.67 66.33
C ARG A 337 -29.79 19.89 67.80
N LEU A 338 -28.80 20.75 68.06
CA LEU A 338 -28.35 21.05 69.42
C LEU A 338 -29.25 22.12 70.06
N LEU A 339 -30.04 21.73 71.06
CA LEU A 339 -30.89 22.63 71.82
C LEU A 339 -30.21 23.10 73.10
N GLN A 340 -30.63 24.26 73.63
CA GLN A 340 -30.22 24.79 74.94
C GLN A 340 -28.72 25.15 75.09
N HIS A 341 -27.98 25.28 73.97
CA HIS A 341 -26.57 25.67 73.97
C HIS A 341 -26.38 27.16 73.63
N GLU A 342 -25.78 27.95 74.54
CA GLU A 342 -25.71 29.42 74.48
C GLU A 342 -25.17 29.99 73.17
N GLN A 343 -24.15 29.35 72.57
CA GLN A 343 -23.52 29.82 71.33
C GLN A 343 -24.21 29.31 70.05
N HIS A 344 -25.19 28.41 70.18
CA HIS A 344 -25.82 27.68 69.06
C HIS A 344 -27.35 27.74 69.19
N ALA A 345 -27.89 28.95 69.02
CA ALA A 345 -29.32 29.20 68.91
C ALA A 345 -29.90 28.71 67.56
N ASP A 346 -31.22 28.81 67.40
CA ASP A 346 -31.94 28.35 66.22
C ASP A 346 -31.41 28.92 64.89
N GLY A 347 -31.31 28.05 63.89
CA GLY A 347 -30.68 28.32 62.59
C GLY A 347 -29.17 28.11 62.58
N ALA A 348 -28.51 28.13 63.75
CA ALA A 348 -27.09 27.82 63.92
C ALA A 348 -26.83 26.50 64.68
N ASN A 349 -27.87 25.70 64.89
CA ASN A 349 -27.89 24.49 65.73
C ASN A 349 -27.95 23.15 64.98
N ALA A 350 -28.02 23.14 63.64
CA ALA A 350 -28.04 21.90 62.84
C ALA A 350 -26.61 21.36 62.58
N PHE A 351 -26.40 20.09 62.91
CA PHE A 351 -25.14 19.36 62.72
C PHE A 351 -25.38 17.98 62.10
N THR A 352 -24.36 17.39 61.48
CA THR A 352 -24.34 15.99 61.01
C THR A 352 -23.19 15.26 61.69
N VAL A 353 -23.49 14.11 62.31
CA VAL A 353 -22.51 13.30 63.05
C VAL A 353 -21.58 12.62 62.04
N LEU A 354 -20.27 12.81 62.19
CA LEU A 354 -19.25 12.11 61.41
C LEU A 354 -18.90 10.76 62.04
N TRP A 355 -18.75 10.73 63.36
CA TRP A 355 -18.42 9.52 64.12
C TRP A 355 -19.01 9.58 65.53
N ALA A 356 -19.31 8.43 66.11
CA ALA A 356 -19.71 8.26 67.49
C ALA A 356 -18.96 7.07 68.12
N GLU A 357 -18.49 7.28 69.35
CA GLU A 357 -17.89 6.28 70.23
C GLU A 357 -18.85 6.07 71.40
N HIS A 358 -19.21 4.81 71.65
CA HIS A 358 -20.25 4.38 72.57
C HIS A 358 -19.66 3.47 73.65
N GLN A 359 -20.02 3.71 74.91
CA GLN A 359 -19.69 2.84 76.04
C GLN A 359 -20.93 2.64 76.91
N ALA A 360 -21.25 1.40 77.28
CA ALA A 360 -22.33 1.09 78.22
C ALA A 360 -21.94 -0.07 79.14
N ARG A 361 -22.53 -0.11 80.34
CA ARG A 361 -22.45 -1.27 81.24
C ARG A 361 -23.79 -1.56 81.92
N ASN A 362 -24.21 -2.81 81.92
CA ASN A 362 -25.34 -3.31 82.71
C ASN A 362 -24.99 -3.36 84.20
N ASN A 363 -26.00 -3.24 85.06
CA ASN A 363 -25.84 -3.47 86.49
C ASN A 363 -25.96 -4.98 86.80
N THR A 364 -24.82 -5.65 86.97
CA THR A 364 -24.68 -7.12 87.00
C THR A 364 -24.37 -7.70 88.39
N GLY A 365 -24.38 -6.90 89.45
CA GLY A 365 -24.08 -7.35 90.82
C GLY A 365 -24.97 -6.72 91.90
N PRO A 366 -24.85 -7.15 93.17
CA PRO A 366 -25.53 -6.50 94.29
C PRO A 366 -25.07 -5.06 94.47
N ALA A 367 -25.97 -4.17 94.88
CA ALA A 367 -25.66 -2.75 95.11
C ALA A 367 -24.80 -2.55 96.37
N GLY A 368 -23.49 -2.76 96.24
CA GLY A 368 -22.47 -2.52 97.26
C GLY A 368 -21.17 -2.04 96.61
N ALA A 369 -20.68 -0.87 97.03
CA ALA A 369 -19.61 -0.12 96.38
C ALA A 369 -18.43 -0.99 95.90
N SER A 370 -18.12 -0.90 94.60
CA SER A 370 -16.92 -1.57 94.07
C SER A 370 -15.67 -0.93 94.69
N LEU A 371 -14.66 -1.76 94.97
CA LEU A 371 -13.38 -1.28 95.48
C LEU A 371 -12.74 -0.28 94.50
N GLY A 372 -13.03 -0.41 93.21
CA GLY A 372 -12.62 0.52 92.15
C GLY A 372 -13.18 1.93 92.29
N ASP A 373 -14.47 2.12 92.63
CA ASP A 373 -14.99 3.48 92.85
C ASP A 373 -14.35 4.13 94.09
N MET A 374 -14.23 3.38 95.19
CA MET A 374 -13.56 3.86 96.41
C MET A 374 -12.08 4.22 96.15
N LEU A 375 -11.35 3.38 95.40
CA LEU A 375 -9.97 3.65 94.98
C LEU A 375 -9.87 4.84 94.01
N SER A 376 -10.80 4.99 93.06
CA SER A 376 -10.81 6.12 92.12
C SER A 376 -11.06 7.45 92.84
N ARG A 377 -11.84 7.44 93.91
CA ARG A 377 -12.13 8.62 94.75
C ARG A 377 -10.94 8.93 95.65
N LEU A 378 -10.34 7.92 96.28
CA LEU A 378 -9.08 8.07 97.02
C LEU A 378 -7.93 8.60 96.14
N ALA A 379 -7.73 8.06 94.93
CA ALA A 379 -6.69 8.51 94.01
C ALA A 379 -6.89 9.97 93.58
N ARG A 380 -8.13 10.38 93.31
CA ARG A 380 -8.49 11.79 93.03
C ARG A 380 -8.27 12.70 94.22
N THR A 381 -8.58 12.27 95.45
CA THR A 381 -8.31 13.04 96.68
C THR A 381 -6.81 13.10 97.01
N ALA A 382 -6.02 12.10 96.61
CA ALA A 382 -4.57 12.02 96.82
C ALA A 382 -3.71 12.68 95.72
N GLY A 383 -4.34 13.30 94.70
CA GLY A 383 -3.62 13.97 93.60
C GLY A 383 -2.96 13.02 92.59
N LEU A 384 -3.23 11.71 92.65
CA LEU A 384 -2.62 10.70 91.79
C LEU A 384 -3.37 10.57 90.45
N GLY A 385 -3.42 11.67 89.67
CA GLY A 385 -4.24 11.81 88.46
C GLY A 385 -4.14 10.64 87.47
N GLY A 386 -2.92 10.28 87.05
CA GLY A 386 -2.73 9.16 86.10
C GLY A 386 -3.16 7.78 86.61
N VAL A 387 -3.20 7.57 87.94
CA VAL A 387 -3.75 6.35 88.55
C VAL A 387 -5.28 6.43 88.64
N ALA A 388 -5.81 7.63 88.92
CA ALA A 388 -7.25 7.86 88.89
C ALA A 388 -7.84 7.66 87.49
N ASP A 389 -7.18 8.14 86.43
CA ASP A 389 -7.65 7.98 85.05
C ASP A 389 -7.58 6.52 84.58
N TRP A 390 -6.56 5.76 84.99
CA TRP A 390 -6.46 4.31 84.73
C TRP A 390 -7.59 3.51 85.39
N ILE A 391 -7.97 3.87 86.63
CA ILE A 391 -9.09 3.22 87.35
C ILE A 391 -10.46 3.73 86.86
N ALA A 392 -10.56 5.00 86.47
CA ALA A 392 -11.79 5.63 85.98
C ALA A 392 -12.11 5.35 84.50
N GLY A 393 -11.27 4.58 83.80
CA GLY A 393 -11.55 4.09 82.45
C GLY A 393 -12.71 3.10 82.36
N GLN A 394 -13.20 2.56 83.49
CA GLN A 394 -14.43 1.75 83.51
C GLN A 394 -15.67 2.62 83.74
N ILE A 395 -16.63 2.51 82.84
CA ILE A 395 -17.94 3.15 82.97
C ILE A 395 -18.75 2.56 84.15
N GLU A 396 -19.55 3.42 84.80
CA GLU A 396 -20.35 3.06 85.98
C GLU A 396 -21.45 2.04 85.62
N PRO A 397 -21.62 0.94 86.38
CA PRO A 397 -22.64 -0.08 86.11
C PRO A 397 -24.06 0.50 86.12
N GLY A 398 -24.81 0.26 85.05
CA GLY A 398 -26.14 0.82 84.81
C GLY A 398 -26.13 2.15 84.05
N THR A 399 -24.99 2.60 83.51
CA THR A 399 -24.88 3.85 82.75
C THR A 399 -24.37 3.64 81.31
N TYR A 400 -24.62 4.65 80.47
CA TYR A 400 -24.08 4.78 79.11
C TYR A 400 -23.43 6.16 78.95
N ARG A 401 -22.36 6.20 78.15
CA ARG A 401 -21.64 7.41 77.76
C ARG A 401 -21.27 7.36 76.29
N ASN A 402 -21.10 8.54 75.71
CA ASN A 402 -20.58 8.68 74.35
C ASN A 402 -19.52 9.78 74.24
N ARG A 403 -18.80 9.72 73.12
CA ARG A 403 -18.12 10.83 72.47
C ARG A 403 -18.54 10.86 71.01
N PHE A 404 -18.54 12.01 70.37
CA PHE A 404 -18.89 12.12 68.96
C PHE A 404 -18.22 13.33 68.32
N GLY A 405 -17.95 13.24 67.01
CA GLY A 405 -17.53 14.36 66.19
C GLY A 405 -18.61 14.69 65.16
N CYS A 406 -18.87 15.97 64.93
CA CYS A 406 -19.86 16.42 63.96
C CYS A 406 -19.41 17.68 63.20
N VAL A 407 -20.00 17.90 62.02
CA VAL A 407 -19.88 19.14 61.24
C VAL A 407 -21.24 19.82 61.13
N ARG A 408 -21.30 21.05 60.62
CA ARG A 408 -22.60 21.66 60.29
C ARG A 408 -23.26 20.87 59.16
N THR A 409 -24.59 20.74 59.17
CA THR A 409 -25.35 20.05 58.10
C THR A 409 -25.19 20.70 56.71
N SER A 410 -24.66 21.91 56.63
CA SER A 410 -24.31 22.61 55.38
C SER A 410 -22.90 22.30 54.86
N VAL A 411 -22.12 21.43 55.51
CA VAL A 411 -20.77 21.03 55.08
C VAL A 411 -20.88 19.71 54.32
N ALA A 412 -20.39 19.69 53.09
CA ALA A 412 -20.29 18.48 52.27
C ALA A 412 -19.39 17.43 52.95
N ILE A 413 -19.86 16.18 53.01
CA ILE A 413 -19.09 15.06 53.60
C ILE A 413 -18.47 14.24 52.47
N VAL A 414 -17.22 14.54 52.15
CA VAL A 414 -16.43 13.88 51.09
C VAL A 414 -15.26 13.10 51.72
N PRO A 415 -14.89 11.89 51.24
CA PRO A 415 -13.78 11.15 51.83
C PRO A 415 -12.45 11.90 51.69
N ARG A 416 -11.64 11.94 52.74
CA ARG A 416 -10.29 12.57 52.72
C ARG A 416 -9.41 12.07 51.55
N ALA A 417 -9.50 10.78 51.23
CA ALA A 417 -8.77 10.15 50.14
C ALA A 417 -9.11 10.70 48.74
N THR A 418 -10.22 11.45 48.59
CA THR A 418 -10.55 12.17 47.34
C THR A 418 -9.46 13.20 46.99
N ALA A 419 -8.92 13.90 47.99
CA ALA A 419 -7.87 14.90 47.82
C ALA A 419 -6.44 14.31 47.85
N ALA A 420 -6.33 12.99 47.98
CA ALA A 420 -5.07 12.25 48.06
C ALA A 420 -5.23 10.88 47.36
N ARG A 421 -5.63 10.91 46.07
CA ARG A 421 -5.98 9.71 45.30
C ARG A 421 -4.79 8.76 45.18
N ALA A 422 -4.91 7.58 45.77
CA ALA A 422 -4.07 6.44 45.43
C ALA A 422 -4.61 5.77 44.13
N PRO A 423 -3.75 5.50 43.13
CA PRO A 423 -4.06 4.56 42.05
C PRO A 423 -3.84 3.11 42.50
N ALA A 424 -4.21 2.13 41.67
CA ALA A 424 -3.65 0.77 41.82
C ALA A 424 -2.22 0.79 41.30
N VAL A 425 -1.25 0.52 42.18
CA VAL A 425 0.18 0.67 41.85
C VAL A 425 0.77 -0.61 41.28
N ALA A 426 1.19 -0.56 40.02
CA ALA A 426 2.06 -1.55 39.40
C ALA A 426 3.43 -1.54 40.11
N LEU A 427 3.96 -2.73 40.46
CA LEU A 427 5.29 -2.85 41.08
C LEU A 427 6.45 -2.81 40.06
N GLY A 428 6.13 -2.48 38.80
CA GLY A 428 7.02 -2.51 37.63
C GLY A 428 6.29 -3.06 36.40
N PRO A 429 6.98 -3.14 35.24
CA PRO A 429 6.43 -3.70 34.02
C PRO A 429 5.97 -5.17 34.17
N GLN A 430 4.99 -5.55 33.35
CA GLN A 430 4.40 -6.89 33.31
C GLN A 430 4.34 -7.38 31.86
N THR A 431 4.21 -8.69 31.62
CA THR A 431 3.95 -9.20 30.27
C THR A 431 2.48 -9.57 30.06
N ALA A 432 2.04 -9.45 28.82
CA ALA A 432 0.70 -9.81 28.37
C ALA A 432 0.76 -10.40 26.96
N LEU A 433 -0.26 -11.17 26.59
CA LEU A 433 -0.44 -11.62 25.20
C LEU A 433 -1.36 -10.64 24.46
N VAL A 434 -1.03 -10.35 23.22
CA VAL A 434 -1.87 -9.52 22.34
C VAL A 434 -3.06 -10.34 21.84
N VAL A 435 -4.26 -9.77 21.98
CA VAL A 435 -5.55 -10.43 21.69
C VAL A 435 -6.45 -9.53 20.84
N GLY A 436 -7.45 -10.11 20.21
CA GLY A 436 -8.27 -9.42 19.22
C GLY A 436 -9.29 -10.33 18.57
N LEU A 437 -9.76 -9.92 17.38
CA LEU A 437 -10.77 -10.65 16.62
C LEU A 437 -10.27 -12.04 16.23
N ALA A 438 -11.16 -13.03 16.31
CA ALA A 438 -10.90 -14.37 15.81
C ALA A 438 -10.47 -14.35 14.32
N ASP A 439 -9.67 -15.35 13.93
CA ASP A 439 -9.14 -15.56 12.57
C ASP A 439 -8.36 -14.36 11.96
N SER A 440 -7.99 -13.37 12.76
CA SER A 440 -7.30 -12.15 12.34
C SER A 440 -5.83 -12.14 12.77
N VAL A 441 -4.89 -11.80 11.87
CA VAL A 441 -3.45 -11.79 12.20
C VAL A 441 -3.05 -10.62 13.13
N ALA A 442 -3.77 -9.51 13.08
CA ALA A 442 -3.66 -8.42 14.05
C ALA A 442 -5.01 -7.69 14.20
N THR A 443 -5.23 -7.05 15.34
CA THR A 443 -6.40 -6.19 15.60
C THR A 443 -5.90 -4.86 16.16
N THR A 444 -6.03 -3.79 15.39
CA THR A 444 -5.49 -2.46 15.75
C THR A 444 -6.42 -1.32 15.36
N GLY A 445 -6.43 -0.26 16.17
CA GLY A 445 -7.10 1.00 15.85
C GLY A 445 -6.24 1.94 14.99
N ARG A 446 -6.83 3.06 14.55
CA ARG A 446 -6.12 4.15 13.83
C ARG A 446 -4.89 4.65 14.59
N ASP A 447 -4.99 4.72 15.92
CA ASP A 447 -4.04 5.41 16.80
C ASP A 447 -2.96 4.47 17.37
N HIS A 448 -2.57 3.47 16.58
CA HIS A 448 -1.53 2.46 16.89
C HIS A 448 -1.70 1.82 18.28
N GLN A 449 -2.84 1.13 18.44
CA GLN A 449 -3.28 0.53 19.70
C GLN A 449 -3.73 -0.91 19.48
N VAL A 450 -3.40 -1.79 20.42
CA VAL A 450 -3.80 -3.21 20.45
C VAL A 450 -4.62 -3.51 21.71
N ARG A 451 -5.25 -4.69 21.79
CA ARG A 451 -5.80 -5.22 23.05
C ARG A 451 -4.88 -6.30 23.60
N ILE A 452 -4.89 -6.48 24.92
CA ILE A 452 -3.96 -7.37 25.63
C ILE A 452 -4.69 -8.15 26.73
N GLN A 453 -4.16 -9.33 27.07
CA GLN A 453 -4.59 -10.14 28.21
C GLN A 453 -3.37 -10.52 29.06
N PHE A 454 -3.32 -10.04 30.30
CA PHE A 454 -2.30 -10.36 31.30
C PHE A 454 -2.45 -11.80 31.81
N ALA A 455 -1.34 -12.45 32.15
CA ALA A 455 -1.32 -13.84 32.63
C ALA A 455 -2.07 -14.09 33.96
N TRP A 456 -2.41 -13.04 34.72
CA TRP A 456 -3.16 -13.13 35.97
C TRP A 456 -4.68 -12.94 35.80
N GLN A 457 -5.18 -12.58 34.62
CA GLN A 457 -6.62 -12.51 34.36
C GLN A 457 -7.21 -13.94 34.36
N ARG A 458 -8.43 -14.08 34.89
CA ARG A 458 -9.11 -15.38 35.12
C ARG A 458 -10.46 -15.39 34.44
N GLY A 459 -10.84 -16.49 33.80
CA GLY A 459 -12.09 -16.54 33.05
C GLY A 459 -12.18 -17.69 32.04
N SER A 460 -13.15 -17.58 31.13
CA SER A 460 -13.49 -18.61 30.15
C SER A 460 -12.40 -18.90 29.10
N ALA A 461 -11.51 -17.95 28.81
CA ALA A 461 -10.39 -18.09 27.88
C ALA A 461 -9.13 -17.36 28.40
N ALA A 462 -8.72 -17.71 29.62
CA ALA A 462 -7.44 -17.27 30.19
C ALA A 462 -6.23 -17.74 29.37
N ASN A 463 -5.10 -17.03 29.49
CA ASN A 463 -3.84 -17.39 28.84
C ASN A 463 -3.40 -18.82 29.22
N PRO A 464 -2.57 -19.52 28.41
CA PRO A 464 -2.12 -20.88 28.71
C PRO A 464 -1.53 -21.04 30.12
N GLY A 465 -2.10 -21.95 30.92
CA GLY A 465 -1.75 -22.16 32.34
C GLY A 465 -2.50 -21.27 33.34
N GLY A 466 -3.33 -20.33 32.86
CA GLY A 466 -4.23 -19.51 33.68
C GLY A 466 -5.40 -20.29 34.29
N LEU A 467 -6.16 -19.62 35.15
CA LEU A 467 -7.27 -20.21 35.91
C LEU A 467 -8.63 -19.70 35.40
N ALA A 468 -9.66 -20.54 35.54
CA ALA A 468 -11.04 -20.08 35.47
C ALA A 468 -11.35 -19.12 36.65
N HIS A 469 -12.31 -18.22 36.45
CA HIS A 469 -12.90 -17.48 37.57
C HIS A 469 -13.90 -18.37 38.32
N ASN A 470 -14.16 -18.06 39.60
CA ASN A 470 -14.82 -18.98 40.53
C ASN A 470 -16.12 -18.46 41.16
N THR A 471 -16.47 -17.19 40.95
CA THR A 471 -17.77 -16.63 41.38
C THR A 471 -18.70 -16.33 40.21
N ASP A 472 -18.17 -16.07 39.00
CA ASP A 472 -18.92 -16.00 37.75
C ASP A 472 -18.36 -16.96 36.68
N GLN A 473 -19.12 -17.19 35.60
CA GLN A 473 -18.74 -18.11 34.52
C GLN A 473 -17.93 -17.45 33.39
N GLN A 474 -17.84 -16.12 33.36
CA GLN A 474 -17.19 -15.37 32.29
C GLN A 474 -15.79 -14.93 32.72
N GLY A 475 -15.68 -14.31 33.90
CA GLY A 475 -14.46 -13.73 34.43
C GLY A 475 -13.95 -12.54 33.63
N ASN A 476 -12.76 -12.05 33.98
CA ASN A 476 -12.09 -10.96 33.27
C ASN A 476 -11.12 -11.43 32.18
N ALA A 477 -11.18 -12.70 31.75
CA ALA A 477 -10.32 -13.25 30.68
C ALA A 477 -11.12 -13.90 29.54
N PRO A 478 -11.61 -13.11 28.56
CA PRO A 478 -12.35 -13.61 27.41
C PRO A 478 -11.46 -13.97 26.20
N GLY A 479 -10.15 -13.70 26.25
CA GLY A 479 -9.15 -14.17 25.26
C GLY A 479 -9.26 -13.60 23.84
N ASN A 480 -10.19 -12.69 23.59
CA ASN A 480 -10.56 -12.18 22.26
C ASN A 480 -10.65 -10.64 22.25
N GLU A 481 -11.36 -10.05 21.28
CA GLU A 481 -11.54 -8.59 21.15
C GLU A 481 -12.30 -7.93 22.31
N ALA A 482 -12.97 -8.70 23.18
CA ALA A 482 -13.60 -8.19 24.39
C ALA A 482 -12.62 -8.03 25.57
N SER A 483 -11.33 -8.36 25.39
CA SER A 483 -10.32 -8.30 26.46
C SER A 483 -9.75 -6.90 26.66
N GLY A 484 -10.16 -6.21 27.72
CA GLY A 484 -9.57 -4.96 28.18
C GLY A 484 -9.76 -3.77 27.23
N ALA A 485 -9.18 -2.63 27.58
CA ALA A 485 -9.18 -1.42 26.76
C ALA A 485 -8.09 -1.44 25.66
N TRP A 486 -8.17 -0.48 24.75
CA TRP A 486 -7.14 -0.22 23.74
C TRP A 486 -5.86 0.35 24.38
N VAL A 487 -4.76 -0.41 24.27
CA VAL A 487 -3.45 -0.09 24.82
C VAL A 487 -2.54 0.43 23.71
N ARG A 488 -1.91 1.60 23.93
CA ARG A 488 -0.94 2.17 22.97
C ARG A 488 0.31 1.30 22.90
N VAL A 489 0.95 1.29 21.74
CA VAL A 489 2.27 0.68 21.54
C VAL A 489 3.31 1.79 21.36
N ALA A 490 4.42 1.69 22.08
CA ALA A 490 5.58 2.57 21.93
C ALA A 490 6.44 2.12 20.75
N GLU A 491 7.01 3.09 20.05
CA GLU A 491 7.79 2.88 18.83
C GLU A 491 9.22 3.42 19.00
N ALA A 492 10.18 2.82 18.28
CA ALA A 492 11.58 3.22 18.33
C ALA A 492 11.81 4.66 17.81
N LEU A 493 10.91 5.13 16.93
CA LEU A 493 10.89 6.50 16.41
C LEU A 493 9.44 6.91 16.15
N ALA A 494 8.96 8.02 16.73
CA ALA A 494 7.59 8.50 16.51
C ALA A 494 7.51 10.03 16.50
N GLY A 495 6.73 10.57 15.56
CA GLY A 495 6.45 11.99 15.42
C GLY A 495 5.23 12.26 14.53
N PRO A 496 4.89 13.55 14.28
CA PRO A 496 3.67 13.91 13.54
C PRO A 496 3.63 13.39 12.09
N ASN A 497 3.01 12.22 11.90
CA ASN A 497 2.95 11.48 10.64
C ASN A 497 4.33 11.07 10.07
N TRP A 498 5.27 10.68 10.94
CA TRP A 498 6.53 10.03 10.59
C TRP A 498 7.05 9.19 11.76
N GLY A 499 7.78 8.10 11.48
CA GLY A 499 8.29 7.20 12.51
C GLY A 499 8.49 5.76 12.01
N SER A 500 8.70 4.84 12.94
CA SER A 500 8.53 3.40 12.76
C SER A 500 7.09 2.96 13.10
N GLN A 501 6.66 1.80 12.60
CA GLN A 501 5.36 1.22 12.93
C GLN A 501 5.38 -0.31 12.78
N PHE A 502 5.43 -1.01 13.90
CA PHE A 502 5.57 -2.46 14.03
C PHE A 502 4.46 -3.02 14.92
N THR A 503 3.21 -2.89 14.48
CA THR A 503 2.02 -3.33 15.22
C THR A 503 2.16 -4.79 15.68
N PRO A 504 2.10 -5.07 17.00
CA PRO A 504 2.09 -6.43 17.52
C PRO A 504 0.96 -7.28 16.94
N ARG A 505 1.24 -8.55 16.67
CA ARG A 505 0.27 -9.51 16.10
C ARG A 505 -0.46 -10.26 17.20
N LEU A 506 -1.59 -10.89 16.88
CA LEU A 506 -2.29 -11.71 17.88
C LEU A 506 -1.39 -12.87 18.33
N GLY A 507 -1.36 -13.15 19.63
CA GLY A 507 -0.47 -14.13 20.25
C GLY A 507 0.93 -13.62 20.59
N THR A 508 1.39 -12.48 20.08
CA THR A 508 2.70 -11.91 20.44
C THR A 508 2.73 -11.54 21.93
N GLU A 509 3.80 -11.93 22.65
CA GLU A 509 4.04 -11.46 24.02
C GLU A 509 4.61 -10.04 24.00
N VAL A 510 4.02 -9.16 24.78
CA VAL A 510 4.38 -7.75 24.90
C VAL A 510 4.75 -7.39 26.34
N LEU A 511 5.78 -6.57 26.49
CA LEU A 511 6.13 -5.93 27.76
C LEU A 511 5.28 -4.67 27.91
N VAL A 512 4.58 -4.57 29.03
CA VAL A 512 3.62 -3.50 29.35
C VAL A 512 4.13 -2.75 30.58
N ASP A 513 4.35 -1.45 30.44
CA ASP A 513 4.64 -0.52 31.53
C ASP A 513 3.39 0.32 31.85
N PHE A 514 3.41 1.06 32.96
CA PHE A 514 2.23 1.75 33.51
C PHE A 514 2.53 3.22 33.82
N ILE A 515 1.77 4.14 33.23
CA ILE A 515 2.00 5.59 33.39
C ILE A 515 1.72 6.04 34.83
N GLU A 516 2.73 6.62 35.48
CA GLU A 516 2.77 6.88 36.94
C GLU A 516 2.56 5.63 37.81
N GLY A 517 2.83 4.44 37.27
CA GLY A 517 2.54 3.16 37.90
C GLY A 517 1.03 2.84 38.02
N ASP A 518 0.13 3.65 37.44
CA ASP A 518 -1.32 3.43 37.54
C ASP A 518 -1.73 2.24 36.64
N MET A 519 -2.22 1.16 37.25
CA MET A 519 -2.65 -0.06 36.55
C MET A 519 -3.73 0.20 35.49
N ASP A 520 -4.50 1.28 35.63
CA ASP A 520 -5.51 1.71 34.65
C ASP A 520 -4.90 2.44 33.43
N ARG A 521 -3.56 2.52 33.34
CA ARG A 521 -2.81 3.19 32.26
C ARG A 521 -1.68 2.34 31.65
N PRO A 522 -1.97 1.14 31.11
CA PRO A 522 -0.98 0.34 30.40
C PRO A 522 -0.45 1.05 29.14
N LEU A 523 0.82 0.81 28.84
CA LEU A 523 1.52 1.16 27.60
C LEU A 523 2.40 -0.03 27.21
N VAL A 524 2.22 -0.58 26.01
CA VAL A 524 3.17 -1.58 25.48
C VAL A 524 4.48 -0.86 25.16
N VAL A 525 5.58 -1.27 25.79
CA VAL A 525 6.92 -0.66 25.64
C VAL A 525 7.90 -1.52 24.85
N ALA A 526 7.65 -2.83 24.72
CA ALA A 526 8.42 -3.72 23.85
C ALA A 526 7.60 -4.96 23.41
N GLN A 527 8.07 -5.63 22.35
CA GLN A 527 7.65 -6.98 21.97
C GLN A 527 8.75 -7.97 22.39
N LEU A 528 8.36 -9.17 22.83
CA LEU A 528 9.27 -10.19 23.34
C LEU A 528 9.23 -11.46 22.47
N TYR A 529 10.40 -12.05 22.26
CA TYR A 529 10.51 -13.42 21.74
C TYR A 529 10.31 -14.42 22.88
N THR A 530 9.71 -15.57 22.57
CA THR A 530 9.24 -16.54 23.57
C THR A 530 9.87 -17.93 23.31
N GLY A 531 9.46 -18.95 24.08
CA GLY A 531 9.81 -20.34 23.80
C GLY A 531 9.14 -20.94 22.55
N SER A 532 8.04 -20.36 22.08
CA SER A 532 7.39 -20.70 20.79
C SER A 532 7.86 -19.79 19.65
N ASP A 533 8.12 -18.53 19.96
CA ASP A 533 8.36 -17.45 19.00
C ASP A 533 9.83 -17.06 19.04
N THR A 534 10.67 -17.85 18.36
CA THR A 534 12.13 -17.66 18.34
C THR A 534 12.56 -16.49 17.44
N PRO A 535 13.68 -15.79 17.74
CA PRO A 535 14.25 -14.78 16.84
C PRO A 535 14.54 -15.34 15.42
N PRO A 536 14.30 -14.57 14.34
CA PRO A 536 14.43 -15.06 12.96
C PRO A 536 15.88 -15.43 12.56
N TYR A 537 16.86 -14.93 13.30
CA TYR A 537 18.29 -15.22 13.11
C TYR A 537 18.93 -15.81 14.39
N ALA A 538 18.15 -16.59 15.16
CA ALA A 538 18.61 -17.21 16.41
C ALA A 538 19.87 -18.07 16.21
N ALA A 539 20.85 -17.85 17.09
CA ALA A 539 22.16 -18.48 17.05
C ALA A 539 22.82 -18.46 18.43
N GLY A 540 23.68 -19.46 18.72
CA GLY A 540 24.32 -19.63 20.02
C GLY A 540 24.50 -21.10 20.39
N GLU A 541 24.62 -21.40 21.68
CA GLU A 541 24.60 -22.75 22.23
C GLU A 541 23.27 -23.47 21.84
N ASP A 542 23.36 -24.76 21.54
CA ASP A 542 22.27 -25.65 21.05
C ASP A 542 21.44 -25.21 19.83
N SER A 543 21.70 -24.03 19.25
CA SER A 543 20.98 -23.50 18.07
C SER A 543 21.17 -24.30 16.77
N GLY A 544 22.23 -25.12 16.69
CA GLY A 544 22.56 -25.93 15.51
C GLY A 544 23.10 -25.16 14.30
N VAL A 545 23.27 -23.84 14.38
CA VAL A 545 23.71 -23.00 13.24
C VAL A 545 25.22 -22.79 13.20
N ASN A 546 25.77 -22.51 12.03
CA ASN A 546 27.22 -22.44 11.80
C ASN A 546 27.87 -21.06 12.09
N HIS A 547 27.28 -20.23 12.95
CA HIS A 547 27.84 -18.94 13.34
C HIS A 547 27.45 -18.52 14.76
N ALA A 548 28.30 -17.70 15.41
CA ALA A 548 28.08 -17.21 16.77
C ALA A 548 27.29 -15.88 16.79
N GLY A 549 26.08 -15.84 16.22
CA GLY A 549 25.21 -14.65 16.29
C GLY A 549 25.58 -13.46 15.38
N VAL A 550 26.43 -13.65 14.37
CA VAL A 550 26.86 -12.60 13.42
C VAL A 550 25.80 -12.10 12.42
N LEU A 551 24.58 -12.62 12.46
CA LEU A 551 23.49 -12.21 11.57
C LEU A 551 22.50 -11.30 12.32
N SER A 552 22.17 -10.16 11.74
CA SER A 552 21.20 -9.21 12.29
C SER A 552 20.32 -8.59 11.20
N GLY A 553 19.29 -7.83 11.59
CA GLY A 553 18.39 -7.13 10.66
C GLY A 553 16.92 -7.41 10.94
N MET A 554 16.11 -7.46 9.88
CA MET A 554 14.64 -7.55 9.94
C MET A 554 14.12 -8.76 9.16
N HIS A 555 13.07 -9.39 9.67
CA HIS A 555 12.26 -10.38 8.96
C HIS A 555 10.79 -10.07 9.26
N SER A 556 9.95 -9.95 8.23
CA SER A 556 8.51 -9.76 8.38
C SER A 556 7.74 -10.77 7.55
N HIS A 557 6.67 -11.32 8.11
CA HIS A 557 5.74 -12.19 7.39
C HIS A 557 4.59 -11.40 6.78
N ASN A 558 3.96 -11.92 5.73
CA ASN A 558 2.75 -11.33 5.18
C ASN A 558 1.55 -11.48 6.16
N PHE A 559 0.40 -10.89 5.83
CA PHE A 559 -0.85 -10.97 6.60
C PHE A 559 -1.76 -12.14 6.21
N ASP A 560 -1.47 -12.84 5.12
CA ASP A 560 -2.11 -14.12 4.71
C ASP A 560 -1.36 -15.36 5.23
N GLY A 561 -0.25 -15.16 5.96
CA GLY A 561 0.63 -16.21 6.47
C GLY A 561 1.68 -16.72 5.47
N ALA A 562 1.71 -16.23 4.23
CA ALA A 562 2.61 -16.71 3.17
C ALA A 562 3.64 -15.66 2.73
N GLY A 563 4.92 -16.05 2.70
CA GLY A 563 6.00 -15.19 2.23
C GLY A 563 6.53 -14.18 3.27
N TYR A 564 7.50 -13.38 2.85
CA TYR A 564 8.27 -12.50 3.73
C TYR A 564 8.89 -11.30 3.00
N ASN A 565 9.25 -10.26 3.78
CA ASN A 565 10.25 -9.27 3.39
C ASN A 565 11.38 -9.27 4.43
N GLN A 566 12.62 -9.09 3.98
CA GLN A 566 13.82 -9.38 4.76
C GLN A 566 14.95 -8.38 4.47
N TRP A 567 15.61 -7.94 5.53
CA TRP A 567 16.91 -7.29 5.50
C TRP A 567 17.86 -8.07 6.42
N VAL A 568 19.02 -8.47 5.91
CA VAL A 568 20.07 -9.15 6.67
C VAL A 568 21.37 -8.35 6.56
N LEU A 569 22.02 -8.16 7.70
CA LEU A 569 23.42 -7.80 7.84
C LEU A 569 24.17 -9.04 8.35
N ASP A 570 25.33 -9.31 7.78
CA ASP A 570 26.21 -10.43 8.12
C ASP A 570 27.59 -9.87 8.47
N ASP A 571 27.86 -9.78 9.77
CA ASP A 571 29.10 -9.24 10.34
C ASP A 571 30.19 -10.32 10.51
N THR A 572 30.12 -11.43 9.77
CA THR A 572 31.17 -12.46 9.78
C THR A 572 32.53 -11.86 9.42
N GLN A 573 33.53 -12.11 10.26
CA GLN A 573 34.87 -11.54 10.12
C GLN A 573 35.48 -11.83 8.73
N GLY A 574 35.76 -10.77 7.97
CA GLY A 574 36.32 -10.87 6.60
C GLY A 574 35.32 -11.31 5.53
N GLN A 575 34.04 -11.48 5.87
CA GLN A 575 32.95 -11.96 5.01
C GLN A 575 31.71 -11.07 5.12
N LEU A 576 31.92 -9.74 5.25
CA LEU A 576 30.84 -8.78 5.43
C LEU A 576 29.86 -8.82 4.25
N ARG A 577 28.56 -8.89 4.56
CA ARG A 577 27.48 -8.94 3.56
C ARG A 577 26.23 -8.20 4.02
N THR A 578 25.49 -7.66 3.05
CA THR A 578 24.11 -7.18 3.21
C THR A 578 23.21 -7.91 2.21
N ARG A 579 22.00 -8.29 2.62
CA ARG A 579 20.93 -8.78 1.73
C ARG A 579 19.65 -7.98 1.97
N LEU A 580 19.06 -7.45 0.92
CA LEU A 580 17.65 -7.05 0.88
C LEU A 580 16.89 -8.08 0.04
N ALA A 581 15.79 -8.63 0.55
CA ALA A 581 15.06 -9.69 -0.14
C ALA A 581 13.54 -9.66 0.11
N SER A 582 12.77 -10.09 -0.88
CA SER A 582 11.34 -10.36 -0.79
C SER A 582 11.05 -11.76 -1.34
N SER A 583 10.07 -12.47 -0.78
CA SER A 583 9.59 -13.72 -1.38
C SER A 583 8.94 -13.51 -2.76
N SER A 584 8.45 -12.31 -3.04
CA SER A 584 7.84 -11.93 -4.32
C SER A 584 8.86 -12.06 -5.46
N ALA A 585 8.61 -13.01 -6.36
CA ALA A 585 9.54 -13.42 -7.43
C ALA A 585 10.97 -13.73 -6.93
N ALA A 586 11.11 -14.18 -5.66
CA ALA A 586 12.40 -14.42 -5.00
C ALA A 586 13.44 -13.30 -5.20
N THR A 587 12.97 -12.05 -5.21
CA THR A 587 13.74 -10.87 -5.56
C THR A 587 14.71 -10.49 -4.46
N GLU A 588 16.00 -10.32 -4.79
CA GLU A 588 17.03 -9.93 -3.83
C GLU A 588 18.15 -9.06 -4.41
N LEU A 589 18.67 -8.18 -3.57
CA LEU A 589 19.94 -7.47 -3.75
C LEU A 589 20.91 -7.98 -2.66
N ASN A 590 21.92 -8.76 -3.06
CA ASN A 590 23.04 -9.14 -2.21
C ASN A 590 24.23 -8.20 -2.47
N LEU A 591 24.92 -7.77 -1.41
CA LEU A 591 26.12 -6.93 -1.43
C LEU A 591 27.22 -7.55 -0.58
N GLY A 592 28.47 -7.42 -1.00
CA GLY A 592 29.64 -7.89 -0.23
C GLY A 592 30.01 -9.34 -0.54
N TYR A 593 30.21 -10.14 0.51
CA TYR A 593 30.61 -11.55 0.43
C TYR A 593 29.39 -12.47 0.24
N LEU A 594 29.09 -12.81 -1.01
CA LEU A 594 27.85 -13.51 -1.38
C LEU A 594 27.86 -14.96 -0.88
N VAL A 595 26.86 -15.35 -0.09
CA VAL A 595 26.61 -16.72 0.37
C VAL A 595 25.15 -17.11 0.15
N GLN A 596 24.91 -18.41 -0.05
CA GLN A 596 23.55 -18.97 -0.05
C GLN A 596 22.93 -18.83 1.35
N GLN A 597 21.65 -18.44 1.44
CA GLN A 597 20.92 -18.41 2.72
C GLN A 597 19.42 -18.64 2.51
N GLY A 598 18.84 -19.57 3.26
CA GLY A 598 17.40 -19.85 3.25
C GLY A 598 16.59 -18.71 3.88
N ALA A 599 15.38 -18.48 3.37
CA ALA A 599 14.47 -17.39 3.78
C ALA A 599 14.36 -17.19 5.31
N SER A 600 13.97 -18.25 6.01
CA SER A 600 13.78 -18.30 7.46
C SER A 600 14.90 -19.11 8.14
N SER A 601 16.13 -18.97 7.65
CA SER A 601 17.29 -19.70 8.19
C SER A 601 18.44 -18.76 8.53
N ALA A 602 18.96 -18.91 9.73
CA ALA A 602 20.23 -18.32 10.15
C ALA A 602 21.45 -19.05 9.53
N GLN A 603 21.29 -20.26 8.96
CA GLN A 603 22.41 -21.02 8.43
C GLN A 603 23.08 -20.30 7.26
N ARG A 604 24.39 -20.01 7.40
CA ARG A 604 25.22 -19.47 6.32
C ARG A 604 25.60 -20.61 5.39
N GLY A 605 25.10 -20.58 4.16
CA GLY A 605 25.34 -21.62 3.16
C GLY A 605 26.66 -21.43 2.40
N ASN A 606 26.75 -22.08 1.24
CA ASN A 606 27.95 -22.06 0.40
C ASN A 606 28.27 -20.65 -0.13
N TYR A 607 29.56 -20.36 -0.27
CA TYR A 607 30.05 -19.16 -0.96
C TYR A 607 29.63 -19.14 -2.43
N ARG A 608 29.17 -17.98 -2.91
CA ARG A 608 28.66 -17.76 -4.27
C ARG A 608 29.49 -16.75 -5.08
N GLY A 609 30.22 -15.85 -4.43
CA GLY A 609 31.00 -14.80 -5.10
C GLY A 609 31.24 -13.59 -4.19
N SER A 610 31.87 -12.53 -4.72
CA SER A 610 32.06 -11.27 -3.98
C SER A 610 31.82 -10.08 -4.91
N GLY A 611 31.03 -9.10 -4.48
CA GLY A 611 30.66 -7.94 -5.30
C GLY A 611 29.26 -7.44 -4.96
N PHE A 612 28.41 -7.29 -5.98
CA PHE A 612 26.97 -7.19 -5.84
C PHE A 612 26.29 -8.25 -6.72
N GLU A 613 25.05 -8.59 -6.38
CA GLU A 613 24.15 -9.40 -7.19
C GLU A 613 22.75 -8.82 -7.03
N LEU A 614 22.12 -8.46 -8.15
CA LEU A 614 20.68 -8.21 -8.22
C LEU A 614 20.05 -9.42 -8.92
N ARG A 615 19.07 -10.04 -8.26
CA ARG A 615 18.37 -11.24 -8.76
C ARG A 615 16.86 -11.08 -8.60
N THR A 616 16.11 -11.59 -9.56
CA THR A 616 14.67 -11.88 -9.44
C THR A 616 14.31 -13.03 -10.39
N ASP A 617 13.17 -13.68 -10.16
CA ASP A 617 12.53 -14.62 -11.09
C ASP A 617 11.45 -13.92 -11.96
N ALA A 618 11.50 -12.59 -12.03
CA ALA A 618 10.67 -11.73 -12.88
C ALA A 618 11.56 -10.72 -13.66
N TRP A 619 11.01 -9.56 -14.06
CA TRP A 619 11.73 -8.56 -14.84
C TRP A 619 12.69 -7.70 -13.99
N ALA A 620 13.85 -7.36 -14.57
CA ALA A 620 14.83 -6.42 -14.02
C ALA A 620 15.08 -5.26 -15.00
N MET A 621 15.60 -4.13 -14.51
CA MET A 621 15.92 -2.95 -15.33
C MET A 621 16.97 -2.09 -14.63
N LEU A 622 17.94 -1.58 -15.37
CA LEU A 622 18.95 -0.62 -14.93
C LEU A 622 18.86 0.63 -15.82
N ARG A 623 18.64 1.82 -15.25
CA ARG A 623 18.59 3.09 -16.00
C ARG A 623 19.39 4.19 -15.29
N ALA A 624 20.09 5.02 -16.06
CA ALA A 624 20.81 6.19 -15.56
C ALA A 624 20.74 7.35 -16.57
N GLY A 625 20.10 8.47 -16.20
CA GLY A 625 19.82 9.60 -17.11
C GLY A 625 21.03 10.41 -17.58
N GLU A 626 22.24 10.09 -17.09
CA GLU A 626 23.52 10.68 -17.53
C GLU A 626 24.45 9.60 -18.14
N GLY A 627 23.91 8.42 -18.49
CA GLY A 627 24.61 7.29 -19.10
C GLY A 627 25.13 6.21 -18.13
N VAL A 628 25.57 5.09 -18.69
CA VAL A 628 25.99 3.87 -17.97
C VAL A 628 27.40 3.44 -18.41
N LEU A 629 28.28 3.16 -17.45
CA LEU A 629 29.62 2.61 -17.69
C LEU A 629 29.67 1.14 -17.27
N LEU A 630 29.79 0.23 -18.24
CA LEU A 630 30.00 -1.20 -18.03
C LEU A 630 31.47 -1.54 -18.29
N SER A 631 32.32 -1.38 -17.27
CA SER A 631 33.76 -1.66 -17.37
C SER A 631 34.20 -2.79 -16.45
N THR A 632 35.09 -3.65 -16.95
CA THR A 632 35.78 -4.69 -16.18
C THR A 632 37.20 -4.29 -15.75
N THR A 633 37.62 -3.05 -16.01
CA THR A 633 38.96 -2.55 -15.70
C THR A 633 39.15 -2.27 -14.20
N ALA A 634 40.09 -2.98 -13.58
CA ALA A 634 40.40 -2.86 -12.16
C ALA A 634 41.22 -1.58 -11.85
N ARG A 635 40.68 -0.70 -10.99
CA ARG A 635 41.36 0.50 -10.49
C ARG A 635 41.97 0.32 -9.10
N ALA A 636 43.02 1.07 -8.82
CA ALA A 636 43.68 1.06 -7.51
C ALA A 636 42.74 1.53 -6.40
N ARG A 637 42.73 0.82 -5.26
CA ARG A 637 41.92 1.17 -4.08
C ARG A 637 42.65 2.17 -3.18
N GLN A 638 41.91 3.09 -2.57
CA GLN A 638 42.36 3.89 -1.43
C GLN A 638 41.42 3.66 -0.24
N GLY A 639 41.85 2.82 0.70
CA GLY A 639 41.00 2.35 1.80
C GLY A 639 39.81 1.55 1.28
N ALA A 640 38.60 1.91 1.72
CA ALA A 640 37.35 1.32 1.24
C ALA A 640 36.88 1.88 -0.13
N GLY A 641 37.49 2.96 -0.63
CA GLY A 641 37.13 3.59 -1.89
C GLY A 641 37.95 3.11 -3.09
N VAL A 642 37.38 3.24 -4.28
CA VAL A 642 38.10 3.19 -5.56
C VAL A 642 38.71 4.57 -5.82
N ALA A 643 39.90 4.64 -6.44
CA ALA A 643 40.44 5.90 -6.90
C ALA A 643 39.74 6.39 -8.19
N SER A 644 39.33 7.66 -8.21
CA SER A 644 38.57 8.36 -9.28
C SER A 644 37.05 8.23 -9.20
N SER A 645 36.35 8.84 -10.17
CA SER A 645 34.89 8.95 -10.23
C SER A 645 34.22 7.69 -10.79
N GLN A 646 32.91 7.58 -10.62
CA GLN A 646 32.11 6.45 -11.15
C GLN A 646 32.02 6.44 -12.69
N LEU A 647 32.34 7.55 -13.36
CA LEU A 647 32.36 7.70 -14.82
C LEU A 647 33.76 8.04 -15.37
N ASP A 648 34.86 7.73 -14.66
CA ASP A 648 36.20 7.88 -15.27
C ASP A 648 36.32 6.90 -16.44
N THR A 649 36.61 7.43 -17.64
CA THR A 649 36.57 6.76 -18.96
C THR A 649 37.95 6.47 -19.54
N ARG A 650 39.03 6.77 -18.81
CA ARG A 650 40.40 6.90 -19.36
C ARG A 650 40.86 5.74 -20.23
N GLU A 651 40.59 4.52 -19.82
CA GLU A 651 41.00 3.30 -20.54
C GLU A 651 40.16 3.09 -21.82
N ALA A 652 38.83 3.27 -21.74
CA ALA A 652 37.94 3.25 -22.92
C ALA A 652 38.30 4.35 -23.94
N LEU A 653 38.60 5.57 -23.48
CA LEU A 653 39.04 6.68 -24.32
C LEU A 653 40.38 6.40 -25.02
N ALA A 654 41.29 5.66 -24.38
CA ALA A 654 42.55 5.25 -25.00
C ALA A 654 42.32 4.23 -26.13
N LEU A 655 41.45 3.23 -25.90
CA LEU A 655 41.06 2.24 -26.92
C LEU A 655 40.37 2.90 -28.12
N LEU A 656 39.38 3.76 -27.86
CA LEU A 656 38.63 4.47 -28.91
C LEU A 656 39.55 5.37 -29.77
N ARG A 657 40.48 6.10 -29.16
CA ARG A 657 41.49 6.89 -29.91
C ARG A 657 42.38 6.02 -30.79
N GLY A 658 42.72 4.81 -30.35
CA GLY A 658 43.44 3.82 -31.17
C GLY A 658 42.64 3.39 -32.40
N ALA A 659 41.35 3.11 -32.23
CA ALA A 659 40.44 2.77 -33.33
C ALA A 659 40.30 3.93 -34.34
N CYS A 660 40.17 5.18 -33.88
CA CYS A 660 40.06 6.36 -34.76
C CYS A 660 41.26 6.54 -35.69
N GLU A 661 42.49 6.40 -35.18
CA GLU A 661 43.70 6.53 -36.01
C GLU A 661 43.88 5.37 -37.00
N LEU A 662 43.42 4.16 -36.65
CA LEU A 662 43.40 3.02 -37.58
C LEU A 662 42.40 3.23 -38.72
N SER A 663 41.14 3.58 -38.41
CA SER A 663 40.10 3.90 -39.41
C SER A 663 40.59 4.96 -40.41
N LYS A 664 41.20 6.03 -39.88
CA LYS A 664 41.80 7.15 -40.63
C LYS A 664 42.97 6.72 -41.53
N THR A 665 43.83 5.80 -41.07
CA THR A 665 44.94 5.27 -41.88
C THR A 665 44.41 4.46 -43.06
N VAL A 666 43.52 3.49 -42.81
CA VAL A 666 42.95 2.63 -43.86
C VAL A 666 42.11 3.44 -44.86
N ALA A 667 41.29 4.37 -44.37
CA ALA A 667 40.50 5.26 -45.23
C ALA A 667 41.35 6.17 -46.13
N THR A 668 42.56 6.52 -45.68
CA THR A 668 43.53 7.29 -46.49
C THR A 668 44.08 6.44 -47.64
N SER A 669 44.49 5.19 -47.38
CA SER A 669 44.93 4.26 -48.43
C SER A 669 43.84 3.96 -49.45
N ALA A 670 42.60 3.71 -48.98
CA ALA A 670 41.43 3.49 -49.82
C ALA A 670 41.17 4.70 -50.74
N SER A 671 41.17 5.92 -50.17
CA SER A 671 40.94 7.17 -50.92
C SER A 671 41.96 7.38 -52.04
N GLN A 672 43.24 7.01 -51.83
CA GLN A 672 44.29 7.13 -52.86
C GLN A 672 44.04 6.20 -54.05
N GLN A 673 43.46 5.02 -53.81
CA GLN A 673 43.08 4.06 -54.85
C GLN A 673 41.65 4.28 -55.38
N LYS A 674 41.06 5.46 -55.12
CA LYS A 674 39.68 5.86 -55.49
C LYS A 674 38.56 5.01 -54.88
N ALA A 675 38.85 4.14 -53.90
CA ALA A 675 37.83 3.44 -53.15
C ALA A 675 37.02 4.44 -52.31
N LEU A 676 35.69 4.24 -52.24
CA LEU A 676 34.79 5.17 -51.57
C LEU A 676 34.86 4.98 -50.05
N VAL A 677 34.93 6.08 -49.32
CA VAL A 677 34.97 6.12 -47.85
C VAL A 677 34.07 7.22 -47.30
N SER A 678 33.37 6.95 -46.19
CA SER A 678 32.57 7.97 -45.51
C SER A 678 33.47 8.87 -44.65
N LYS A 679 33.45 10.18 -44.92
CA LYS A 679 34.12 11.16 -44.06
C LYS A 679 33.35 11.41 -42.78
N ASP A 680 32.03 11.42 -42.88
CA ASP A 680 31.13 11.74 -41.78
C ASP A 680 31.14 10.64 -40.71
N ALA A 681 31.35 9.38 -41.11
CA ALA A 681 31.60 8.25 -40.21
C ALA A 681 32.91 8.42 -39.43
N ASN A 682 34.03 8.64 -40.12
CA ASN A 682 35.31 8.93 -39.47
C ASN A 682 35.24 10.17 -38.54
N GLN A 683 34.39 11.15 -38.86
CA GLN A 683 34.14 12.32 -38.01
C GLN A 683 33.30 11.97 -36.77
N ALA A 684 32.23 11.17 -36.91
CA ALA A 684 31.42 10.71 -35.79
C ALA A 684 32.23 9.90 -34.76
N GLN A 685 33.13 9.01 -35.22
CA GLN A 685 34.04 8.25 -34.34
C GLN A 685 34.97 9.19 -33.53
N LEU A 686 35.43 10.28 -34.14
CA LEU A 686 36.21 11.32 -33.46
C LEU A 686 35.36 12.17 -32.49
N ASP A 687 34.10 12.45 -32.80
CA ASP A 687 33.22 13.26 -31.96
C ASP A 687 32.74 12.48 -30.72
N MET A 688 32.45 11.19 -30.84
CA MET A 688 32.23 10.29 -29.69
C MET A 688 33.43 10.33 -28.72
N ALA A 689 34.66 10.35 -29.25
CA ALA A 689 35.87 10.47 -28.44
C ALA A 689 36.04 11.84 -27.73
N LYS A 690 35.27 12.87 -28.09
CA LYS A 690 35.20 14.16 -27.34
C LYS A 690 34.14 14.11 -26.24
N GLN A 691 33.00 13.47 -26.52
CA GLN A 691 31.85 13.36 -25.61
C GLN A 691 32.18 12.62 -24.32
N ILE A 692 33.19 11.75 -24.34
CA ILE A 692 33.66 10.97 -23.18
C ILE A 692 35.00 11.47 -22.61
N ASP A 693 35.57 12.55 -23.15
CA ASP A 693 36.88 13.08 -22.76
C ASP A 693 36.73 14.28 -21.79
N PRO A 694 37.15 14.16 -20.52
CA PRO A 694 37.00 15.22 -19.53
C PRO A 694 37.81 16.48 -19.81
N GLN A 695 38.82 16.43 -20.69
CA GLN A 695 39.50 17.65 -21.13
C GLN A 695 38.66 18.41 -22.19
N GLN A 696 37.77 17.72 -22.90
CA GLN A 696 36.90 18.25 -23.95
C GLN A 696 35.45 18.37 -23.46
N ASP A 697 34.49 17.59 -23.98
CA ASP A 697 33.06 17.77 -23.70
C ASP A 697 32.56 16.85 -22.57
N GLY A 698 33.32 15.80 -22.22
CA GLY A 698 33.01 14.81 -21.19
C GLY A 698 33.18 15.30 -19.75
N LYS A 699 32.76 16.53 -19.44
CA LYS A 699 32.89 17.17 -18.12
C LYS A 699 31.67 17.98 -17.72
N TYR A 700 31.42 18.08 -16.41
CA TYR A 700 30.39 18.98 -15.88
C TYR A 700 30.85 20.45 -15.89
N GLN A 701 30.14 21.29 -16.65
CA GLN A 701 30.46 22.70 -16.89
C GLN A 701 30.21 23.62 -15.66
N ALA A 702 29.33 23.23 -14.74
CA ALA A 702 28.94 24.01 -13.56
C ALA A 702 28.43 23.10 -12.44
N SER A 703 28.48 23.58 -11.19
CA SER A 703 28.11 22.82 -9.98
C SER A 703 26.80 22.04 -10.10
N VAL A 704 26.87 20.73 -9.88
CA VAL A 704 25.71 19.82 -9.87
C VAL A 704 25.28 19.57 -8.44
N GLY A 705 24.03 19.88 -8.09
CA GLY A 705 23.48 19.64 -6.76
C GLY A 705 24.19 20.37 -5.60
N GLY A 706 25.00 21.40 -5.90
CA GLY A 706 25.84 22.09 -4.91
C GLY A 706 27.22 21.44 -4.68
N GLN A 707 27.63 20.46 -5.48
CA GLN A 707 28.98 19.89 -5.48
C GLN A 707 29.86 20.59 -6.53
N GLU A 708 31.15 20.77 -6.23
CA GLU A 708 32.12 21.31 -7.18
C GLU A 708 32.45 20.29 -8.29
N THR A 709 32.57 20.74 -9.53
CA THR A 709 32.79 19.86 -10.70
C THR A 709 34.26 19.54 -10.97
N SER A 710 35.10 19.65 -9.95
CA SER A 710 36.53 19.36 -10.00
C SER A 710 36.95 18.41 -8.88
N LYS A 711 37.84 17.48 -9.21
CA LYS A 711 38.39 16.47 -8.28
C LYS A 711 39.30 17.15 -7.26
N ALA A 712 39.48 16.52 -6.10
CA ALA A 712 40.42 17.03 -5.12
C ALA A 712 41.88 16.86 -5.60
N GLY A 713 42.70 17.91 -5.46
CA GLY A 713 44.12 17.86 -5.78
C GLY A 713 44.87 16.86 -4.87
N SER A 714 45.82 16.11 -5.43
CA SER A 714 46.48 14.97 -4.77
C SER A 714 46.98 15.29 -3.35
N GLY A 715 46.49 14.55 -2.36
CA GLY A 715 46.85 14.73 -0.94
C GLY A 715 46.12 15.89 -0.23
N THR A 716 45.17 16.56 -0.88
CA THR A 716 44.42 17.69 -0.33
C THR A 716 42.91 17.42 -0.33
N ARG A 717 42.13 18.37 0.23
CA ARG A 717 40.66 18.44 0.06
C ARG A 717 40.22 19.63 -0.80
N ALA A 718 41.16 20.32 -1.45
CA ALA A 718 40.86 21.47 -2.29
C ALA A 718 40.55 21.00 -3.72
N PRO A 719 39.53 21.55 -4.41
CA PRO A 719 39.28 21.28 -5.82
C PRO A 719 40.49 21.69 -6.67
N ASP A 720 40.91 20.79 -7.56
CA ASP A 720 41.92 21.03 -8.59
C ASP A 720 41.19 21.29 -9.92
N THR A 721 41.16 22.55 -10.33
CA THR A 721 40.46 22.98 -11.55
C THR A 721 41.11 22.45 -12.85
N ALA A 722 42.29 21.83 -12.79
CA ALA A 722 42.87 21.10 -13.93
C ALA A 722 42.31 19.67 -14.09
N GLN A 723 41.59 19.17 -13.07
CA GLN A 723 41.00 17.82 -13.04
C GLN A 723 39.46 17.90 -12.89
N PRO A 724 38.71 18.18 -13.96
CA PRO A 724 37.26 18.11 -13.93
C PRO A 724 36.75 16.70 -13.60
N VAL A 725 35.53 16.64 -13.06
CA VAL A 725 34.79 15.38 -12.86
C VAL A 725 34.18 14.93 -14.18
N GLU A 726 34.36 13.65 -14.52
CA GLU A 726 33.86 13.06 -15.75
C GLU A 726 32.33 13.05 -15.84
N ARG A 727 31.86 13.22 -17.06
CA ARG A 727 30.47 13.21 -17.50
C ARG A 727 30.44 12.59 -18.92
N TYR A 728 29.33 12.00 -19.34
CA TYR A 728 29.05 11.84 -20.76
C TYR A 728 28.32 13.08 -21.31
N ALA A 729 28.82 13.65 -22.40
CA ALA A 729 28.22 14.86 -22.99
C ALA A 729 26.76 14.62 -23.47
N GLN A 730 26.44 13.39 -23.83
CA GLN A 730 25.10 12.85 -24.11
C GLN A 730 24.85 11.63 -23.21
N PRO A 731 23.61 11.13 -23.05
CA PRO A 731 23.37 9.81 -22.48
C PRO A 731 24.03 8.74 -23.37
N LEU A 732 24.97 7.97 -22.80
CA LEU A 732 25.74 6.95 -23.50
C LEU A 732 25.81 5.68 -22.66
N VAL A 733 25.73 4.51 -23.30
CA VAL A 733 26.19 3.24 -22.73
C VAL A 733 27.60 3.00 -23.24
N LEU A 734 28.56 2.78 -22.33
CA LEU A 734 29.95 2.52 -22.69
C LEU A 734 30.41 1.19 -22.09
N MET A 735 30.58 0.19 -22.96
CA MET A 735 31.10 -1.13 -22.61
C MET A 735 32.62 -1.20 -22.82
N GLU A 736 33.37 -1.69 -21.83
CA GLU A 736 34.83 -1.79 -21.89
C GLU A 736 35.38 -3.03 -21.18
N SER A 737 36.32 -3.72 -21.84
CA SER A 737 37.09 -4.80 -21.21
C SER A 737 38.53 -4.83 -21.73
N PRO A 738 39.53 -5.04 -20.85
CA PRO A 738 40.91 -5.26 -21.26
C PRO A 738 41.18 -6.68 -21.78
N SER A 739 40.15 -7.53 -21.91
CA SER A 739 40.28 -8.93 -22.36
C SER A 739 39.33 -9.27 -23.51
N SER A 740 38.02 -9.13 -23.31
CA SER A 740 37.01 -9.54 -24.31
C SER A 740 35.62 -9.01 -23.97
N ILE A 741 34.89 -8.55 -24.97
CA ILE A 741 33.44 -8.32 -24.94
C ILE A 741 32.82 -9.34 -25.90
N ASN A 742 31.70 -9.96 -25.54
CA ASN A 742 31.00 -10.93 -26.39
C ASN A 742 29.50 -10.64 -26.35
N TRP A 743 28.87 -10.64 -27.51
CA TRP A 743 27.41 -10.70 -27.67
C TRP A 743 27.08 -12.08 -28.25
N ALA A 744 26.23 -12.84 -27.55
CA ALA A 744 25.93 -14.22 -27.90
C ALA A 744 24.58 -14.65 -27.34
N THR A 745 23.64 -14.96 -28.22
CA THR A 745 22.28 -15.41 -27.87
C THR A 745 21.88 -16.60 -28.77
N PRO A 746 21.06 -17.58 -28.29
CA PRO A 746 20.75 -18.79 -29.06
C PRO A 746 20.01 -18.62 -30.41
N ALA A 747 19.49 -17.43 -30.77
CA ALA A 747 18.79 -17.19 -32.03
C ALA A 747 19.16 -15.88 -32.76
N SER A 748 19.15 -14.69 -32.15
CA SER A 748 19.34 -13.43 -32.92
C SER A 748 19.84 -12.18 -32.16
N THR A 749 21.00 -11.68 -32.59
CA THR A 749 21.57 -10.34 -32.29
C THR A 749 21.48 -9.43 -33.54
N VAL A 750 21.37 -8.12 -33.37
CA VAL A 750 21.24 -7.12 -34.47
C VAL A 750 21.94 -5.78 -34.06
N LEU A 751 22.42 -4.92 -35.00
CA LEU A 751 23.39 -3.79 -34.73
C LEU A 751 23.19 -2.43 -35.53
N PHE A 752 22.33 -1.48 -35.12
CA PHE A 752 21.98 -0.18 -35.79
C PHE A 752 22.54 1.06 -35.12
N ALA A 753 23.39 1.77 -35.85
CA ALA A 753 23.36 3.22 -35.76
C ALA A 753 22.37 3.78 -36.79
N GLY A 754 21.48 4.69 -36.37
CA GLY A 754 20.67 5.50 -37.29
C GLY A 754 21.48 6.52 -38.12
N GLN A 755 22.79 6.49 -37.96
CA GLN A 755 23.74 7.28 -38.74
C GLN A 755 24.96 6.44 -39.18
N GLN A 756 25.87 6.04 -38.27
CA GLN A 756 27.13 5.37 -38.64
C GLN A 756 27.52 4.22 -37.68
N LEU A 757 27.50 2.98 -38.18
CA LEU A 757 28.00 1.79 -37.46
C LEU A 757 29.50 1.60 -37.77
N HIS A 758 30.32 1.33 -36.75
CA HIS A 758 31.78 1.17 -36.88
C HIS A 758 32.28 -0.15 -36.31
N TRP A 759 32.71 -1.07 -37.17
CA TRP A 759 33.42 -2.30 -36.75
C TRP A 759 34.92 -2.18 -37.09
N THR A 760 35.71 -1.69 -36.14
CA THR A 760 37.16 -1.49 -36.30
C THR A 760 37.93 -2.59 -35.56
N ALA A 761 38.55 -3.52 -36.30
CA ALA A 761 39.48 -4.52 -35.76
C ALA A 761 40.94 -4.15 -36.07
N GLN A 762 41.87 -4.35 -35.14
CA GLN A 762 43.30 -4.06 -35.34
C GLN A 762 44.08 -5.19 -36.03
N ALA A 763 43.55 -6.41 -35.99
CA ALA A 763 44.12 -7.59 -36.65
C ALA A 763 43.11 -8.16 -37.66
N ASP A 764 42.40 -9.23 -37.30
CA ASP A 764 41.47 -9.93 -38.17
C ASP A 764 40.01 -9.57 -37.88
N LEU A 765 39.16 -9.57 -38.92
CA LEU A 765 37.71 -9.48 -38.82
C LEU A 765 37.08 -10.72 -39.48
N HIS A 766 36.32 -11.49 -38.70
CA HIS A 766 35.65 -12.69 -39.18
C HIS A 766 34.13 -12.49 -39.20
N MET A 767 33.52 -12.69 -40.37
CA MET A 767 32.07 -12.74 -40.55
C MET A 767 31.70 -14.14 -41.07
N THR A 768 30.74 -14.82 -40.44
CA THR A 768 30.34 -16.19 -40.80
C THR A 768 28.91 -16.43 -40.35
N ALA A 769 28.07 -16.98 -41.22
CA ALA A 769 26.71 -17.40 -40.91
C ALA A 769 26.47 -18.83 -41.42
N GLY A 770 25.65 -19.60 -40.69
CA GLY A 770 25.32 -20.98 -41.06
C GLY A 770 24.31 -21.12 -42.22
N GLN A 771 23.84 -20.00 -42.79
CA GLN A 771 22.88 -19.96 -43.90
C GLN A 771 23.31 -18.92 -44.95
N THR A 772 23.11 -17.62 -44.67
CA THR A 772 23.33 -16.53 -45.62
C THR A 772 24.10 -15.39 -44.95
N VAL A 773 25.09 -14.84 -45.65
CA VAL A 773 25.67 -13.52 -45.37
C VAL A 773 25.29 -12.60 -46.53
N ALA A 774 24.75 -11.42 -46.24
CA ALA A 774 24.37 -10.43 -47.25
C ALA A 774 24.92 -9.05 -46.86
N SER A 775 25.31 -8.26 -47.86
CA SER A 775 25.75 -6.87 -47.69
C SER A 775 25.11 -6.04 -48.79
N VAL A 776 24.32 -5.04 -48.40
CA VAL A 776 23.48 -4.24 -49.31
C VAL A 776 23.63 -2.77 -48.94
N ALA A 777 23.92 -1.91 -49.92
CA ALA A 777 24.08 -0.47 -49.70
C ALA A 777 23.30 0.31 -50.77
N ALA A 778 22.50 1.29 -50.34
CA ALA A 778 21.59 2.04 -51.21
C ALA A 778 22.26 3.17 -52.04
N ASN A 779 23.51 3.53 -51.72
CA ASN A 779 24.27 4.59 -52.40
C ASN A 779 25.54 4.03 -53.04
N ALA A 780 26.41 3.41 -52.23
CA ALA A 780 27.59 2.72 -52.72
C ALA A 780 28.04 1.62 -51.75
N ALA A 781 28.49 0.50 -52.30
CA ALA A 781 29.32 -0.48 -51.61
C ALA A 781 30.75 -0.40 -52.20
N THR A 782 31.77 -0.77 -51.42
CA THR A 782 33.15 -0.87 -51.93
C THR A 782 33.91 -1.93 -51.14
N LEU A 783 34.48 -2.90 -51.85
CA LEU A 783 35.43 -3.85 -51.28
C LEU A 783 36.85 -3.37 -51.63
N PHE A 784 37.65 -3.07 -50.62
CA PHE A 784 39.02 -2.60 -50.78
C PHE A 784 39.98 -3.46 -49.96
N SER A 785 41.11 -3.81 -50.56
CA SER A 785 42.21 -4.51 -49.92
C SER A 785 43.52 -3.86 -50.37
N GLN A 786 44.35 -3.42 -49.41
CA GLN A 786 45.61 -2.74 -49.73
C GLN A 786 46.69 -3.72 -50.21
N GLU A 787 46.75 -4.91 -49.59
CA GLU A 787 47.69 -5.99 -49.91
C GLU A 787 46.98 -7.34 -49.71
N GLY A 788 47.34 -8.35 -50.52
CA GLY A 788 46.74 -9.69 -50.49
C GLY A 788 45.54 -9.87 -51.45
N GLY A 789 44.88 -8.80 -51.87
CA GLY A 789 43.84 -8.81 -52.91
C GLY A 789 42.45 -9.21 -52.41
N ILE A 790 41.57 -9.59 -53.34
CA ILE A 790 40.16 -9.97 -53.09
C ILE A 790 39.89 -11.32 -53.80
N LYS A 791 39.13 -12.22 -53.16
CA LYS A 791 38.84 -13.56 -53.68
C LYS A 791 37.40 -14.00 -53.35
N ALA A 792 36.57 -14.13 -54.39
CA ALA A 792 35.25 -14.75 -54.29
C ALA A 792 35.29 -16.22 -54.76
N VAL A 793 34.56 -17.12 -54.08
CA VAL A 793 34.45 -18.55 -54.43
C VAL A 793 33.07 -19.07 -54.08
N ALA A 794 32.33 -19.59 -55.06
CA ALA A 794 31.14 -20.42 -54.82
C ALA A 794 31.52 -21.91 -54.84
N GLY A 795 31.13 -22.66 -53.82
CA GLY A 795 31.44 -24.10 -53.72
C GLY A 795 30.42 -24.99 -54.44
N ASN A 796 29.13 -24.61 -54.41
CA ASN A 796 28.03 -25.27 -55.12
C ASN A 796 27.04 -24.19 -55.57
N GLY A 797 27.23 -23.67 -56.78
CA GLY A 797 26.45 -22.56 -57.35
C GLY A 797 27.31 -21.65 -58.22
N PRO A 798 26.71 -20.70 -58.97
CA PRO A 798 27.45 -19.70 -59.71
C PRO A 798 28.03 -18.61 -58.79
N VAL A 799 29.06 -17.92 -59.28
CA VAL A 799 29.33 -16.53 -58.89
C VAL A 799 28.79 -15.66 -60.03
N SER A 800 27.84 -14.77 -59.74
CA SER A 800 27.42 -13.71 -60.66
C SER A 800 27.87 -12.34 -60.15
N LEU A 801 27.93 -11.37 -61.07
CA LEU A 801 28.30 -9.97 -60.84
C LEU A 801 27.28 -9.17 -61.65
N GLU A 802 26.44 -8.34 -61.00
CA GLU A 802 25.13 -7.91 -61.54
C GLU A 802 24.72 -6.46 -61.20
N ALA A 803 24.55 -5.61 -62.23
CA ALA A 803 23.85 -4.32 -62.19
C ALA A 803 23.15 -4.06 -63.54
N HIS A 804 21.98 -3.42 -63.51
CA HIS A 804 21.00 -3.48 -64.63
C HIS A 804 20.71 -2.12 -65.31
N THR A 805 21.63 -1.15 -65.23
CA THR A 805 21.43 0.21 -65.79
C THR A 805 22.66 0.91 -66.39
N ASP A 806 23.88 0.39 -66.22
CA ASP A 806 25.14 0.97 -66.72
C ASP A 806 25.95 -0.11 -67.49
N GLN A 807 27.16 0.20 -67.96
CA GLN A 807 28.05 -0.72 -68.73
C GLN A 807 28.71 -1.78 -67.82
N LEU A 808 29.73 -2.54 -68.30
CA LEU A 808 30.62 -3.46 -67.56
C LEU A 808 32.10 -3.14 -67.71
N GLU A 809 32.82 -3.04 -66.59
CA GLU A 809 34.25 -2.76 -66.51
C GLU A 809 34.98 -3.72 -65.56
N ILE A 810 35.71 -4.69 -66.13
CA ILE A 810 36.68 -5.52 -65.38
C ILE A 810 38.08 -5.04 -65.75
N LEU A 811 38.65 -4.13 -64.95
CA LEU A 811 39.99 -3.58 -65.18
C LEU A 811 41.10 -4.46 -64.62
N ALA A 812 42.18 -4.63 -65.40
CA ALA A 812 43.45 -5.17 -64.92
C ALA A 812 44.62 -4.65 -65.77
N ASP A 813 45.64 -4.07 -65.14
CA ASP A 813 46.83 -3.52 -65.81
C ASP A 813 47.72 -4.59 -66.48
N GLN A 814 47.55 -5.87 -66.13
CA GLN A 814 48.36 -6.99 -66.64
C GLN A 814 47.58 -7.92 -67.56
N ALA A 815 46.57 -8.63 -67.03
CA ALA A 815 45.74 -9.55 -67.80
C ALA A 815 44.41 -9.84 -67.10
N VAL A 816 43.33 -9.94 -67.87
CA VAL A 816 42.07 -10.58 -67.46
C VAL A 816 42.07 -12.00 -68.04
N THR A 817 41.78 -13.01 -67.21
CA THR A 817 41.82 -14.43 -67.60
C THR A 817 40.50 -15.11 -67.27
N VAL A 818 39.78 -15.58 -68.30
CA VAL A 818 38.52 -16.30 -68.17
C VAL A 818 38.71 -17.71 -68.73
N ILE A 819 38.41 -18.74 -67.93
CA ILE A 819 38.63 -20.16 -68.28
C ILE A 819 37.39 -20.97 -67.90
N SER A 820 36.79 -21.62 -68.90
CA SER A 820 35.89 -22.76 -68.70
C SER A 820 36.67 -24.04 -69.00
N VAL A 821 36.59 -25.03 -68.11
CA VAL A 821 37.44 -26.24 -68.17
C VAL A 821 36.73 -27.42 -68.84
N SER A 822 35.39 -27.39 -68.94
CA SER A 822 34.60 -28.57 -69.31
C SER A 822 33.42 -28.31 -70.26
N ASP A 823 33.02 -27.06 -70.47
CA ASP A 823 31.84 -26.69 -71.25
C ASP A 823 32.16 -25.50 -72.19
N SER A 824 31.37 -24.41 -72.21
CA SER A 824 31.62 -23.22 -73.05
C SER A 824 32.10 -21.99 -72.27
N ILE A 825 32.47 -20.94 -73.01
CA ILE A 825 32.48 -19.54 -72.56
C ILE A 825 31.55 -18.77 -73.50
N ASP A 826 30.41 -18.30 -73.00
CA ASP A 826 29.38 -17.63 -73.78
C ASP A 826 29.46 -16.11 -73.64
N ILE A 827 29.91 -15.41 -74.69
CA ILE A 827 29.85 -13.94 -74.78
C ILE A 827 28.71 -13.56 -75.73
N LYS A 828 27.74 -12.78 -75.23
CA LYS A 828 26.48 -12.45 -75.92
C LYS A 828 26.19 -10.95 -75.80
N ALA A 829 25.78 -10.31 -76.90
CA ALA A 829 25.33 -8.92 -76.92
C ALA A 829 24.27 -8.71 -78.00
N ASN A 830 23.30 -7.82 -77.76
CA ASN A 830 22.17 -7.59 -78.66
C ASN A 830 22.53 -6.81 -79.95
N GLN A 831 23.62 -6.04 -79.94
CA GLN A 831 24.03 -5.24 -81.11
C GLN A 831 25.44 -5.58 -81.62
N LYS A 832 26.44 -5.63 -80.73
CA LYS A 832 27.86 -5.66 -81.13
C LYS A 832 28.72 -6.41 -80.11
N ILE A 833 29.61 -7.27 -80.59
CA ILE A 833 30.74 -7.83 -79.84
C ILE A 833 32.03 -7.44 -80.58
N VAL A 834 33.02 -6.93 -79.86
CA VAL A 834 34.35 -6.59 -80.44
C VAL A 834 35.44 -7.29 -79.65
N LEU A 835 36.14 -8.22 -80.30
CA LEU A 835 37.37 -8.82 -79.78
C LEU A 835 38.55 -8.14 -80.49
N GLN A 836 39.29 -7.28 -79.79
CA GLN A 836 40.38 -6.51 -80.39
C GLN A 836 41.74 -6.76 -79.71
N ALA A 837 42.76 -7.01 -80.53
CA ALA A 837 44.14 -7.17 -80.12
C ALA A 837 45.03 -6.24 -80.98
N GLY A 838 45.43 -5.10 -80.41
CA GLY A 838 46.15 -4.05 -81.12
C GLY A 838 45.34 -3.50 -82.30
N GLN A 839 45.86 -3.63 -83.52
CA GLN A 839 45.16 -3.23 -84.75
C GLN A 839 44.39 -4.35 -85.46
N SER A 840 44.33 -5.56 -84.89
CA SER A 840 43.47 -6.63 -85.39
C SER A 840 42.20 -6.74 -84.55
N SER A 841 41.04 -6.90 -85.19
CA SER A 841 39.77 -7.12 -84.49
C SER A 841 38.85 -8.12 -85.20
N ILE A 842 38.05 -8.82 -84.40
CA ILE A 842 36.88 -9.58 -84.85
C ILE A 842 35.66 -8.85 -84.29
N THR A 843 34.81 -8.34 -85.18
CA THR A 843 33.58 -7.64 -84.81
C THR A 843 32.39 -8.46 -85.29
N LEU A 844 31.50 -8.84 -84.36
CA LEU A 844 30.20 -9.42 -84.67
C LEU A 844 29.15 -8.32 -84.45
N GLU A 845 28.38 -7.98 -85.49
CA GLU A 845 27.47 -6.84 -85.45
C GLU A 845 26.23 -7.10 -86.31
N GLY A 846 25.05 -7.19 -85.66
CA GLY A 846 23.82 -7.64 -86.31
C GLY A 846 23.97 -9.05 -86.92
N GLY A 847 23.94 -9.15 -88.25
CA GLY A 847 24.14 -10.39 -89.00
C GLY A 847 25.55 -10.58 -89.57
N ASP A 848 26.43 -9.58 -89.45
CA ASP A 848 27.73 -9.55 -90.11
C ASP A 848 28.89 -9.93 -89.17
N ILE A 849 29.87 -10.67 -89.71
CA ILE A 849 31.12 -11.03 -89.02
C ILE A 849 32.29 -10.37 -89.75
N THR A 850 32.79 -9.27 -89.19
CA THR A 850 33.87 -8.47 -89.78
C THR A 850 35.22 -8.84 -89.17
N PHE A 851 36.10 -9.45 -89.97
CA PHE A 851 37.49 -9.69 -89.63
C PHE A 851 38.37 -8.55 -90.15
N ARG A 852 38.94 -7.74 -89.25
CA ARG A 852 39.88 -6.67 -89.59
C ARG A 852 41.28 -7.10 -89.16
N CYS A 853 42.14 -7.45 -90.11
CA CYS A 853 43.53 -7.80 -89.87
C CYS A 853 44.44 -7.08 -90.88
N PRO A 854 45.45 -6.30 -90.43
CA PRO A 854 46.45 -5.70 -91.33
C PRO A 854 47.46 -6.70 -91.92
N GLY A 855 47.41 -7.97 -91.50
CA GLY A 855 48.32 -9.05 -91.94
C GLY A 855 47.59 -10.26 -92.53
N HIS A 856 48.28 -11.39 -92.63
CA HIS A 856 47.75 -12.61 -93.26
C HIS A 856 46.69 -13.33 -92.41
N PHE A 857 45.42 -13.22 -92.80
CA PHE A 857 44.36 -14.11 -92.31
C PHE A 857 44.55 -15.53 -92.88
N THR A 858 44.77 -16.52 -92.03
CA THR A 858 45.14 -17.90 -92.42
C THR A 858 44.25 -18.93 -91.72
N VAL A 859 43.41 -19.64 -92.48
CA VAL A 859 42.54 -20.71 -91.98
C VAL A 859 43.15 -22.07 -92.35
N LYS A 860 43.17 -23.02 -91.40
CA LYS A 860 43.72 -24.37 -91.61
C LYS A 860 42.70 -25.44 -91.21
N GLY A 861 41.91 -25.92 -92.19
CA GLY A 861 40.95 -27.01 -92.03
C GLY A 861 41.21 -28.15 -93.02
N GLY A 862 40.91 -29.40 -92.63
CA GLY A 862 41.10 -30.58 -93.47
C GLY A 862 40.04 -30.75 -94.57
N GLN A 863 38.85 -30.20 -94.37
CA GLN A 863 37.77 -30.08 -95.35
C GLN A 863 36.95 -28.81 -95.04
N HIS A 864 36.38 -28.20 -96.09
CA HIS A 864 35.46 -27.07 -95.99
C HIS A 864 34.19 -27.44 -96.77
N LEU A 865 33.07 -27.67 -96.06
CA LEU A 865 31.81 -28.13 -96.63
C LEU A 865 30.66 -27.19 -96.22
N PHE A 866 30.16 -26.42 -97.20
CA PHE A 866 28.92 -25.66 -97.09
C PHE A 866 27.84 -26.41 -97.88
N ASN A 867 26.91 -27.07 -97.19
CA ASN A 867 25.86 -27.87 -97.82
C ASN A 867 24.55 -27.08 -97.95
N GLY A 868 23.89 -27.20 -99.10
CA GLY A 868 22.52 -26.72 -99.31
C GLY A 868 21.46 -27.61 -98.66
N GLY A 869 20.26 -27.08 -98.46
CA GLY A 869 19.16 -27.76 -97.76
C GLY A 869 18.43 -28.86 -98.57
N ALA A 870 17.64 -29.66 -97.86
CA ALA A 870 16.80 -30.73 -98.40
C ALA A 870 15.37 -30.65 -97.84
N SER A 871 14.40 -31.33 -98.48
CA SER A 871 12.96 -31.22 -98.16
C SER A 871 12.22 -32.57 -98.24
N ALA A 872 11.04 -32.64 -97.61
CA ALA A 872 10.04 -33.71 -97.75
C ALA A 872 8.63 -33.09 -97.62
N ALA A 873 7.60 -33.68 -98.24
CA ALA A 873 6.35 -32.97 -98.55
C ALA A 873 5.08 -33.84 -98.70
N ALA A 874 3.91 -33.22 -98.45
CA ALA A 874 2.57 -33.49 -99.03
C ALA A 874 1.57 -32.44 -98.46
N GLY A 875 0.57 -31.87 -99.16
CA GLY A 875 0.16 -31.95 -100.56
C GLY A 875 -0.82 -30.80 -100.95
N LEU A 876 -1.34 -30.80 -102.19
CA LEU A 876 -2.15 -29.74 -102.85
C LEU A 876 -3.29 -30.38 -103.69
N PRO A 877 -4.25 -29.65 -104.32
CA PRO A 877 -4.89 -28.34 -104.02
C PRO A 877 -6.45 -28.49 -103.90
N PRO A 878 -7.30 -27.44 -103.74
CA PRO A 878 -7.77 -26.59 -104.86
C PRO A 878 -8.21 -25.14 -104.53
N LEU A 879 -8.51 -24.34 -105.57
CA LEU A 879 -9.42 -23.17 -105.57
C LEU A 879 -10.82 -23.65 -106.05
N PRO A 880 -11.99 -23.00 -105.77
CA PRO A 880 -12.17 -21.54 -105.68
C PRO A 880 -13.29 -20.96 -104.73
N ASP A 881 -13.36 -19.62 -104.68
CA ASP A 881 -14.54 -18.73 -104.53
C ASP A 881 -15.51 -18.81 -103.31
N SER A 882 -16.27 -17.71 -103.14
CA SER A 882 -17.54 -17.51 -102.43
C SER A 882 -17.53 -17.13 -100.94
N ARG A 883 -17.59 -15.81 -100.72
CA ARG A 883 -18.37 -15.07 -99.68
C ARG A 883 -18.85 -15.88 -98.45
N LEU A 884 -18.04 -15.91 -97.38
CA LEU A 884 -18.53 -16.23 -96.04
C LEU A 884 -19.14 -14.99 -95.37
N LYS A 885 -20.30 -15.17 -94.72
CA LYS A 885 -20.91 -14.16 -93.84
C LYS A 885 -20.21 -14.20 -92.49
N LEU A 886 -19.85 -13.04 -91.96
CA LEU A 886 -19.50 -12.89 -90.56
C LEU A 886 -20.78 -12.69 -89.73
N PHE A 887 -20.85 -13.33 -88.57
CA PHE A 887 -21.79 -13.00 -87.49
C PHE A 887 -21.21 -11.82 -86.70
N ASP A 888 -22.00 -10.78 -86.43
CA ASP A 888 -21.51 -9.52 -85.89
C ASP A 888 -22.32 -9.04 -84.67
N GLU A 889 -21.84 -9.32 -83.45
CA GLU A 889 -22.49 -8.89 -82.20
C GLU A 889 -21.83 -7.63 -81.60
N GLY A 890 -22.64 -6.78 -80.94
CA GLY A 890 -22.19 -5.55 -80.30
C GLY A 890 -23.15 -5.12 -79.18
N PHE A 891 -22.59 -4.91 -77.99
CA PHE A 891 -23.31 -4.86 -76.71
C PHE A 891 -23.43 -3.42 -76.18
N VAL A 892 -24.40 -3.19 -75.30
CA VAL A 892 -24.53 -1.96 -74.51
C VAL A 892 -24.31 -2.31 -73.04
N LEU A 893 -23.28 -1.71 -72.44
CA LEU A 893 -22.98 -1.87 -71.02
C LEU A 893 -23.79 -0.87 -70.20
N LYS A 894 -24.57 -1.38 -69.23
CA LYS A 894 -25.31 -0.57 -68.26
C LYS A 894 -25.00 -1.02 -66.84
N ASP A 895 -25.02 -0.03 -65.95
CA ASP A 895 -25.04 -0.25 -64.52
C ASP A 895 -26.40 -0.84 -64.08
N ARG A 896 -26.42 -1.98 -63.38
CA ARG A 896 -27.66 -2.64 -62.95
C ARG A 896 -28.38 -1.89 -61.83
N ASP A 897 -27.66 -1.14 -61.01
CA ASP A 897 -28.23 -0.49 -59.81
C ASP A 897 -28.69 0.95 -60.11
N THR A 898 -28.09 1.64 -61.09
CA THR A 898 -28.49 3.00 -61.52
C THR A 898 -29.14 3.08 -62.90
N GLY A 899 -28.96 2.08 -63.76
CA GLY A 899 -29.44 2.06 -65.15
C GLY A 899 -28.60 2.89 -66.14
N GLU A 900 -27.52 3.54 -65.68
CA GLU A 900 -26.70 4.44 -66.51
C GLU A 900 -25.79 3.70 -67.50
N LEU A 901 -25.52 4.35 -68.64
CA LEU A 901 -24.67 3.81 -69.71
C LEU A 901 -23.18 3.91 -69.33
N MET A 902 -22.45 2.79 -69.36
CA MET A 902 -21.04 2.73 -68.97
C MET A 902 -20.13 3.19 -70.12
N ALA A 903 -20.10 4.49 -70.38
CA ALA A 903 -19.28 5.11 -71.42
C ALA A 903 -17.77 5.07 -71.11
N ARG A 904 -16.93 4.99 -72.17
CA ARG A 904 -15.45 4.93 -72.10
C ARG A 904 -14.86 3.89 -71.11
N GLN A 905 -15.58 2.80 -70.83
CA GLN A 905 -15.03 1.67 -70.08
C GLN A 905 -14.16 0.83 -71.02
N PRO A 906 -12.88 0.57 -70.71
CA PRO A 906 -12.13 -0.47 -71.39
C PRO A 906 -12.64 -1.86 -70.98
N TYR A 907 -12.71 -2.77 -71.94
CA TYR A 907 -13.14 -4.16 -71.78
C TYR A 907 -12.27 -5.07 -72.66
N ARG A 908 -12.28 -6.36 -72.36
CA ARG A 908 -11.86 -7.39 -73.29
C ARG A 908 -13.01 -8.35 -73.56
N VAL A 909 -13.22 -8.70 -74.82
CA VAL A 909 -14.07 -9.81 -75.21
C VAL A 909 -13.15 -11.00 -75.42
N LYS A 910 -13.35 -12.05 -74.63
CA LYS A 910 -12.68 -13.35 -74.82
C LYS A 910 -13.56 -14.20 -75.71
N ARG A 911 -12.99 -14.64 -76.84
CA ARG A 911 -13.59 -15.56 -77.82
C ARG A 911 -13.48 -17.01 -77.33
N ALA A 912 -14.26 -17.90 -77.94
CA ALA A 912 -14.35 -19.30 -77.53
C ALA A 912 -13.06 -20.10 -77.83
N ASP A 913 -12.24 -19.64 -78.78
CA ASP A 913 -10.90 -20.16 -79.06
C ASP A 913 -9.81 -19.70 -78.06
N GLY A 914 -10.18 -18.83 -77.10
CA GLY A 914 -9.29 -18.26 -76.10
C GLY A 914 -8.60 -16.96 -76.53
N SER A 915 -8.77 -16.50 -77.78
CA SER A 915 -8.27 -15.21 -78.23
C SER A 915 -9.04 -14.04 -77.58
N ILE A 916 -8.42 -12.86 -77.57
CA ILE A 916 -8.84 -11.72 -76.74
C ILE A 916 -8.85 -10.43 -77.57
N GLU A 917 -10.02 -9.81 -77.70
CA GLU A 917 -10.17 -8.49 -78.31
C GLU A 917 -10.40 -7.41 -77.24
N THR A 918 -9.42 -6.52 -77.07
CA THR A 918 -9.50 -5.37 -76.17
C THR A 918 -10.12 -4.17 -76.88
N GLY A 919 -11.12 -3.53 -76.26
CA GLY A 919 -11.73 -2.30 -76.76
C GLY A 919 -12.10 -1.34 -75.64
N MET A 920 -12.62 -0.16 -76.02
CA MET A 920 -13.12 0.85 -75.09
C MET A 920 -14.50 1.31 -75.58
N THR A 921 -15.48 1.40 -74.70
CA THR A 921 -16.86 1.71 -75.14
C THR A 921 -17.01 3.15 -75.58
N ASP A 922 -17.94 3.41 -76.51
CA ASP A 922 -18.25 4.78 -76.96
C ASP A 922 -18.91 5.63 -75.84
N ALA A 923 -19.28 6.87 -76.18
CA ALA A 923 -19.96 7.80 -75.27
C ALA A 923 -21.38 7.35 -74.83
N ARG A 924 -21.88 6.21 -75.32
CA ARG A 924 -23.19 5.62 -75.01
C ARG A 924 -23.05 4.19 -74.47
N GLY A 925 -21.85 3.78 -74.06
CA GLY A 925 -21.60 2.43 -73.51
C GLY A 925 -21.63 1.31 -74.53
N LEU A 926 -21.55 1.60 -75.84
CA LEU A 926 -21.48 0.57 -76.89
C LEU A 926 -20.08 -0.03 -77.01
N THR A 927 -19.98 -1.35 -77.09
CA THR A 927 -18.75 -2.02 -77.53
C THR A 927 -18.50 -1.79 -79.02
N HIS A 928 -17.29 -2.07 -79.50
CA HIS A 928 -17.08 -2.33 -80.91
C HIS A 928 -17.81 -3.63 -81.30
N ILE A 929 -17.98 -3.83 -82.61
CA ILE A 929 -18.67 -4.99 -83.16
C ILE A 929 -17.65 -6.12 -83.34
N VAL A 930 -17.86 -7.24 -82.66
CA VAL A 930 -17.00 -8.42 -82.74
C VAL A 930 -17.54 -9.32 -83.84
N ALA A 931 -16.73 -9.53 -84.89
CA ALA A 931 -17.13 -10.27 -86.09
C ALA A 931 -16.51 -11.68 -86.10
N ALA A 932 -17.32 -12.73 -86.26
CA ALA A 932 -16.91 -14.13 -86.20
C ALA A 932 -17.41 -14.93 -87.42
N ALA A 933 -16.66 -15.94 -87.87
CA ALA A 933 -17.09 -16.80 -89.00
C ALA A 933 -18.21 -17.80 -88.64
N ALA A 934 -18.47 -17.99 -87.34
CA ALA A 934 -19.52 -18.83 -86.78
C ALA A 934 -20.04 -18.21 -85.47
N VAL A 935 -21.18 -18.69 -84.95
CA VAL A 935 -21.69 -18.27 -83.64
C VAL A 935 -20.81 -18.86 -82.54
N GLU A 936 -20.29 -18.01 -81.66
CA GLU A 936 -19.44 -18.40 -80.53
C GLU A 936 -19.90 -17.76 -79.20
N ALA A 937 -19.48 -18.34 -78.08
CA ALA A 937 -19.80 -17.84 -76.75
C ALA A 937 -18.78 -16.78 -76.29
N LEU A 938 -19.15 -15.50 -76.43
CA LEU A 938 -18.32 -14.36 -76.06
C LEU A 938 -18.41 -14.06 -74.55
N VAL A 939 -17.27 -13.97 -73.86
CA VAL A 939 -17.19 -13.53 -72.46
C VAL A 939 -16.65 -12.10 -72.42
N ILE A 940 -17.46 -11.15 -71.90
CA ILE A 940 -17.06 -9.74 -71.78
C ILE A 940 -16.53 -9.50 -70.36
N GLU A 941 -15.23 -9.26 -70.24
CA GLU A 941 -14.58 -8.87 -69.00
C GLU A 941 -14.28 -7.37 -69.02
N LEU A 942 -14.70 -6.63 -67.99
CA LEU A 942 -14.35 -5.21 -67.86
C LEU A 942 -12.88 -5.10 -67.43
N LEU A 943 -12.09 -4.36 -68.20
CA LEU A 943 -10.71 -4.05 -67.84
C LEU A 943 -10.72 -2.88 -66.86
N LYS A 944 -9.87 -2.94 -65.84
CA LYS A 944 -9.50 -1.74 -65.07
C LYS A 944 -8.65 -0.85 -65.99
N SER A 945 -9.01 0.42 -66.14
CA SER A 945 -8.22 1.38 -66.93
C SER A 945 -6.79 1.43 -66.40
N PRO A 946 -5.75 1.46 -67.26
CA PRO A 946 -4.37 1.32 -66.82
C PRO A 946 -3.92 2.53 -66.00
N GLY A 947 -3.42 2.27 -64.80
CA GLY A 947 -2.90 3.27 -63.87
C GLY A 947 -1.84 2.63 -62.96
N GLN A 948 -0.60 2.62 -63.45
CA GLN A 948 0.66 2.32 -62.75
C GLN A 948 0.65 1.20 -61.70
N LEU A 949 1.09 0.02 -62.12
CA LEU A 949 1.84 -0.91 -61.27
C LEU A 949 3.34 -0.82 -61.64
N PRO A 950 4.26 -1.16 -60.71
CA PRO A 950 5.70 -1.03 -60.91
C PRO A 950 6.34 -2.32 -61.47
N GLU A 951 7.68 -2.30 -61.55
CA GLU A 951 8.63 -3.41 -61.30
C GLU A 951 8.32 -4.82 -61.84
N THR A 952 9.16 -5.26 -62.78
CA THR A 952 10.15 -6.33 -62.53
C THR A 952 11.48 -5.85 -63.14
N GLU A 953 12.54 -5.49 -62.42
CA GLU A 953 13.32 -6.19 -61.37
C GLU A 953 14.39 -7.14 -61.97
N ASN A 954 15.62 -7.03 -61.45
CA ASN A 954 16.86 -7.75 -61.80
C ASN A 954 17.58 -7.33 -63.12
N GLY A 955 18.94 -7.49 -63.09
CA GLY A 955 21.66 -6.99 -64.89
C GLY A 955 22.27 -7.85 -66.08
N PRO A 956 23.62 -7.92 -66.26
CA PRO A 956 24.77 -7.31 -65.55
C PRO A 956 25.45 -6.13 -66.32
N ASP A 957 26.42 -5.35 -65.80
CA ASP A 957 26.91 -4.98 -64.44
C ASP A 957 28.15 -4.06 -64.59
N GLN A 958 28.53 -3.18 -63.64
CA GLN A 958 29.92 -2.67 -63.45
C GLN A 958 30.53 -1.49 -64.28
N ALA A 959 29.76 -0.56 -64.86
CA ALA A 959 30.19 0.77 -65.41
C ALA A 959 31.15 0.74 -66.66
N PRO A 960 31.71 1.84 -67.24
CA PRO A 960 31.67 3.26 -66.86
C PRO A 960 31.27 4.30 -67.94
N ALA A 961 30.98 5.50 -67.42
CA ALA A 961 31.41 6.86 -67.81
C ALA A 961 32.36 7.07 -69.04
N PRO A 962 32.41 8.28 -69.69
CA PRO A 962 32.08 9.55 -69.04
C PRO A 962 31.43 10.70 -69.85
N SER A 963 30.92 11.65 -69.06
CA SER A 963 31.04 13.11 -69.23
C SER A 963 30.12 13.93 -70.16
N SER A 964 29.86 15.14 -69.63
CA SER A 964 29.72 16.43 -70.33
C SER A 964 28.34 16.90 -70.83
N ASP A 965 27.59 17.41 -69.86
CA ASP A 965 27.30 18.86 -69.73
C ASP A 965 26.18 19.54 -70.56
N THR A 966 25.45 20.38 -69.82
CA THR A 966 24.66 21.56 -70.25
C THR A 966 23.45 21.43 -71.19
N ARG A 967 22.46 22.36 -71.16
CA ARG A 967 21.90 23.24 -70.10
C ARG A 967 20.69 23.98 -70.70
N ALA A 968 19.77 24.43 -69.83
CA ALA A 968 18.88 25.59 -70.02
C ALA A 968 17.70 25.50 -71.02
N LYS A 969 16.67 26.37 -70.93
CA LYS A 969 15.90 26.91 -69.77
C LYS A 969 14.74 27.78 -70.27
N ALA A 970 13.49 27.49 -69.85
CA ALA A 970 12.38 28.47 -69.74
C ALA A 970 11.95 29.21 -71.05
N PRO A 971 10.99 30.19 -71.03
CA PRO A 971 10.03 30.58 -70.00
C PRO A 971 8.53 30.58 -70.44
N ALA A 972 7.62 30.92 -69.51
CA ALA A 972 6.19 31.26 -69.76
C ALA A 972 6.04 32.81 -70.00
N PRO A 973 4.84 33.48 -70.10
CA PRO A 973 3.69 33.43 -69.14
C PRO A 973 2.25 33.75 -69.68
N GLY A 974 1.22 33.76 -68.80
CA GLY A 974 0.11 34.78 -68.85
C GLY A 974 -1.39 34.36 -68.97
N THR A 975 -2.16 34.50 -67.87
CA THR A 975 -3.49 35.21 -67.71
C THR A 975 -4.63 35.16 -68.76
N THR A 976 -5.96 35.10 -68.48
CA THR A 976 -6.82 34.94 -67.25
C THR A 976 -8.34 34.74 -67.56
N ALA A 977 -9.09 34.14 -66.61
CA ALA A 977 -10.50 34.39 -66.17
C ALA A 977 -11.79 34.19 -67.07
N LYS A 978 -12.64 33.23 -66.62
CA LYS A 978 -14.13 33.18 -66.55
C LYS A 978 -15.06 33.25 -67.81
N ALA A 979 -15.47 32.05 -68.29
CA ALA A 979 -16.83 31.45 -68.51
C ALA A 979 -18.07 32.31 -68.92
N PRO A 980 -19.14 31.75 -69.57
CA PRO A 980 -19.44 30.37 -70.08
C PRO A 980 -19.80 30.41 -71.62
N PRO A 981 -20.71 29.62 -72.30
CA PRO A 981 -21.49 28.40 -71.99
C PRO A 981 -21.49 27.31 -73.13
N ASN A 982 -22.65 26.68 -73.44
CA ASN A 982 -22.97 25.62 -74.45
C ASN A 982 -23.72 26.20 -75.69
N PRO A 983 -24.04 25.48 -76.81
CA PRO A 983 -23.99 24.02 -77.08
C PRO A 983 -23.38 23.56 -78.46
N GLU A 984 -23.45 22.25 -78.78
CA GLU A 984 -23.10 21.61 -80.07
C GLU A 984 -24.07 21.91 -81.25
N PRO A 985 -23.80 21.53 -82.54
CA PRO A 985 -24.18 20.17 -83.02
C PRO A 985 -23.50 19.54 -84.30
N LYS A 986 -23.22 18.22 -84.22
CA LYS A 986 -23.55 17.13 -85.21
C LYS A 986 -22.77 16.90 -86.55
N PHE A 987 -23.16 15.82 -87.25
CA PHE A 987 -22.38 14.92 -88.14
C PHE A 987 -22.84 14.87 -89.63
N LYS A 988 -22.21 13.98 -90.44
CA LYS A 988 -22.28 13.80 -91.92
C LYS A 988 -23.64 13.33 -92.54
N ALA A 989 -23.67 13.23 -93.88
CA ALA A 989 -24.86 13.20 -94.78
C ALA A 989 -25.43 11.80 -95.22
N THR A 990 -26.32 11.80 -96.22
CA THR A 990 -27.42 10.85 -96.56
C THR A 990 -27.20 9.99 -97.84
N GLY A 991 -28.01 8.97 -98.20
CA GLY A 991 -29.11 8.26 -97.50
C GLY A 991 -30.05 7.37 -98.41
N THR A 992 -30.95 6.58 -97.77
CA THR A 992 -32.20 5.90 -98.28
C THR A 992 -32.14 4.76 -99.35
N SER A 993 -33.06 3.75 -99.42
CA SER A 993 -33.92 3.03 -98.43
C SER A 993 -34.70 1.83 -99.06
N SER A 994 -35.38 0.99 -98.23
CA SER A 994 -36.46 0.00 -98.56
C SER A 994 -36.07 -1.47 -98.86
N THR A 995 -36.67 -2.53 -98.27
CA THR A 995 -37.55 -2.65 -97.08
C THR A 995 -37.47 -4.04 -96.39
N SER A 996 -37.35 -4.03 -95.05
CA SER A 996 -38.02 -4.95 -94.10
C SER A 996 -37.59 -6.45 -94.04
N PRO A 997 -37.95 -7.20 -92.97
CA PRO A 997 -37.18 -7.12 -91.73
C PRO A 997 -36.85 -8.49 -91.08
N VAL A 998 -35.69 -8.57 -90.40
CA VAL A 998 -35.48 -9.53 -89.29
C VAL A 998 -35.37 -8.70 -88.01
N ASP A 999 -36.13 -9.08 -86.98
CA ASP A 999 -36.14 -8.36 -85.71
C ASP A 999 -34.84 -8.60 -84.94
N ASN A 1000 -34.28 -7.53 -84.37
CA ASN A 1000 -33.30 -7.63 -83.31
C ASN A 1000 -33.42 -6.43 -82.34
N LYS A 1001 -34.65 -6.14 -81.91
CA LYS A 1001 -35.00 -5.31 -80.74
C LYS A 1001 -34.48 -5.88 -79.40
N GLN A 1002 -33.68 -6.95 -79.43
CA GLN A 1002 -33.04 -7.58 -78.27
C GLN A 1002 -31.51 -7.57 -78.40
N ARG A 1003 -30.91 -6.38 -78.61
CA ARG A 1003 -29.50 -6.19 -78.21
C ARG A 1003 -29.44 -6.42 -76.70
N LYS A 1004 -28.76 -7.49 -76.28
CA LYS A 1004 -28.73 -7.92 -74.87
C LYS A 1004 -28.16 -6.82 -73.99
N GLU A 1005 -29.00 -6.21 -73.15
CA GLU A 1005 -28.54 -5.29 -72.12
C GLU A 1005 -27.83 -6.10 -71.04
N VAL A 1006 -26.50 -6.00 -70.97
CA VAL A 1006 -25.73 -6.67 -69.94
C VAL A 1006 -25.79 -5.79 -68.69
N LEU A 1007 -26.79 -6.06 -67.85
CA LEU A 1007 -27.01 -5.39 -66.57
C LEU A 1007 -25.95 -5.83 -65.54
N ILE A 1008 -24.78 -5.21 -65.60
CA ILE A 1008 -23.69 -5.43 -64.66
C ILE A 1008 -23.95 -4.54 -63.45
N LYS A 1009 -24.20 -5.14 -62.28
CA LYS A 1009 -24.20 -4.36 -61.03
C LYS A 1009 -22.82 -3.79 -60.86
N ARG A 1010 -22.69 -2.46 -60.94
CA ARG A 1010 -21.57 -1.86 -60.22
C ARG A 1010 -21.81 -2.17 -58.74
N PRO A 1011 -20.87 -2.84 -58.06
CA PRO A 1011 -20.92 -2.90 -56.61
C PRO A 1011 -21.25 -1.55 -55.96
N ALA A 1012 -21.90 -1.59 -54.80
CA ALA A 1012 -22.22 -0.41 -54.00
C ALA A 1012 -20.92 0.16 -53.37
N CYS A 1013 -20.13 0.83 -54.19
CA CYS A 1013 -18.77 1.21 -53.85
C CYS A 1013 -18.72 2.37 -52.88
N TRP A 1014 -18.11 2.11 -51.71
CA TRP A 1014 -17.70 3.16 -50.79
C TRP A 1014 -18.89 4.06 -50.35
N ILE A 1015 -20.04 3.44 -50.10
CA ILE A 1015 -21.34 4.13 -49.91
C ILE A 1015 -21.51 4.85 -48.57
N ALA A 1016 -20.70 4.51 -47.57
CA ALA A 1016 -20.72 5.07 -46.23
C ALA A 1016 -19.28 5.22 -45.72
N ASP A 1017 -19.07 6.20 -44.84
CA ASP A 1017 -17.92 6.21 -43.94
C ASP A 1017 -18.26 5.30 -42.75
N TYR A 1018 -17.29 4.54 -42.25
CA TYR A 1018 -17.49 3.58 -41.16
C TYR A 1018 -16.64 3.95 -39.95
N GLU A 1019 -17.04 3.50 -38.77
CA GLU A 1019 -16.24 3.59 -37.55
C GLU A 1019 -16.37 2.31 -36.72
N LYS A 1020 -15.36 2.06 -35.87
CA LYS A 1020 -15.31 0.95 -34.93
C LYS A 1020 -14.46 1.34 -33.73
N GLU A 1021 -14.95 1.05 -32.53
CA GLU A 1021 -14.16 1.12 -31.30
C GLU A 1021 -13.48 -0.24 -31.08
N ILE A 1022 -12.18 -0.20 -30.81
CA ILE A 1022 -11.30 -1.37 -30.65
C ILE A 1022 -11.06 -1.56 -29.16
N SER A 1023 -11.30 -2.77 -28.67
CA SER A 1023 -10.94 -3.22 -27.32
C SER A 1023 -10.73 -4.73 -27.40
N VAL A 1024 -9.48 -5.11 -27.67
CA VAL A 1024 -9.06 -6.50 -27.94
C VAL A 1024 -7.63 -6.70 -27.42
N SER A 1025 -7.25 -7.95 -27.13
CA SER A 1025 -5.85 -8.24 -26.86
C SER A 1025 -5.01 -8.16 -28.14
N SER A 1026 -3.80 -7.60 -28.03
CA SER A 1026 -2.82 -7.52 -29.11
C SER A 1026 -2.23 -8.89 -29.46
N VAL A 1027 -2.06 -9.75 -28.46
CA VAL A 1027 -1.51 -11.11 -28.57
C VAL A 1027 -2.66 -12.15 -28.56
N PRO A 1028 -2.72 -13.14 -29.48
CA PRO A 1028 -1.99 -13.31 -30.73
C PRO A 1028 -2.76 -12.70 -31.94
N ARG A 1029 -3.37 -11.51 -31.78
CA ARG A 1029 -4.24 -10.90 -32.79
C ARG A 1029 -3.49 -10.09 -33.84
N TYR A 1030 -2.54 -9.26 -33.42
CA TYR A 1030 -1.74 -8.37 -34.28
C TYR A 1030 -0.27 -8.75 -34.30
N ASN A 1031 0.24 -9.23 -33.16
CA ASN A 1031 1.60 -9.72 -32.99
C ASN A 1031 1.58 -10.99 -32.13
N ASN A 1032 2.70 -11.69 -32.03
CA ASN A 1032 2.94 -12.71 -31.02
C ASN A 1032 4.44 -12.85 -30.80
N THR A 1033 4.89 -12.72 -29.56
CA THR A 1033 6.30 -12.86 -29.16
C THR A 1033 6.57 -14.30 -28.75
N PHE A 1034 7.74 -14.85 -29.13
CA PHE A 1034 8.17 -16.19 -28.77
C PHE A 1034 9.60 -16.13 -28.21
N GLY A 1035 9.84 -16.54 -26.96
CA GLY A 1035 11.19 -16.63 -26.40
C GLY A 1035 12.00 -17.82 -26.95
N ALA A 1036 13.24 -17.98 -26.48
CA ALA A 1036 14.26 -18.87 -27.08
C ALA A 1036 13.87 -20.34 -27.33
N THR A 1037 12.87 -20.86 -26.63
CA THR A 1037 12.37 -22.24 -26.83
C THR A 1037 11.34 -22.38 -27.95
N GLY A 1038 10.94 -21.27 -28.60
CA GLY A 1038 9.84 -21.22 -29.55
C GLY A 1038 8.44 -21.27 -28.90
N ALA A 1039 8.36 -21.18 -27.56
CA ALA A 1039 7.11 -21.05 -26.83
C ALA A 1039 6.60 -19.59 -26.87
N PRO A 1040 5.29 -19.35 -27.08
CA PRO A 1040 4.74 -18.00 -27.12
C PRO A 1040 4.67 -17.37 -25.72
N HIS A 1041 5.09 -16.11 -25.58
CA HIS A 1041 4.98 -15.34 -24.35
C HIS A 1041 3.62 -14.65 -24.26
N ASN A 1042 2.85 -14.97 -23.20
CA ASN A 1042 1.51 -14.42 -22.99
C ASN A 1042 1.56 -13.04 -22.31
N TYR A 1043 2.03 -12.03 -23.05
CA TYR A 1043 1.85 -10.63 -22.67
C TYR A 1043 0.36 -10.25 -22.79
N PHE A 1044 -0.30 -9.98 -21.66
CA PHE A 1044 -1.76 -9.83 -21.54
C PHE A 1044 -2.28 -8.42 -21.92
N ASP A 1045 -1.66 -7.77 -22.90
CA ASP A 1045 -2.03 -6.41 -23.29
C ASP A 1045 -3.35 -6.34 -24.04
N THR A 1046 -4.20 -5.39 -23.63
CA THR A 1046 -5.52 -5.12 -24.21
C THR A 1046 -5.59 -3.67 -24.67
N VAL A 1047 -5.54 -3.45 -25.98
CA VAL A 1047 -5.39 -2.12 -26.56
C VAL A 1047 -6.72 -1.47 -26.92
N ARG A 1048 -6.79 -0.14 -26.76
CA ARG A 1048 -8.04 0.64 -26.84
C ARG A 1048 -7.91 1.89 -27.70
N TYR A 1049 -8.53 1.88 -28.87
CA TYR A 1049 -8.57 3.03 -29.79
C TYR A 1049 -9.83 3.00 -30.66
N LYS A 1050 -10.19 4.13 -31.28
CA LYS A 1050 -11.32 4.19 -32.21
C LYS A 1050 -10.82 4.45 -33.62
N ILE A 1051 -11.21 3.61 -34.58
CA ILE A 1051 -10.93 3.84 -36.00
C ILE A 1051 -12.11 4.49 -36.70
N TYR A 1052 -11.83 5.48 -37.55
CA TYR A 1052 -12.74 6.03 -38.53
C TYR A 1052 -12.17 5.73 -39.92
N VAL A 1053 -13.03 5.18 -40.79
CA VAL A 1053 -12.68 4.62 -42.10
C VAL A 1053 -13.52 5.34 -43.17
N PRO A 1054 -13.08 6.53 -43.61
CA PRO A 1054 -13.90 7.42 -44.42
C PRO A 1054 -13.80 7.11 -45.93
N VAL A 1055 -14.16 5.89 -46.31
CA VAL A 1055 -14.11 5.45 -47.70
C VAL A 1055 -15.09 6.19 -48.61
N LYS A 1056 -16.20 6.74 -48.11
CA LYS A 1056 -17.12 7.57 -48.89
C LYS A 1056 -16.56 8.96 -49.12
N SER A 1057 -16.25 9.67 -48.03
CA SER A 1057 -15.76 11.06 -48.10
C SER A 1057 -14.32 11.18 -48.60
N ASN A 1058 -13.58 10.07 -48.72
CA ASN A 1058 -12.21 10.01 -49.21
C ASN A 1058 -11.23 10.91 -48.43
N THR A 1059 -11.46 11.02 -47.11
CA THR A 1059 -10.52 11.66 -46.19
C THR A 1059 -9.53 10.61 -45.65
N GLY A 1060 -8.58 11.01 -44.79
CA GLY A 1060 -7.64 10.06 -44.19
C GLY A 1060 -8.32 9.15 -43.17
N ILE A 1061 -7.88 7.89 -43.08
CA ILE A 1061 -8.28 6.95 -42.04
C ILE A 1061 -7.78 7.48 -40.70
N ILE A 1062 -8.66 7.72 -39.74
CA ILE A 1062 -8.28 8.29 -38.45
C ILE A 1062 -8.22 7.18 -37.40
N ALA A 1063 -7.06 6.99 -36.78
CA ALA A 1063 -6.92 6.22 -35.55
C ALA A 1063 -6.93 7.21 -34.37
N GLU A 1064 -8.00 7.20 -33.57
CA GLU A 1064 -8.24 8.12 -32.46
C GLU A 1064 -7.94 7.44 -31.12
N LEU A 1065 -6.98 8.00 -30.39
CA LEU A 1065 -6.65 7.63 -29.01
C LEU A 1065 -7.16 8.71 -28.06
N ARG A 1066 -7.99 8.34 -27.08
CA ARG A 1066 -8.46 9.28 -26.06
C ARG A 1066 -7.59 9.17 -24.82
N VAL A 1067 -6.91 10.25 -24.48
CA VAL A 1067 -5.91 10.26 -23.40
C VAL A 1067 -6.29 11.27 -22.34
N LYS A 1068 -6.48 10.80 -21.11
CA LYS A 1068 -6.58 11.68 -19.94
C LYS A 1068 -5.19 11.92 -19.38
N VAL A 1069 -4.84 13.17 -19.10
CA VAL A 1069 -3.50 13.53 -18.65
C VAL A 1069 -3.56 14.03 -17.21
N ILE A 1070 -2.89 13.31 -16.32
CA ILE A 1070 -2.74 13.68 -14.92
C ILE A 1070 -1.25 13.86 -14.58
N THR A 1071 -0.97 14.59 -13.51
CA THR A 1071 0.38 14.68 -12.92
C THR A 1071 0.43 13.82 -11.67
N VAL A 1072 1.42 12.95 -11.58
CA VAL A 1072 1.67 12.18 -10.37
C VAL A 1072 2.32 13.09 -9.33
N LEU A 1073 1.85 13.00 -8.09
CA LEU A 1073 2.40 13.74 -6.96
C LEU A 1073 2.97 12.72 -5.97
N GLU A 1074 4.18 13.00 -5.49
CA GLU A 1074 4.72 12.34 -4.30
C GLU A 1074 3.75 12.51 -3.12
N PRO A 1075 3.63 11.53 -2.19
CA PRO A 1075 2.75 11.66 -1.02
C PRO A 1075 2.97 12.96 -0.22
N ALA A 1076 4.20 13.46 -0.19
CA ALA A 1076 4.55 14.74 0.44
C ALA A 1076 4.02 15.97 -0.32
N ASP A 1077 4.09 16.00 -1.66
CA ASP A 1077 3.49 17.07 -2.47
C ASP A 1077 1.95 16.98 -2.43
N GLN A 1078 1.38 15.76 -2.44
CA GLN A 1078 -0.06 15.54 -2.35
C GLN A 1078 -0.64 16.01 -1.00
N ALA A 1079 0.01 15.66 0.11
CA ALA A 1079 -0.38 16.12 1.45
C ALA A 1079 -0.20 17.65 1.60
N LEU A 1080 0.83 18.23 0.99
CA LEU A 1080 1.06 19.67 0.98
C LEU A 1080 -0.01 20.42 0.19
N GLU A 1081 -0.51 19.87 -0.91
CA GLU A 1081 -1.58 20.48 -1.69
C GLU A 1081 -2.97 20.36 -1.03
N GLU A 1082 -3.28 19.25 -0.37
CA GLU A 1082 -4.51 19.13 0.41
C GLU A 1082 -4.48 20.08 1.64
N ARG A 1083 -3.28 20.33 2.21
CA ARG A 1083 -3.07 21.34 3.27
C ARG A 1083 -3.14 22.79 2.77
N GLU A 1084 -2.66 23.08 1.57
CA GLU A 1084 -2.71 24.41 0.94
C GLU A 1084 -4.07 24.71 0.27
N LYS A 1085 -5.02 23.76 0.28
CA LYS A 1085 -6.30 23.83 -0.45
C LYS A 1085 -7.11 25.09 -0.13
N GLY A 1086 -7.42 25.87 -1.18
CA GLY A 1086 -8.12 27.15 -1.07
C GLY A 1086 -7.21 28.38 -0.90
N THR A 1087 -5.89 28.21 -0.73
CA THR A 1087 -4.94 29.33 -0.63
C THR A 1087 -4.48 29.86 -2.00
N PRO A 1088 -3.93 31.09 -2.08
CA PRO A 1088 -3.22 31.58 -3.27
C PRO A 1088 -2.04 30.71 -3.71
N GLN A 1089 -1.41 29.99 -2.77
CA GLN A 1089 -0.30 29.07 -3.03
C GLN A 1089 -0.79 27.84 -3.82
N ALA A 1090 -1.86 27.18 -3.37
CA ALA A 1090 -2.49 26.10 -4.14
C ALA A 1090 -2.99 26.58 -5.52
N ALA A 1091 -3.56 27.79 -5.61
CA ALA A 1091 -3.94 28.37 -6.89
C ALA A 1091 -2.73 28.65 -7.82
N THR A 1092 -1.53 28.81 -7.27
CA THR A 1092 -0.28 28.96 -8.02
C THR A 1092 0.28 27.60 -8.45
N ARG A 1093 0.29 26.59 -7.56
CA ARG A 1093 0.65 25.20 -7.91
C ARG A 1093 -0.26 24.62 -8.99
N ALA A 1094 -1.56 24.85 -8.89
CA ALA A 1094 -2.53 24.42 -9.90
C ALA A 1094 -2.24 25.04 -11.28
N LYS A 1095 -1.87 26.32 -11.34
CA LYS A 1095 -1.42 26.98 -12.58
C LYS A 1095 -0.11 26.39 -13.12
N GLN A 1096 0.84 26.06 -12.25
CA GLN A 1096 2.10 25.39 -12.64
C GLN A 1096 1.84 24.00 -13.23
N ARG A 1097 0.99 23.18 -12.60
CA ARG A 1097 0.58 21.87 -13.17
C ARG A 1097 -0.17 22.01 -14.49
N ALA A 1098 -1.10 22.96 -14.59
CA ALA A 1098 -1.78 23.24 -15.86
C ALA A 1098 -0.81 23.68 -16.97
N ALA A 1099 0.29 24.38 -16.63
CA ALA A 1099 1.35 24.71 -17.58
C ALA A 1099 2.17 23.48 -18.00
N VAL A 1100 2.56 22.60 -17.06
CA VAL A 1100 3.27 21.34 -17.36
C VAL A 1100 2.40 20.40 -18.20
N ILE A 1101 1.14 20.19 -17.83
CA ILE A 1101 0.18 19.39 -18.61
C ILE A 1101 0.01 19.97 -20.02
N LYS A 1102 -0.05 21.30 -20.18
CA LYS A 1102 -0.12 21.94 -21.50
C LYS A 1102 1.17 21.74 -22.31
N TYR A 1103 2.34 21.76 -21.65
CA TYR A 1103 3.64 21.55 -22.28
C TYR A 1103 3.79 20.12 -22.82
N VAL A 1104 3.58 19.11 -21.96
CA VAL A 1104 3.65 17.69 -22.35
C VAL A 1104 2.61 17.34 -23.42
N LYS A 1105 1.35 17.81 -23.29
CA LYS A 1105 0.33 17.69 -24.36
C LYS A 1105 0.81 18.30 -25.69
N GLY A 1106 1.62 19.36 -25.64
CA GLY A 1106 2.23 19.96 -26.83
C GLY A 1106 3.30 19.06 -27.47
N ILE A 1107 4.25 18.56 -26.69
CA ILE A 1107 5.32 17.67 -27.18
C ILE A 1107 4.71 16.38 -27.74
N ALA A 1108 3.86 15.69 -26.97
CA ALA A 1108 3.26 14.42 -27.38
C ALA A 1108 2.46 14.51 -28.69
N THR A 1109 1.71 15.60 -28.87
CA THR A 1109 0.98 15.85 -30.13
C THR A 1109 1.94 16.10 -31.29
N THR A 1110 2.96 16.94 -31.08
CA THR A 1110 3.97 17.27 -32.10
C THR A 1110 4.77 16.03 -32.52
N GLY A 1111 5.07 15.14 -31.57
CA GLY A 1111 5.71 13.85 -31.80
C GLY A 1111 4.88 12.94 -32.71
N LEU A 1112 3.63 12.68 -32.34
CA LEU A 1112 2.71 11.89 -33.17
C LEU A 1112 2.54 12.49 -34.59
N GLU A 1113 2.44 13.82 -34.69
CA GLU A 1113 2.33 14.52 -35.96
C GLU A 1113 3.59 14.45 -36.83
N SER A 1114 4.79 14.36 -36.23
CA SER A 1114 6.07 14.33 -36.93
C SER A 1114 6.54 12.93 -37.32
N HIS A 1115 6.25 11.94 -36.46
CA HIS A 1115 6.79 10.58 -36.58
C HIS A 1115 5.78 9.58 -37.17
N TRP A 1116 4.47 9.73 -36.94
CA TRP A 1116 3.45 8.80 -37.44
C TRP A 1116 2.56 9.38 -38.56
N ASN A 1117 2.20 10.66 -38.50
CA ASN A 1117 1.27 11.25 -39.46
C ASN A 1117 1.87 11.53 -40.83
N ASN A 1118 1.02 11.39 -41.85
CA ASN A 1118 1.39 11.46 -43.27
C ASN A 1118 2.42 10.40 -43.72
N LYS A 1119 2.73 9.39 -42.91
CA LYS A 1119 3.74 8.37 -43.22
C LYS A 1119 3.21 7.11 -43.89
N PHE A 1120 1.97 6.74 -43.59
CA PHE A 1120 1.34 5.51 -44.10
C PHE A 1120 0.17 5.87 -45.00
N GLN A 1121 0.02 5.15 -46.12
CA GLN A 1121 -1.24 5.06 -46.83
C GLN A 1121 -1.74 3.62 -46.84
N MET A 1122 -3.03 3.42 -46.64
CA MET A 1122 -3.65 2.10 -46.74
C MET A 1122 -4.31 1.93 -48.11
N LYS A 1123 -3.90 0.88 -48.81
CA LYS A 1123 -4.36 0.44 -50.12
C LYS A 1123 -5.51 -0.55 -49.94
N ILE A 1124 -6.73 -0.03 -49.91
CA ILE A 1124 -7.96 -0.81 -49.77
C ILE A 1124 -8.38 -1.30 -51.16
N SER A 1125 -8.13 -2.58 -51.44
CA SER A 1125 -8.54 -3.25 -52.68
C SER A 1125 -9.78 -4.09 -52.45
N ASP A 1126 -10.92 -3.59 -52.91
CA ASP A 1126 -12.15 -4.35 -53.10
C ASP A 1126 -12.08 -5.02 -54.50
N PRO A 1127 -12.29 -6.34 -54.62
CA PRO A 1127 -12.22 -7.05 -55.90
C PRO A 1127 -13.12 -6.44 -56.98
N GLU A 1128 -14.33 -6.02 -56.58
CA GLU A 1128 -15.36 -5.45 -57.45
C GLU A 1128 -15.19 -3.92 -57.60
N CYS A 1129 -14.91 -3.19 -56.51
CA CYS A 1129 -14.82 -1.72 -56.51
C CYS A 1129 -13.45 -1.14 -56.88
N GLY A 1130 -12.44 -1.98 -57.09
CA GLY A 1130 -11.07 -1.53 -57.34
C GLY A 1130 -10.39 -1.06 -56.06
N THR A 1131 -9.33 -0.27 -56.23
CA THR A 1131 -8.44 0.15 -55.15
C THR A 1131 -8.66 1.61 -54.81
N ARG A 1132 -8.87 1.91 -53.53
CA ARG A 1132 -8.64 3.26 -52.96
C ARG A 1132 -7.37 3.23 -52.14
N THR A 1133 -6.63 4.32 -52.18
CA THR A 1133 -5.47 4.55 -51.30
C THR A 1133 -5.77 5.78 -50.46
N LEU A 1134 -5.77 5.62 -49.13
CA LEU A 1134 -6.10 6.69 -48.17
C LEU A 1134 -4.96 6.84 -47.16
N PRO A 1135 -4.52 8.05 -46.79
CA PRO A 1135 -3.51 8.22 -45.75
C PRO A 1135 -4.07 7.79 -44.39
N ILE A 1136 -3.22 7.22 -43.53
CA ILE A 1136 -3.53 6.97 -42.12
C ILE A 1136 -3.10 8.21 -41.31
N ILE A 1137 -3.97 8.62 -40.39
CA ILE A 1137 -3.81 9.77 -39.51
C ILE A 1137 -4.06 9.30 -38.08
N TYR A 1138 -3.00 9.18 -37.30
CA TYR A 1138 -3.07 8.96 -35.87
C TYR A 1138 -3.39 10.28 -35.16
N ARG A 1139 -4.31 10.24 -34.19
CA ARG A 1139 -4.84 11.43 -33.50
C ARG A 1139 -5.03 11.15 -32.03
N VAL A 1140 -4.34 11.92 -31.19
CA VAL A 1140 -4.64 11.95 -29.75
C VAL A 1140 -5.68 13.04 -29.47
N VAL A 1141 -6.71 12.67 -28.72
CA VAL A 1141 -7.75 13.58 -28.21
C VAL A 1141 -7.66 13.59 -26.70
N TYR A 1142 -7.25 14.72 -26.12
CA TYR A 1142 -7.14 14.85 -24.67
C TYR A 1142 -8.52 15.05 -24.04
N VAL A 1143 -8.87 14.20 -23.08
CA VAL A 1143 -10.20 14.18 -22.42
C VAL A 1143 -10.07 14.19 -20.90
N GLU A 1144 -11.11 14.69 -20.22
CA GLU A 1144 -11.21 14.64 -18.75
C GLU A 1144 -11.95 13.38 -18.25
N SER A 1145 -12.71 12.74 -19.14
CA SER A 1145 -13.44 11.48 -18.92
C SER A 1145 -13.75 10.76 -20.25
N ASN A 1146 -14.08 9.47 -20.18
CA ASN A 1146 -14.24 8.57 -21.34
C ASN A 1146 -12.94 8.40 -22.16
N GLU A 1147 -11.85 8.30 -21.40
CA GLU A 1147 -10.49 7.99 -21.83
C GLU A 1147 -10.32 6.53 -22.24
N HIS A 1148 -9.43 6.27 -23.19
CA HIS A 1148 -8.93 4.94 -23.50
C HIS A 1148 -7.70 4.61 -22.63
N TYR A 1149 -6.85 5.63 -22.39
CA TYR A 1149 -5.62 5.57 -21.60
C TYR A 1149 -5.49 6.77 -20.65
N VAL A 1150 -4.80 6.57 -19.53
CA VAL A 1150 -4.39 7.62 -18.59
C VAL A 1150 -2.88 7.86 -18.71
N MET A 1151 -2.50 9.03 -19.22
CA MET A 1151 -1.12 9.50 -19.23
C MET A 1151 -0.76 10.11 -17.87
N GLN A 1152 0.28 9.58 -17.25
CA GLN A 1152 0.77 9.97 -15.93
C GLN A 1152 2.09 10.72 -16.08
N ILE A 1153 2.07 12.04 -15.86
CA ILE A 1153 3.27 12.89 -15.89
C ILE A 1153 3.97 12.84 -14.52
N HIS A 1154 5.11 12.19 -14.48
CA HIS A 1154 6.03 12.14 -13.34
C HIS A 1154 6.93 13.39 -13.28
N LYS A 1155 7.32 13.76 -12.06
CA LYS A 1155 8.06 15.01 -11.75
C LYS A 1155 9.57 14.79 -11.58
N ARG A 1156 10.00 13.52 -11.40
CA ARG A 1156 11.37 13.11 -11.04
C ARG A 1156 11.79 11.74 -11.57
N TYR A 1157 10.87 11.01 -12.20
CA TYR A 1157 11.09 9.64 -12.64
C TYR A 1157 10.89 9.63 -14.15
N ASP A 1158 12.01 9.62 -14.88
CA ASP A 1158 12.06 9.46 -16.32
C ASP A 1158 11.88 7.96 -16.63
N ARG A 1159 10.63 7.50 -16.44
CA ARG A 1159 10.13 6.22 -16.92
C ARG A 1159 8.99 6.47 -17.89
N GLU A 1160 9.33 6.33 -19.14
CA GLU A 1160 8.44 6.08 -20.25
C GLU A 1160 8.13 4.57 -20.30
N SER A 1161 6.83 4.24 -20.32
CA SER A 1161 6.28 2.91 -20.66
C SER A 1161 4.75 2.92 -20.67
N VAL A 1162 4.12 2.24 -21.64
CA VAL A 1162 2.71 1.83 -21.57
C VAL A 1162 2.57 0.57 -20.71
N THR A 1163 1.57 0.52 -19.84
CA THR A 1163 1.20 -0.71 -19.13
C THR A 1163 -0.32 -0.78 -19.00
N GLY A 1164 -0.94 -1.74 -19.71
CA GLY A 1164 -2.39 -1.91 -19.75
C GLY A 1164 -3.11 -0.70 -20.36
N THR A 1165 -3.64 0.19 -19.51
CA THR A 1165 -4.30 1.46 -19.92
C THR A 1165 -3.64 2.70 -19.30
N ILE A 1166 -2.39 2.58 -18.83
CA ILE A 1166 -1.58 3.68 -18.30
C ILE A 1166 -0.44 3.97 -19.29
N ILE A 1167 -0.10 5.24 -19.46
CA ILE A 1167 1.07 5.71 -20.20
C ILE A 1167 1.90 6.55 -19.22
N ASP A 1168 2.92 5.96 -18.62
CA ASP A 1168 3.83 6.71 -17.75
C ASP A 1168 4.81 7.52 -18.63
N VAL A 1169 5.02 8.78 -18.26
CA VAL A 1169 5.93 9.74 -18.93
C VAL A 1169 6.45 10.75 -17.90
N SER A 1170 7.51 11.49 -18.20
CA SER A 1170 7.96 12.61 -17.38
C SER A 1170 7.62 13.97 -18.00
N ALA A 1171 8.05 15.07 -17.36
CA ALA A 1171 8.04 16.40 -17.98
C ALA A 1171 9.22 16.64 -18.94
N SER A 1172 10.16 15.70 -19.00
CA SER A 1172 11.37 15.69 -19.84
C SER A 1172 11.15 14.96 -21.16
N THR A 1173 10.23 13.98 -21.19
CA THR A 1173 9.94 13.09 -22.32
C THR A 1173 9.80 13.84 -23.65
N ASP A 1174 10.48 13.35 -24.69
CA ASP A 1174 10.52 14.01 -25.99
C ASP A 1174 9.42 13.57 -26.97
N GLY A 1175 9.41 14.18 -28.15
CA GLY A 1175 8.42 13.90 -29.19
C GLY A 1175 8.56 12.51 -29.82
N GLN A 1176 9.76 11.94 -29.86
CA GLN A 1176 9.95 10.60 -30.40
C GLN A 1176 9.50 9.55 -29.37
N THR A 1177 9.88 9.69 -28.11
CA THR A 1177 9.50 8.72 -27.07
C THR A 1177 7.99 8.74 -26.85
N HIS A 1178 7.33 9.91 -26.85
CA HIS A 1178 5.86 9.95 -26.89
C HIS A 1178 5.28 9.26 -28.13
N ALA A 1179 5.93 9.33 -29.29
CA ALA A 1179 5.51 8.61 -30.48
C ALA A 1179 5.73 7.09 -30.38
N HIS A 1180 6.79 6.63 -29.70
CA HIS A 1180 7.01 5.22 -29.34
C HIS A 1180 5.89 4.69 -28.45
N GLU A 1181 5.61 5.36 -27.33
CA GLU A 1181 4.53 5.00 -26.39
C GLU A 1181 3.15 4.91 -27.07
N PHE A 1182 2.85 5.82 -28.00
CA PHE A 1182 1.62 5.75 -28.77
C PHE A 1182 1.55 4.54 -29.72
N GLY A 1183 2.67 3.95 -30.13
CA GLY A 1183 2.71 2.70 -30.89
C GLY A 1183 2.08 1.52 -30.13
N HIS A 1184 2.44 1.34 -28.86
CA HIS A 1184 1.86 0.32 -27.99
C HIS A 1184 0.37 0.52 -27.77
N CYS A 1185 -0.08 1.77 -27.67
CA CYS A 1185 -1.49 2.13 -27.56
C CYS A 1185 -2.36 1.64 -28.75
N TYR A 1186 -1.75 1.35 -29.91
CA TYR A 1186 -2.42 0.76 -31.08
C TYR A 1186 -2.22 -0.76 -31.23
N GLY A 1187 -1.39 -1.40 -30.40
CA GLY A 1187 -1.15 -2.85 -30.41
C GLY A 1187 0.14 -3.29 -31.11
N LEU A 1188 1.11 -2.39 -31.26
CA LEU A 1188 2.49 -2.77 -31.59
C LEU A 1188 3.19 -3.28 -30.31
N PRO A 1189 3.90 -4.41 -30.37
CA PRO A 1189 4.79 -4.81 -29.27
C PRO A 1189 6.05 -3.93 -29.30
N ASP A 1190 6.87 -4.05 -28.26
CA ASP A 1190 8.29 -3.75 -28.37
C ASP A 1190 8.91 -4.66 -29.44
N GLU A 1191 9.72 -4.11 -30.34
CA GLU A 1191 10.67 -4.87 -31.17
C GLU A 1191 12.05 -4.97 -30.45
N TYR A 1192 12.05 -4.76 -29.14
CA TYR A 1192 13.15 -4.95 -28.20
C TYR A 1192 12.66 -5.76 -26.98
N SER A 1193 13.58 -6.12 -26.09
CA SER A 1193 13.44 -7.02 -24.96
C SER A 1193 14.19 -6.42 -23.76
N TYR A 1194 13.53 -6.39 -22.62
CA TYR A 1194 14.13 -5.98 -21.34
C TYR A 1194 15.02 -7.06 -20.72
N VAL A 1195 15.25 -8.19 -21.40
CA VAL A 1195 16.02 -9.34 -20.90
C VAL A 1195 17.21 -9.60 -21.83
N GLU A 1196 18.41 -9.29 -21.32
CA GLU A 1196 19.70 -9.53 -21.98
C GLU A 1196 19.87 -11.05 -22.25
N GLY A 1197 19.93 -11.43 -23.52
CA GLY A 1197 20.12 -12.83 -23.95
C GLY A 1197 18.88 -13.75 -23.90
N ASP A 1198 17.66 -13.22 -23.83
CA ASP A 1198 16.45 -13.99 -24.20
C ASP A 1198 16.10 -13.70 -25.67
N ASP A 1199 16.07 -14.74 -26.49
CA ASP A 1199 15.72 -14.68 -27.92
C ASP A 1199 14.21 -14.50 -28.14
N GLU A 1200 13.65 -13.44 -27.59
CA GLU A 1200 12.31 -13.04 -27.96
C GLU A 1200 12.26 -12.73 -29.48
N THR A 1201 11.32 -13.34 -30.18
CA THR A 1201 11.06 -13.08 -31.60
C THR A 1201 9.63 -12.65 -31.79
N VAL A 1202 9.44 -11.38 -32.15
CA VAL A 1202 8.14 -10.83 -32.53
C VAL A 1202 7.78 -11.27 -33.94
N LYS A 1203 6.64 -11.96 -34.07
CA LYS A 1203 6.00 -12.16 -35.38
C LYS A 1203 4.81 -11.24 -35.47
N TYR A 1204 4.86 -10.31 -36.42
CA TYR A 1204 3.70 -9.51 -36.80
C TYR A 1204 2.75 -10.31 -37.65
N LYS A 1205 1.45 -10.03 -37.52
CA LYS A 1205 0.40 -10.63 -38.35
C LYS A 1205 0.10 -9.72 -39.53
N LYS A 1206 0.12 -10.29 -40.72
CA LYS A 1206 -0.21 -9.58 -41.96
C LYS A 1206 -1.73 -9.50 -42.14
N PRO A 1207 -2.24 -8.50 -42.89
CA PRO A 1207 -3.68 -8.37 -43.15
C PRO A 1207 -4.31 -9.57 -43.88
N ASP A 1208 -3.53 -10.36 -44.62
CA ASP A 1208 -4.01 -11.62 -45.21
C ASP A 1208 -4.19 -12.77 -44.20
N GLY A 1209 -3.80 -12.56 -42.94
CA GLY A 1209 -3.88 -13.52 -41.85
C GLY A 1209 -2.64 -14.39 -41.65
N SER A 1210 -1.64 -14.27 -42.52
CA SER A 1210 -0.33 -14.93 -42.33
C SER A 1210 0.49 -14.25 -41.23
N TRP A 1211 1.50 -14.95 -40.74
CA TRP A 1211 2.55 -14.36 -39.91
C TRP A 1211 3.70 -13.91 -40.80
N ASP A 1212 4.34 -12.80 -40.45
CA ASP A 1212 5.58 -12.36 -41.08
C ASP A 1212 6.77 -13.24 -40.69
N ALA A 1213 7.92 -12.98 -41.31
CA ALA A 1213 9.20 -13.42 -40.78
C ALA A 1213 9.34 -12.97 -39.31
N PRO A 1214 9.99 -13.77 -38.44
CA PRO A 1214 10.36 -13.31 -37.11
C PRO A 1214 11.23 -12.06 -37.22
N VAL A 1215 10.78 -10.99 -36.57
CA VAL A 1215 11.64 -9.87 -36.20
C VAL A 1215 12.27 -10.26 -34.87
N PRO A 1216 13.61 -10.27 -34.74
CA PRO A 1216 14.26 -10.37 -33.45
C PRO A 1216 13.80 -9.22 -32.55
N SER A 1217 13.33 -9.53 -31.35
CA SER A 1217 13.39 -8.57 -30.25
C SER A 1217 14.84 -8.50 -29.80
N LEU A 1218 15.34 -7.29 -29.68
CA LEU A 1218 16.71 -6.99 -29.29
C LEU A 1218 16.80 -6.65 -27.82
N SER A 1219 17.87 -7.04 -27.11
CA SER A 1219 18.08 -6.51 -25.78
C SER A 1219 18.12 -4.97 -25.80
N ASP A 1220 17.63 -4.31 -24.74
CA ASP A 1220 17.59 -2.83 -24.59
C ASP A 1220 18.96 -2.15 -24.88
N ASP A 1221 20.07 -2.89 -24.72
CA ASP A 1221 21.46 -2.48 -25.01
C ASP A 1221 21.98 -2.86 -26.43
N GLU A 1222 21.23 -3.60 -27.25
CA GLU A 1222 21.58 -3.92 -28.65
C GLU A 1222 20.89 -2.96 -29.65
N GLU A 1223 21.68 -2.04 -30.21
CA GLU A 1223 21.28 -1.17 -31.32
C GLU A 1223 20.70 -2.01 -32.53
N PRO A 1224 19.54 -1.75 -33.19
CA PRO A 1224 18.86 -2.75 -34.10
C PRO A 1224 19.07 -2.93 -35.66
N GLU A 1225 20.26 -3.15 -36.31
CA GLU A 1225 20.39 -3.19 -37.82
C GLU A 1225 20.46 -1.85 -38.59
N PRO A 1226 21.54 -1.40 -39.29
CA PRO A 1226 21.60 -0.06 -39.93
C PRO A 1226 20.48 0.27 -40.92
N ALA A 1227 19.77 -0.76 -41.41
CA ALA A 1227 18.52 -0.63 -42.14
C ALA A 1227 17.27 -1.13 -41.38
N ALA A 1228 17.41 -2.01 -40.38
CA ALA A 1228 16.30 -2.70 -39.71
C ALA A 1228 15.66 -1.92 -38.56
N ALA A 1229 16.40 -1.04 -37.88
CA ALA A 1229 15.84 -0.32 -36.75
C ALA A 1229 14.80 0.71 -37.14
N ASN A 1230 13.99 1.05 -36.15
CA ASN A 1230 12.76 1.76 -36.30
C ASN A 1230 12.23 2.22 -34.93
N ILE A 1231 11.14 2.97 -34.94
CA ILE A 1231 10.55 3.60 -33.76
C ILE A 1231 10.04 2.61 -32.70
N MET A 1232 9.99 1.29 -32.99
CA MET A 1232 9.59 0.26 -32.03
C MET A 1232 10.76 -0.54 -31.44
N ASN A 1233 12.02 -0.30 -31.84
CA ASN A 1233 13.20 -0.94 -31.24
C ASN A 1233 14.39 -0.03 -30.94
N SER A 1234 14.37 1.24 -31.35
CA SER A 1234 15.52 2.13 -31.13
C SER A 1234 15.09 3.53 -30.67
N ALA A 1235 15.51 3.87 -29.45
CA ALA A 1235 15.59 5.26 -29.01
C ALA A 1235 16.46 6.06 -30.01
N GLY A 1236 16.00 7.24 -30.42
CA GLY A 1236 16.61 8.02 -31.51
C GLY A 1236 16.20 7.62 -32.94
N SER A 1237 15.59 6.44 -33.17
CA SER A 1237 15.09 6.06 -34.50
C SER A 1237 13.70 6.61 -34.81
N ILE A 1238 13.64 7.53 -35.78
CA ILE A 1238 12.40 8.01 -36.39
C ILE A 1238 11.96 7.18 -37.62
N VAL A 1239 12.64 6.06 -37.89
CA VAL A 1239 12.35 5.15 -39.01
C VAL A 1239 11.13 4.29 -38.64
N ILE A 1240 10.37 3.88 -39.65
CA ILE A 1240 9.10 3.16 -39.48
C ILE A 1240 8.95 2.15 -40.61
N ARG A 1241 8.30 1.03 -40.31
CA ARG A 1241 8.10 -0.07 -41.26
C ARG A 1241 6.62 -0.26 -41.54
N ASP A 1242 6.28 -0.77 -42.71
CA ASP A 1242 4.89 -1.03 -43.15
C ASP A 1242 4.12 -1.94 -42.17
N ARG A 1243 4.83 -2.88 -41.53
CA ARG A 1243 4.31 -3.70 -40.42
C ARG A 1243 3.70 -2.91 -39.25
N HIS A 1244 4.17 -1.69 -39.00
CA HIS A 1244 3.68 -0.81 -37.93
C HIS A 1244 2.28 -0.23 -38.17
N ALA A 1245 1.67 -0.51 -39.33
CA ALA A 1245 0.27 -0.19 -39.61
C ALA A 1245 -0.57 -1.42 -40.02
N TRP A 1246 -0.03 -2.65 -39.95
CA TRP A 1246 -0.81 -3.86 -40.27
C TRP A 1246 -1.93 -4.13 -39.27
N GLN A 1247 -1.77 -3.77 -38.00
CA GLN A 1247 -2.83 -3.81 -36.98
C GLN A 1247 -4.02 -2.90 -37.36
N ILE A 1248 -3.75 -1.70 -37.88
CA ILE A 1248 -4.78 -0.82 -38.43
C ILE A 1248 -5.40 -1.45 -39.69
N ALA A 1249 -4.59 -1.99 -40.60
CA ALA A 1249 -5.10 -2.64 -41.82
C ALA A 1249 -5.96 -3.87 -41.52
N ILE A 1250 -5.62 -4.70 -40.52
CA ILE A 1250 -6.43 -5.82 -40.03
C ILE A 1250 -7.79 -5.33 -39.55
N GLU A 1251 -7.84 -4.34 -38.66
CA GLU A 1251 -9.10 -3.85 -38.08
C GLU A 1251 -9.99 -3.16 -39.12
N VAL A 1252 -9.39 -2.42 -40.06
CA VAL A 1252 -10.15 -1.83 -41.17
C VAL A 1252 -10.62 -2.90 -42.15
N GLN A 1253 -9.80 -3.92 -42.44
CA GLN A 1253 -10.20 -5.01 -43.32
C GLN A 1253 -11.35 -5.81 -42.71
N ASP A 1254 -11.27 -6.20 -41.43
CA ASP A 1254 -12.35 -6.89 -40.72
C ASP A 1254 -13.63 -6.02 -40.68
N LEU A 1255 -13.49 -4.71 -40.43
CA LEU A 1255 -14.63 -3.78 -40.43
C LEU A 1255 -15.29 -3.70 -41.82
N LEU A 1256 -14.52 -3.47 -42.88
CA LEU A 1256 -15.05 -3.33 -44.24
C LEU A 1256 -15.58 -4.66 -44.78
N ARG A 1257 -14.89 -5.78 -44.54
CA ARG A 1257 -15.35 -7.13 -44.87
C ARG A 1257 -16.70 -7.45 -44.22
N THR A 1258 -16.87 -7.05 -42.95
CA THR A 1258 -18.12 -7.22 -42.20
C THR A 1258 -19.23 -6.27 -42.66
N LYS A 1259 -18.92 -5.00 -42.97
CA LYS A 1259 -19.93 -3.98 -43.33
C LYS A 1259 -20.32 -3.96 -44.80
N ILE A 1260 -19.43 -4.41 -45.70
CA ILE A 1260 -19.66 -4.52 -47.16
C ILE A 1260 -20.10 -5.96 -47.52
N GLY A 1261 -19.76 -6.97 -46.70
CA GLY A 1261 -20.26 -8.34 -46.82
C GLY A 1261 -19.50 -9.21 -47.83
N ARG A 1262 -18.27 -8.85 -48.19
CA ARG A 1262 -17.41 -9.58 -49.15
C ARG A 1262 -15.93 -9.45 -48.80
N GLN A 1263 -15.08 -10.17 -49.52
CA GLN A 1263 -13.63 -10.05 -49.35
C GLN A 1263 -13.15 -8.65 -49.73
N ILE A 1264 -12.42 -8.02 -48.83
CA ILE A 1264 -11.67 -6.77 -49.00
C ILE A 1264 -10.22 -7.12 -48.65
N LYS A 1265 -9.23 -6.61 -49.39
CA LYS A 1265 -7.80 -6.68 -49.01
C LYS A 1265 -7.32 -5.28 -48.62
N CYS A 1266 -6.69 -5.14 -47.46
CA CYS A 1266 -6.05 -3.90 -47.03
C CYS A 1266 -4.54 -4.11 -46.95
N ASP A 1267 -3.78 -3.45 -47.83
CA ASP A 1267 -2.32 -3.41 -47.79
C ASP A 1267 -1.83 -2.05 -47.28
N ILE A 1268 -0.61 -1.98 -46.75
CA ILE A 1268 0.06 -0.73 -46.35
C ILE A 1268 1.07 -0.32 -47.42
N ILE A 1269 1.20 1.00 -47.62
CA ILE A 1269 2.22 1.67 -48.42
C ILE A 1269 2.87 2.74 -47.53
N LEU A 1270 4.19 2.88 -47.57
CA LEU A 1270 4.90 3.98 -46.92
C LEU A 1270 4.98 5.20 -47.85
N ASN A 1271 4.76 6.40 -47.32
CA ASN A 1271 5.01 7.66 -48.01
C ASN A 1271 6.50 7.99 -47.97
N GLY A 1272 7.22 7.64 -49.03
CA GLY A 1272 8.66 7.93 -49.14
C GLY A 1272 9.46 6.99 -50.05
N SER A 1273 8.82 5.97 -50.64
CA SER A 1273 9.33 5.19 -51.78
C SER A 1273 9.17 5.95 -53.09
#